data_AF-Q74ZZ1-F1
#
_entry.id   AF-Q74ZZ1-F1
#
_cell.length_a   1.000
_cell.length_b   1.000
_cell.length_c   1.000
_cell.angle_alpha   90.00
_cell.angle_beta   90.00
_cell.angle_gamma   90.00
#
_symmetry.space_group_name_H-M   'P 1'
#
loop_
_entity.id
_entity.type
_entity.pdbx_description
1 polymer ?
#
loop_
_entity_poly.entity_id
_entity_poly.type
_entity_poly.pdbx_seq_one_letter_code
_entity_poly.pdbx_strand_id
1 'polypeptide(L)'
;MASVGLEKVNILGRDSIHVGYDLRAHIARTVFESCVSSTYVVVSDANVARVPYHEALCAALEEGLPARSRMLRYVVQPGETYKTRETKGEIEDFMLAEGCTRDTVVLAVGGGVIGDMVGFVAATFMRGVRFVQVPTSLLAMVDSSIGGKTAVDTPAGKNFIGSFWQPEFVFVDVKWLETLPRREFINGMAEVIKTACIWNAAEFMRLEMHASMFLQVVNSSKQVKVDTKGGPTSLSYTNITQILDHVFQLVLESIKVKAHVVSSDERESGLRNLLNFGHSIGHAYEALLTPQALHGECVSIGMVKEAELSRYLNILSPTQVARLTKVLSAYGLPTSVNEGWFRELTLGKRTPLEVLLRKMSIDKKNDGSNKKVVLLETIGKCYGTSAHVVSDTDLRFVLTDEALVYPFTDVRSSTGHTIVPPGSKSISNRALILAALGKGKCRIRNLLHSDDTKHMLEAVQQLNAATISWEDNGDTVVIDGHGGRTLTASDLPLYLGNAGTASRFLASVASLVCPEGNRDSVILTGNARMQERPIGPLVESLRLNGVRVDYLNREGSLPIKVHAESKFRGGRINLEASISSQYVSSILMCAPYAEEPVTLSLDGKPISELYIEMTIRMMEKFGIKVEKSNDELYTYHIPRGQYVNPAEYVIESDASSATYPLAFAALTGTTVTIPNIGHDSLQGDSRFACDVLKPMGCTVQQTATSTTVTGPEPGTLKPLEHVDMEPMTDAFLTACVVAAAAHSPESKCKNIITITGIANQRVKECNRILAMVTQLSKFGVTAEELPDGIQVHGVEQLSQLKVPDAVETYDDHRVAMSFSLLAGMVNYGQAPSSCRPIKILERRCTGKTWPGWWDVLHSRLGATLDGNEPLPEKENDIRKSVVLIGMRAAGKSTVGRWCAEALGYKLLDLDDEFQTYFGMGTVKEFVAQNGWESFRSKETDLFGHVLNKYSRSGYVISTGGGIVETASSRKLLQDFAATGGVVLHLYRDIDETIKFLRTDPTRPAYIEEVRGVWDRREKWYHLCSSYSFFSPHCSTTAEFEGLRRVFSKFIRRITGMLPVEVPVKRSTFVCLTFQNLLPEMERIKEAVYGCEAVEVRVDHLENYSQDFVLKQLTALRLATDSLPIVFTIRTKKQGGKFLDNDYSTLEDLLTVGLKAGVEFLDLELTLPSPIHQRILNKRYKTRIIGSHHDFSGEFSWEHPEWEHRYAQALAMQVDAIKFVATAKGFGDNLSLEEFRSKHTDKPLIAINMRECGKLSRVLNTILTPITSDVLPQAAAPGQLTLRQINELYASIGGLRPKKMFVVGSPIGHSRSPILHNTGYNSLGLPYTFDKFETDSAEIVKKSLLSREDLGGIAVTIPLKQDIMQYLDELTDSAKCIGAVNTIIPKKDGRFIGHNTDWLGIKNSLIANGVPEHVNTAGLIVGSGGTARAAAYAFHEMQCSTIYMINRTTSNLTELQKSFPQEFNIHVIESLEQIEQLSEPVGIAVSCVPSDKPLDDALSQKLSAFLSRPSATNFIPTILDAAYKPLVTPVLKLASEVHGWRPVSGAQMLVHQGVAQFEIWTGFKAPFAPVYDAVTQE
;
A
#
# COMPACT_ATOMS: atom_id res chain seq x y z
N MET A 1 20.77 -20.87 46.26
CA MET A 1 19.87 -20.02 45.46
C MET A 1 19.05 -19.21 46.45
N ALA A 2 18.93 -17.89 46.27
CA ALA A 2 18.00 -17.11 47.07
C ALA A 2 16.61 -17.74 46.88
N SER A 3 16.06 -18.37 47.91
CA SER A 3 14.70 -18.90 47.83
C SER A 3 13.77 -17.70 47.95
N VAL A 4 13.12 -17.31 46.85
CA VAL A 4 11.93 -16.46 46.95
C VAL A 4 10.93 -17.17 47.86
N GLY A 5 10.53 -16.52 48.94
CA GLY A 5 9.62 -17.08 49.94
C GLY A 5 8.18 -17.12 49.46
N LEU A 6 7.31 -17.75 50.25
CA LEU A 6 5.86 -17.61 50.11
C LEU A 6 5.45 -16.24 50.68
N GLU A 7 4.93 -15.36 49.82
CA GLU A 7 4.36 -14.09 50.23
C GLU A 7 2.83 -14.17 50.16
N LYS A 8 2.14 -13.59 51.16
CA LYS A 8 0.69 -13.52 51.20
C LYS A 8 0.25 -12.07 51.07
N VAL A 9 -0.64 -11.80 50.11
CA VAL A 9 -1.17 -10.46 49.87
C VAL A 9 -2.62 -10.40 50.33
N ASN A 10 -2.92 -9.38 51.14
CA ASN A 10 -4.27 -9.11 51.61
C ASN A 10 -5.13 -8.50 50.49
N ILE A 11 -6.31 -9.06 50.27
CA ILE A 11 -7.35 -8.49 49.42
C ILE A 11 -8.71 -8.66 50.11
N LEU A 12 -9.49 -7.57 50.19
CA LEU A 12 -10.81 -7.55 50.84
C LEU A 12 -10.79 -8.11 52.28
N GLY A 13 -9.70 -7.83 53.02
CA GLY A 13 -9.54 -8.25 54.42
C GLY A 13 -9.11 -9.70 54.61
N ARG A 14 -8.76 -10.43 53.55
CA ARG A 14 -8.28 -11.82 53.61
C ARG A 14 -6.92 -11.96 52.93
N ASP A 15 -6.03 -12.75 53.53
CA ASP A 15 -4.75 -13.12 52.93
C ASP A 15 -4.94 -14.28 51.94
N SER A 16 -5.75 -14.07 50.90
CA SER A 16 -6.17 -15.11 49.95
C SER A 16 -5.28 -15.21 48.71
N ILE A 17 -4.40 -14.24 48.47
CA ILE A 17 -3.47 -14.28 47.34
C ILE A 17 -2.11 -14.76 47.84
N HIS A 18 -1.66 -15.90 47.36
CA HIS A 18 -0.41 -16.54 47.76
C HIS A 18 0.55 -16.55 46.57
N VAL A 19 1.69 -15.87 46.70
CA VAL A 19 2.70 -15.71 45.64
C VAL A 19 3.99 -16.45 46.02
N GLY A 20 4.57 -17.20 45.09
CA GLY A 20 5.77 -18.00 45.38
C GLY A 20 6.31 -18.72 44.15
N TYR A 21 7.29 -19.58 44.39
CA TYR A 21 7.89 -20.45 43.39
C TYR A 21 7.77 -21.91 43.86
N ASP A 22 7.21 -22.77 43.01
CA ASP A 22 6.95 -24.18 43.26
C ASP A 22 5.94 -24.45 44.39
N LEU A 23 4.76 -23.84 44.28
CA LEU A 23 3.72 -23.85 45.31
C LEU A 23 2.85 -25.11 45.37
N ARG A 24 3.06 -26.10 44.49
CA ARG A 24 2.19 -27.30 44.31
C ARG A 24 1.72 -27.93 45.63
N ALA A 25 2.66 -28.25 46.54
CA ALA A 25 2.33 -28.86 47.84
C ALA A 25 1.57 -27.89 48.77
N HIS A 26 1.89 -26.60 48.69
CA HIS A 26 1.19 -25.57 49.45
C HIS A 26 -0.24 -25.35 48.94
N ILE A 27 -0.46 -25.40 47.62
CA ILE A 27 -1.78 -25.31 46.98
C ILE A 27 -2.66 -26.46 47.48
N ALA A 28 -2.22 -27.71 47.32
CA ALA A 28 -3.00 -28.89 47.70
C ALA A 28 -3.40 -28.84 49.17
N ARG A 29 -2.42 -28.61 50.07
CA ARG A 29 -2.68 -28.50 51.51
C ARG A 29 -3.68 -27.39 51.84
N THR A 30 -3.48 -26.18 51.32
CA THR A 30 -4.33 -25.02 51.65
C THR A 30 -5.76 -25.21 51.14
N VAL A 31 -5.94 -25.75 49.93
CA VAL A 31 -7.26 -26.01 49.33
C VAL A 31 -8.04 -27.02 50.17
N PHE A 32 -7.43 -28.11 50.62
CA PHE A 32 -8.14 -29.11 51.41
C PHE A 32 -8.39 -28.69 52.86
N GLU A 33 -7.50 -27.89 53.45
CA GLU A 33 -7.69 -27.35 54.81
C GLU A 33 -8.75 -26.24 54.85
N SER A 34 -8.80 -25.38 53.82
CA SER A 34 -9.62 -24.16 53.84
C SER A 34 -10.90 -24.24 53.00
N CYS A 35 -10.93 -25.11 51.98
CA CYS A 35 -12.05 -25.26 51.05
C CYS A 35 -12.59 -26.70 51.06
N VAL A 36 -13.01 -27.21 52.23
CA VAL A 36 -13.54 -28.57 52.39
C VAL A 36 -14.75 -28.80 51.47
N SER A 37 -14.70 -29.82 50.62
CA SER A 37 -15.74 -30.16 49.64
C SER A 37 -15.81 -31.67 49.39
N SER A 38 -16.97 -32.18 48.99
CA SER A 38 -17.09 -33.56 48.48
C SER A 38 -16.57 -33.72 47.05
N THR A 39 -16.52 -32.65 46.25
CA THR A 39 -16.14 -32.71 44.84
C THR A 39 -15.28 -31.52 44.45
N TYR A 40 -14.08 -31.80 43.90
CA TYR A 40 -13.19 -30.80 43.33
C TYR A 40 -13.14 -30.95 41.81
N VAL A 41 -13.27 -29.86 41.06
CA VAL A 41 -13.25 -29.89 39.58
C VAL A 41 -12.09 -29.05 39.08
N VAL A 42 -11.09 -29.67 38.46
CA VAL A 42 -9.97 -28.97 37.82
C VAL A 42 -10.33 -28.67 36.37
N VAL A 43 -10.38 -27.40 36.01
CA VAL A 43 -10.63 -26.94 34.64
C VAL A 43 -9.39 -26.25 34.09
N SER A 44 -8.92 -26.71 32.94
CA SER A 44 -7.73 -26.19 32.25
C SER A 44 -7.93 -26.13 30.73
N ASP A 45 -7.01 -25.51 30.00
CA ASP A 45 -6.98 -25.60 28.54
C ASP A 45 -6.01 -26.69 28.04
N ALA A 46 -6.15 -27.09 26.78
CA ALA A 46 -5.35 -28.15 26.18
C ALA A 46 -3.86 -27.82 26.05
N ASN A 47 -3.44 -26.55 26.09
CA ASN A 47 -2.02 -26.19 26.11
C ASN A 47 -1.44 -26.42 27.50
N VAL A 48 -2.14 -25.97 28.55
CA VAL A 48 -1.74 -26.14 29.95
C VAL A 48 -1.76 -27.62 30.35
N ALA A 49 -2.73 -28.40 29.89
CA ALA A 49 -2.83 -29.83 30.16
C ALA A 49 -1.62 -30.64 29.66
N ARG A 50 -0.86 -30.12 28.67
CA ARG A 50 0.35 -30.74 28.12
C ARG A 50 1.62 -30.39 28.91
N VAL A 51 1.55 -29.43 29.84
CA VAL A 51 2.70 -29.00 30.64
C VAL A 51 2.91 -29.96 31.81
N PRO A 52 4.12 -30.48 32.07
CA PRO A 52 4.39 -31.38 33.21
C PRO A 52 3.94 -30.85 34.57
N TYR A 53 3.99 -29.53 34.75
CA TYR A 53 3.58 -28.87 35.98
C TYR A 53 2.09 -29.04 36.27
N HIS A 54 1.25 -29.19 35.23
CA HIS A 54 -0.17 -29.46 35.37
C HIS A 54 -0.42 -30.85 35.96
N GLU A 55 0.23 -31.88 35.40
CA GLU A 55 0.09 -33.23 35.94
C GLU A 55 0.70 -33.34 37.34
N ALA A 56 1.81 -32.64 37.60
CA ALA A 56 2.40 -32.61 38.93
C ALA A 56 1.51 -31.91 39.97
N LEU A 57 0.78 -30.85 39.59
CA LEU A 57 -0.22 -30.22 40.45
C LEU A 57 -1.41 -31.16 40.70
N CYS A 58 -1.94 -31.79 39.64
CA CYS A 58 -3.02 -32.75 39.78
C CYS A 58 -2.64 -33.94 40.66
N ALA A 59 -1.41 -34.47 40.53
CA ALA A 59 -0.91 -35.55 41.38
C ALA A 59 -0.81 -35.13 42.86
N ALA A 60 -0.33 -33.91 43.14
CA ALA A 60 -0.29 -33.38 44.50
C ALA A 60 -1.70 -33.19 45.10
N LEU A 61 -2.68 -32.81 44.28
CA LEU A 61 -4.09 -32.72 44.69
C LEU A 61 -4.68 -34.11 44.97
N GLU A 62 -4.37 -35.11 44.14
CA GLU A 62 -4.83 -36.49 44.33
C GLU A 62 -4.23 -37.13 45.60
N GLU A 63 -2.94 -36.91 45.85
CA GLU A 63 -2.26 -37.42 47.05
C GLU A 63 -2.82 -36.80 48.34
N GLY A 64 -3.19 -35.52 48.30
CA GLY A 64 -3.78 -34.81 49.44
C GLY A 64 -5.30 -34.98 49.59
N LEU A 65 -5.97 -35.69 48.69
CA LEU A 65 -7.42 -35.71 48.60
C LEU A 65 -8.06 -36.35 49.86
N PRO A 66 -8.99 -35.66 50.56
CA PRO A 66 -9.67 -36.24 51.72
C PRO A 66 -10.47 -37.50 51.36
N ALA A 67 -10.51 -38.49 52.25
CA ALA A 67 -11.08 -39.82 51.97
C ALA A 67 -12.58 -39.84 51.54
N ARG A 68 -13.33 -38.75 51.77
CA ARG A 68 -14.74 -38.62 51.36
C ARG A 68 -14.94 -37.65 50.18
N SER A 69 -13.86 -37.26 49.53
CA SER A 69 -13.86 -36.31 48.41
C SER A 69 -13.48 -37.02 47.12
N ARG A 70 -13.97 -36.50 45.99
CA ARG A 70 -13.58 -36.93 44.64
C ARG A 70 -13.03 -35.75 43.83
N MET A 71 -12.23 -36.03 42.81
CA MET A 71 -11.69 -35.03 41.89
C MET A 71 -12.09 -35.34 40.45
N LEU A 72 -12.55 -34.33 39.71
CA LEU A 72 -12.90 -34.38 38.30
C LEU A 72 -11.97 -33.44 37.51
N ARG A 73 -11.78 -33.71 36.23
CA ARG A 73 -10.95 -32.91 35.33
C ARG A 73 -11.71 -32.59 34.05
N TYR A 74 -11.66 -31.34 33.59
CA TYR A 74 -12.22 -30.91 32.32
C TYR A 74 -11.20 -30.07 31.54
N VAL A 75 -11.06 -30.32 30.24
CA VAL A 75 -10.06 -29.65 29.37
C VAL A 75 -10.78 -28.96 28.23
N VAL A 76 -10.59 -27.65 28.13
CA VAL A 76 -11.17 -26.79 27.09
C VAL A 76 -10.16 -26.59 25.96
N GLN A 77 -10.63 -26.27 24.75
CA GLN A 77 -9.73 -25.78 23.69
C GLN A 77 -9.16 -24.39 24.05
N PRO A 78 -7.88 -24.13 23.75
CA PRO A 78 -7.23 -22.87 24.11
C PRO A 78 -7.64 -21.72 23.17
N GLY A 79 -7.61 -20.50 23.69
CA GLY A 79 -7.77 -19.26 22.93
C GLY A 79 -9.07 -18.51 23.21
N GLU A 80 -9.05 -17.21 22.92
CA GLU A 80 -10.18 -16.29 23.19
C GLU A 80 -11.47 -16.70 22.45
N THR A 81 -11.35 -17.34 21.28
CA THR A 81 -12.49 -17.83 20.48
C THR A 81 -13.33 -18.90 21.20
N TYR A 82 -12.79 -19.53 22.24
CA TYR A 82 -13.51 -20.49 23.09
C TYR A 82 -13.98 -19.86 24.41
N LYS A 83 -13.74 -18.56 24.62
CA LYS A 83 -14.28 -17.81 25.75
C LYS A 83 -15.74 -17.42 25.51
N THR A 84 -16.61 -18.38 25.21
CA THR A 84 -17.96 -18.12 24.70
C THR A 84 -19.04 -18.68 25.62
N ARG A 85 -20.30 -18.34 25.33
CA ARG A 85 -21.46 -18.88 26.06
C ARG A 85 -21.64 -20.38 25.81
N GLU A 86 -21.31 -20.85 24.62
CA GLU A 86 -21.39 -22.24 24.21
C GLU A 86 -20.41 -23.08 25.03
N THR A 87 -19.13 -22.69 25.02
CA THR A 87 -18.08 -23.37 25.80
C THR A 87 -18.36 -23.34 27.29
N LYS A 88 -18.87 -22.21 27.81
CA LYS A 88 -19.34 -22.11 29.19
C LYS A 88 -20.44 -23.14 29.49
N GLY A 89 -21.43 -23.26 28.60
CA GLY A 89 -22.53 -24.21 28.74
C GLY A 89 -22.04 -25.67 28.77
N GLU A 90 -21.06 -26.03 27.94
CA GLU A 90 -20.47 -27.37 27.92
C GLU A 90 -19.83 -27.76 29.27
N ILE A 91 -19.16 -26.81 29.94
CA ILE A 91 -18.56 -27.04 31.26
C ILE A 91 -19.68 -27.23 32.31
N GLU A 92 -20.72 -26.40 32.27
CA GLU A 92 -21.87 -26.51 33.19
C GLU A 92 -22.61 -27.84 33.00
N ASP A 93 -22.86 -28.25 31.76
CA ASP A 93 -23.52 -29.51 31.41
C ASP A 93 -22.68 -30.72 31.85
N PHE A 94 -21.35 -30.65 31.68
CA PHE A 94 -20.43 -31.66 32.22
C PHE A 94 -20.54 -31.77 33.75
N MET A 95 -20.51 -30.64 34.46
CA MET A 95 -20.62 -30.63 35.92
C MET A 95 -21.98 -31.16 36.40
N LEU A 96 -23.08 -30.88 35.68
CA LEU A 96 -24.40 -31.45 35.95
C LEU A 96 -24.41 -32.97 35.72
N ALA A 97 -23.85 -33.43 34.61
CA ALA A 97 -23.79 -34.85 34.24
C ALA A 97 -22.99 -35.69 35.25
N GLU A 98 -21.90 -35.14 35.79
CA GLU A 98 -21.07 -35.78 36.82
C GLU A 98 -21.67 -35.71 38.23
N GLY A 99 -22.83 -35.05 38.40
CA GLY A 99 -23.54 -34.93 39.66
C GLY A 99 -22.88 -33.97 40.66
N CYS A 100 -22.25 -32.89 40.19
CA CYS A 100 -21.70 -31.85 41.07
C CYS A 100 -22.83 -31.10 41.81
N THR A 101 -22.60 -30.81 43.10
CA THR A 101 -23.55 -30.14 44.00
C THR A 101 -23.04 -28.77 44.47
N ARG A 102 -23.83 -28.04 45.28
CA ARG A 102 -23.49 -26.67 45.72
C ARG A 102 -22.22 -26.57 46.59
N ASP A 103 -21.77 -27.66 47.18
CA ASP A 103 -20.51 -27.69 47.95
C ASP A 103 -19.25 -27.83 47.07
N THR A 104 -19.40 -28.09 45.77
CA THR A 104 -18.31 -28.26 44.79
C THR A 104 -17.31 -27.09 44.85
N VAL A 105 -16.02 -27.39 44.71
CA VAL A 105 -14.96 -26.39 44.55
C VAL A 105 -14.34 -26.53 43.17
N VAL A 106 -14.35 -25.46 42.38
CA VAL A 106 -13.77 -25.46 41.03
C VAL A 106 -12.38 -24.82 41.06
N LEU A 107 -11.38 -25.48 40.47
CA LEU A 107 -10.02 -24.97 40.34
C LEU A 107 -9.79 -24.57 38.89
N ALA A 108 -9.63 -23.27 38.65
CA ALA A 108 -9.29 -22.72 37.34
C ALA A 108 -7.76 -22.69 37.17
N VAL A 109 -7.23 -23.60 36.36
CA VAL A 109 -5.78 -23.73 36.11
C VAL A 109 -5.48 -23.31 34.68
N GLY A 110 -5.05 -22.08 34.47
CA GLY A 110 -4.77 -21.57 33.13
C GLY A 110 -4.47 -20.09 33.03
N GLY A 111 -4.45 -19.58 31.80
CA GLY A 111 -4.37 -18.15 31.53
C GLY A 111 -5.68 -17.41 31.84
N GLY A 112 -5.75 -16.13 31.48
CA GLY A 112 -6.88 -15.27 31.82
C GLY A 112 -8.22 -15.75 31.27
N VAL A 113 -8.22 -16.38 30.09
CA VAL A 113 -9.41 -17.01 29.48
C VAL A 113 -10.05 -18.03 30.41
N ILE A 114 -9.24 -18.96 30.92
CA ILE A 114 -9.71 -20.01 31.83
C ILE A 114 -10.17 -19.38 33.15
N GLY A 115 -9.39 -18.46 33.73
CA GLY A 115 -9.75 -17.77 34.97
C GLY A 115 -11.10 -17.06 34.89
N ASP A 116 -11.33 -16.27 33.84
CA ASP A 116 -12.56 -15.50 33.65
C ASP A 116 -13.77 -16.41 33.37
N MET A 117 -13.63 -17.36 32.44
CA MET A 117 -14.73 -18.23 32.03
C MET A 117 -15.13 -19.19 33.16
N VAL A 118 -14.16 -19.83 33.80
CA VAL A 118 -14.41 -20.77 34.91
C VAL A 118 -14.90 -20.04 36.15
N GLY A 119 -14.41 -18.83 36.41
CA GLY A 119 -14.98 -17.98 37.44
C GLY A 119 -16.45 -17.66 37.17
N PHE A 120 -16.85 -17.48 35.90
CA PHE A 120 -18.25 -17.20 35.55
C PHE A 120 -19.11 -18.47 35.64
N VAL A 121 -18.58 -19.63 35.23
CA VAL A 121 -19.19 -20.95 35.51
C VAL A 121 -19.43 -21.09 37.02
N ALA A 122 -18.43 -20.81 37.86
CA ALA A 122 -18.55 -20.92 39.31
C ALA A 122 -19.58 -19.93 39.88
N ALA A 123 -19.70 -18.73 39.31
CA ALA A 123 -20.69 -17.74 39.73
C ALA A 123 -22.14 -18.15 39.44
N THR A 124 -22.38 -18.89 38.34
CA THR A 124 -23.75 -19.24 37.89
C THR A 124 -24.17 -20.66 38.23
N PHE A 125 -23.24 -21.62 38.24
CA PHE A 125 -23.52 -23.01 38.55
C PHE A 125 -24.14 -23.12 39.95
N MET A 126 -25.32 -23.72 40.05
CA MET A 126 -26.09 -23.83 41.31
C MET A 126 -26.28 -22.50 42.06
N ARG A 127 -26.31 -21.36 41.33
CA ARG A 127 -26.38 -19.98 41.88
C ARG A 127 -25.15 -19.59 42.72
N GLY A 128 -23.98 -20.13 42.39
CA GLY A 128 -22.72 -19.79 43.02
C GLY A 128 -22.11 -20.97 43.78
N VAL A 129 -20.91 -21.37 43.38
CA VAL A 129 -20.02 -22.33 44.06
C VAL A 129 -18.66 -21.69 44.33
N ARG A 130 -17.92 -22.25 45.29
CA ARG A 130 -16.57 -21.76 45.63
C ARG A 130 -15.60 -22.11 44.50
N PHE A 131 -14.63 -21.25 44.24
CA PHE A 131 -13.58 -21.55 43.27
C PHE A 131 -12.23 -20.97 43.68
N VAL A 132 -11.18 -21.52 43.08
CA VAL A 132 -9.77 -21.18 43.31
C VAL A 132 -9.13 -20.90 41.96
N GLN A 133 -8.26 -19.89 41.88
CA GLN A 133 -7.48 -19.60 40.68
C GLN A 133 -6.02 -20.03 40.84
N VAL A 134 -5.49 -20.68 39.81
CA VAL A 134 -4.06 -20.97 39.63
C VAL A 134 -3.64 -20.38 38.27
N PRO A 135 -3.31 -19.08 38.22
CA PRO A 135 -2.91 -18.43 36.97
C PRO A 135 -1.59 -18.97 36.43
N THR A 136 -1.54 -19.33 35.15
CA THR A 136 -0.35 -19.93 34.50
C THR A 136 0.34 -19.02 33.49
N SER A 137 -0.26 -17.88 33.14
CA SER A 137 0.37 -16.84 32.31
C SER A 137 0.68 -15.59 33.12
N LEU A 138 1.72 -14.84 32.75
CA LEU A 138 2.08 -13.60 33.44
C LEU A 138 0.90 -12.63 33.50
N LEU A 139 0.19 -12.48 32.37
CA LEU A 139 -0.99 -11.62 32.28
C LEU A 139 -2.08 -12.00 33.30
N ALA A 140 -2.34 -13.31 33.46
CA ALA A 140 -3.32 -13.78 34.43
C ALA A 140 -2.86 -13.56 35.86
N MET A 141 -1.56 -13.74 36.15
CA MET A 141 -0.98 -13.57 37.48
C MET A 141 -1.11 -12.14 38.00
N VAL A 142 -0.88 -11.15 37.13
CA VAL A 142 -0.82 -9.73 37.53
C VAL A 142 -2.13 -8.98 37.32
N ASP A 143 -3.01 -9.49 36.46
CA ASP A 143 -4.25 -8.82 36.10
C ASP A 143 -5.49 -9.70 36.33
N SER A 144 -5.89 -10.56 35.40
CA SER A 144 -7.25 -11.12 35.38
C SER A 144 -7.61 -11.97 36.60
N SER A 145 -6.65 -12.63 37.25
CA SER A 145 -6.92 -13.43 38.46
C SER A 145 -7.23 -12.61 39.70
N ILE A 146 -6.91 -11.31 39.70
CA ILE A 146 -7.00 -10.44 40.87
C ILE A 146 -8.25 -9.55 40.77
N GLY A 147 -9.23 -9.82 41.64
CA GLY A 147 -10.37 -8.94 41.90
C GLY A 147 -11.72 -9.39 41.34
N GLY A 148 -11.90 -10.69 41.09
CA GLY A 148 -13.20 -11.37 41.00
C GLY A 148 -14.07 -11.03 39.79
N LYS A 149 -13.54 -10.33 38.78
CA LYS A 149 -14.28 -10.12 37.53
C LYS A 149 -14.20 -11.40 36.70
N THR A 150 -15.35 -11.90 36.28
CA THR A 150 -15.48 -13.14 35.52
C THR A 150 -16.46 -12.92 34.39
N ALA A 151 -16.16 -13.38 33.17
CA ALA A 151 -16.97 -13.06 32.01
C ALA A 151 -16.71 -14.00 30.82
N VAL A 152 -17.63 -13.95 29.84
CA VAL A 152 -17.47 -14.54 28.51
C VAL A 152 -17.70 -13.49 27.43
N ASP A 153 -17.19 -13.78 26.24
CA ASP A 153 -17.30 -12.92 25.08
C ASP A 153 -18.56 -13.20 24.27
N THR A 154 -18.98 -12.19 23.52
CA THR A 154 -20.13 -12.27 22.61
C THR A 154 -19.76 -11.67 21.26
N PRO A 155 -20.51 -11.96 20.18
CA PRO A 155 -20.31 -11.27 18.90
C PRO A 155 -20.40 -9.73 18.99
N ALA A 156 -21.07 -9.19 20.02
CA ALA A 156 -21.18 -7.75 20.25
C ALA A 156 -19.92 -7.15 20.90
N GLY A 157 -19.11 -7.95 21.60
CA GLY A 157 -17.90 -7.49 22.29
C GLY A 157 -17.44 -8.42 23.41
N LYS A 158 -16.23 -8.13 23.90
CA LYS A 158 -15.56 -8.90 24.95
C LYS A 158 -16.09 -8.57 26.34
N ASN A 159 -16.15 -9.56 27.22
CA ASN A 159 -16.44 -9.42 28.64
C ASN A 159 -17.72 -8.63 29.01
N PHE A 160 -18.68 -8.49 28.08
CA PHE A 160 -19.94 -7.77 28.33
C PHE A 160 -20.92 -8.55 29.21
N ILE A 161 -20.81 -9.89 29.25
CA ILE A 161 -21.66 -10.76 30.06
C ILE A 161 -20.78 -11.45 31.09
N GLY A 162 -21.02 -11.17 32.37
CA GLY A 162 -20.19 -11.67 33.46
C GLY A 162 -20.77 -11.43 34.86
N SER A 163 -19.98 -11.75 35.87
CA SER A 163 -20.31 -11.57 37.29
C SER A 163 -19.08 -11.12 38.10
N PHE A 164 -19.33 -10.45 39.23
CA PHE A 164 -18.34 -10.24 40.29
C PHE A 164 -18.42 -11.42 41.27
N TRP A 165 -17.45 -12.33 41.18
CA TRP A 165 -17.36 -13.54 42.00
C TRP A 165 -15.91 -13.73 42.46
N GLN A 166 -15.64 -13.51 43.75
CA GLN A 166 -14.28 -13.58 44.29
C GLN A 166 -13.82 -15.04 44.45
N PRO A 167 -12.60 -15.39 44.05
CA PRO A 167 -12.02 -16.68 44.37
C PRO A 167 -11.73 -16.78 45.88
N GLU A 168 -11.84 -18.00 46.43
CA GLU A 168 -11.44 -18.25 47.81
C GLU A 168 -9.92 -18.10 47.99
N PHE A 169 -9.15 -18.52 46.98
CA PHE A 169 -7.71 -18.35 46.90
C PHE A 169 -7.24 -18.08 45.48
N VAL A 170 -6.17 -17.28 45.35
CA VAL A 170 -5.39 -17.13 44.13
C VAL A 170 -3.97 -17.58 44.41
N PHE A 171 -3.53 -18.66 43.78
CA PHE A 171 -2.19 -19.22 43.95
C PHE A 171 -1.31 -18.88 42.76
N VAL A 172 -0.45 -17.88 42.94
CA VAL A 172 0.47 -17.37 41.92
C VAL A 172 1.82 -18.07 42.06
N ASP A 173 1.98 -19.17 41.33
CA ASP A 173 3.25 -19.90 41.23
C ASP A 173 4.03 -19.44 39.99
N VAL A 174 5.06 -18.61 40.21
CA VAL A 174 5.83 -18.02 39.09
C VAL A 174 6.62 -19.06 38.29
N LYS A 175 6.73 -20.31 38.78
CA LYS A 175 7.35 -21.43 38.05
C LYS A 175 6.64 -21.73 36.73
N TRP A 176 5.34 -21.48 36.61
CA TRP A 176 4.59 -21.66 35.36
C TRP A 176 5.16 -20.84 34.19
N LEU A 177 5.78 -19.69 34.48
CA LEU A 177 6.39 -18.81 33.50
C LEU A 177 7.57 -19.45 32.75
N GLU A 178 8.18 -20.49 33.33
CA GLU A 178 9.21 -21.27 32.63
C GLU A 178 8.66 -21.93 31.37
N THR A 179 7.37 -22.27 31.33
CA THR A 179 6.75 -22.98 30.21
C THR A 179 5.93 -22.08 29.28
N LEU A 180 5.81 -20.81 29.63
CA LEU A 180 5.04 -19.83 28.88
C LEU A 180 5.79 -19.47 27.57
N PRO A 181 5.12 -19.50 26.41
CA PRO A 181 5.73 -19.04 25.17
C PRO A 181 6.23 -17.60 25.29
N ARG A 182 7.40 -17.32 24.70
CA ARG A 182 8.06 -16.00 24.71
C ARG A 182 7.08 -14.83 24.51
N ARG A 183 6.23 -14.91 23.48
CA ARG A 183 5.27 -13.84 23.14
C ARG A 183 4.22 -13.62 24.23
N GLU A 184 3.72 -14.70 24.84
CA GLU A 184 2.75 -14.62 25.95
C GLU A 184 3.39 -14.13 27.25
N PHE A 185 4.69 -14.39 27.45
CA PHE A 185 5.43 -13.81 28.56
C PHE A 185 5.53 -12.29 28.37
N ILE A 186 5.98 -11.84 27.20
CA ILE A 186 6.07 -10.41 26.85
C ILE A 186 4.69 -9.74 26.91
N ASN A 187 3.63 -10.40 26.45
CA ASN A 187 2.24 -9.93 26.51
C ASN A 187 1.84 -9.48 27.93
N GLY A 188 2.18 -10.28 28.95
CA GLY A 188 1.89 -9.93 30.34
C GLY A 188 2.68 -8.72 30.88
N MET A 189 3.83 -8.39 30.31
CA MET A 189 4.62 -7.22 30.74
C MET A 189 3.92 -5.90 30.50
N ALA A 190 2.98 -5.83 29.55
CA ALA A 190 2.21 -4.61 29.30
C ALA A 190 1.44 -4.18 30.55
N GLU A 191 0.81 -5.13 31.24
CA GLU A 191 0.06 -4.86 32.47
C GLU A 191 0.99 -4.50 33.64
N VAL A 192 2.14 -5.15 33.73
CA VAL A 192 3.17 -4.85 34.74
C VAL A 192 3.66 -3.40 34.60
N ILE A 193 4.02 -3.01 33.37
CA ILE A 193 4.48 -1.65 33.05
C ILE A 193 3.35 -0.65 33.27
N LYS A 194 2.12 -0.97 32.87
CA LYS A 194 0.93 -0.14 33.13
C LYS A 194 0.80 0.15 34.63
N THR A 195 0.82 -0.88 35.47
CA THR A 195 0.67 -0.74 36.92
C THR A 195 1.78 0.13 37.52
N ALA A 196 3.03 -0.09 37.14
CA ALA A 196 4.14 0.75 37.59
C ALA A 196 3.98 2.21 37.12
N CYS A 197 3.58 2.40 35.86
CA CYS A 197 3.40 3.71 35.25
C CYS A 197 2.31 4.54 35.94
N ILE A 198 1.23 3.94 36.41
CA ILE A 198 0.12 4.68 37.04
C ILE A 198 0.25 4.85 38.57
N TRP A 199 1.12 4.07 39.23
CA TRP A 199 1.10 3.94 40.70
C TRP A 199 2.46 4.02 41.40
N ASN A 200 3.56 3.64 40.73
CA ASN A 200 4.85 3.49 41.41
C ASN A 200 6.04 3.84 40.50
N ALA A 201 6.49 5.10 40.60
CA ALA A 201 7.63 5.61 39.84
C ALA A 201 8.95 4.86 40.12
N ALA A 202 9.16 4.42 41.36
CA ALA A 202 10.37 3.68 41.74
C ALA A 202 10.37 2.27 41.10
N GLU A 203 9.22 1.62 41.07
CA GLU A 203 9.07 0.34 40.36
C GLU A 203 9.23 0.51 38.85
N PHE A 204 8.68 1.59 38.27
CA PHE A 204 8.87 1.90 36.85
C PHE A 204 10.37 2.04 36.51
N MET A 205 11.13 2.77 37.34
CA MET A 205 12.58 2.90 37.18
C MET A 205 13.30 1.55 37.32
N ARG A 206 12.86 0.69 38.25
CA ARG A 206 13.38 -0.68 38.38
C ARG A 206 13.16 -1.49 37.10
N LEU A 207 11.98 -1.39 36.49
CA LEU A 207 11.67 -2.05 35.22
C LEU A 207 12.58 -1.54 34.10
N GLU A 208 12.83 -0.23 34.02
CA GLU A 208 13.77 0.36 33.04
C GLU A 208 15.18 -0.24 33.17
N MET A 209 15.70 -0.41 34.40
CA MET A 209 17.04 -0.92 34.64
C MET A 209 17.23 -2.42 34.30
N HIS A 210 16.18 -3.23 34.40
CA HIS A 210 16.26 -4.68 34.23
C HIS A 210 15.72 -5.19 32.88
N ALA A 211 15.18 -4.30 32.03
CA ALA A 211 14.55 -4.66 30.76
C ALA A 211 15.47 -5.49 29.84
N SER A 212 16.74 -5.11 29.72
CA SER A 212 17.73 -5.81 28.90
C SER A 212 18.00 -7.23 29.39
N MET A 213 18.21 -7.40 30.70
CA MET A 213 18.41 -8.70 31.35
C MET A 213 17.18 -9.59 31.16
N PHE A 214 15.98 -9.05 31.40
CA PHE A 214 14.72 -9.78 31.19
C PHE A 214 14.60 -10.26 29.74
N LEU A 215 14.72 -9.34 28.77
CA LEU A 215 14.51 -9.65 27.37
C LEU A 215 15.57 -10.62 26.84
N GLN A 216 16.81 -10.56 27.33
CA GLN A 216 17.87 -11.51 27.00
C GLN A 216 17.49 -12.94 27.42
N VAL A 217 16.99 -13.13 28.64
CA VAL A 217 16.59 -14.46 29.15
C VAL A 217 15.35 -14.99 28.42
N VAL A 218 14.36 -14.13 28.20
CA VAL A 218 13.12 -14.49 27.49
C VAL A 218 13.35 -14.71 25.97
N ASN A 219 14.33 -14.03 25.36
CA ASN A 219 14.75 -14.34 23.99
C ASN A 219 15.57 -15.63 23.89
N SER A 220 16.13 -16.11 25.01
CA SER A 220 16.89 -17.37 25.08
C SER A 220 16.00 -18.60 25.32
N SER A 221 14.67 -18.46 25.28
CA SER A 221 13.73 -19.57 25.40
C SER A 221 14.02 -20.65 24.35
N LYS A 222 13.95 -21.92 24.78
CA LYS A 222 14.24 -23.09 23.94
C LYS A 222 12.99 -23.93 23.78
N GLN A 223 12.89 -24.61 22.63
CA GLN A 223 11.93 -25.69 22.47
C GLN A 223 12.51 -26.97 23.10
N VAL A 224 11.79 -27.55 24.05
CA VAL A 224 12.17 -28.77 24.77
C VAL A 224 11.13 -29.84 24.49
N LYS A 225 11.60 -31.05 24.16
CA LYS A 225 10.72 -32.22 24.00
C LYS A 225 10.40 -32.80 25.36
N VAL A 226 9.13 -33.06 25.60
CA VAL A 226 8.60 -33.59 26.84
C VAL A 226 7.66 -34.74 26.54
N ASP A 227 7.82 -35.84 27.26
CA ASP A 227 6.91 -36.98 27.16
C ASP A 227 5.67 -36.72 28.01
N THR A 228 4.51 -36.65 27.35
CA THR A 228 3.20 -36.49 28.01
C THR A 228 2.36 -37.75 27.83
N LYS A 229 1.26 -37.89 28.58
CA LYS A 229 0.30 -38.99 28.40
C LYS A 229 -0.25 -39.09 26.96
N GLY A 230 -0.23 -38.00 26.19
CA GLY A 230 -0.64 -37.95 24.79
C GLY A 230 0.50 -38.17 23.78
N GLY A 231 1.71 -38.48 24.23
CA GLY A 231 2.91 -38.64 23.40
C GLY A 231 3.92 -37.49 23.52
N PRO A 232 5.06 -37.59 22.80
CA PRO A 232 6.12 -36.58 22.83
C PRO A 232 5.62 -35.24 22.27
N THR A 233 5.72 -34.17 23.04
CA THR A 233 5.30 -32.82 22.66
C THR A 233 6.45 -31.82 22.81
N SER A 234 6.51 -30.79 21.96
CA SER A 234 7.47 -29.69 22.11
C SER A 234 6.86 -28.56 22.92
N LEU A 235 7.58 -28.08 23.93
CA LEU A 235 7.18 -26.97 24.80
C LEU A 235 8.23 -25.87 24.78
N SER A 236 7.79 -24.62 24.94
CA SER A 236 8.69 -23.51 25.22
C SER A 236 9.24 -23.66 26.65
N TYR A 237 10.54 -23.47 26.83
CA TYR A 237 11.19 -23.43 28.13
C TYR A 237 12.08 -22.21 28.28
N THR A 238 11.83 -21.41 29.31
CA THR A 238 12.62 -20.23 29.70
C THR A 238 13.20 -20.49 31.08
N ASN A 239 14.52 -20.43 31.21
CA ASN A 239 15.17 -20.62 32.51
C ASN A 239 15.05 -19.34 33.37
N ILE A 240 13.91 -19.16 34.03
CA ILE A 240 13.65 -17.96 34.83
C ILE A 240 14.51 -17.87 36.09
N THR A 241 15.23 -18.94 36.49
CA THR A 241 16.10 -18.90 37.69
C THR A 241 17.16 -17.79 37.60
N GLN A 242 17.55 -17.39 36.40
CA GLN A 242 18.49 -16.28 36.15
C GLN A 242 17.91 -14.90 36.50
N ILE A 243 16.57 -14.79 36.49
CA ILE A 243 15.83 -13.54 36.73
C ILE A 243 14.73 -13.74 37.78
N LEU A 244 14.85 -14.76 38.64
CA LEU A 244 13.77 -15.21 39.53
C LEU A 244 13.37 -14.10 40.51
N ASP A 245 14.33 -13.45 41.14
CA ASP A 245 14.05 -12.34 42.06
C ASP A 245 13.36 -11.17 41.32
N HIS A 246 13.77 -10.89 40.09
CA HIS A 246 13.16 -9.83 39.28
C HIS A 246 11.72 -10.16 38.88
N VAL A 247 11.46 -11.39 38.42
CA VAL A 247 10.15 -11.91 38.02
C VAL A 247 9.21 -12.07 39.22
N PHE A 248 9.71 -12.55 40.34
CA PHE A 248 8.94 -12.64 41.58
C PHE A 248 8.51 -11.23 42.04
N GLN A 249 9.45 -10.28 42.04
CA GLN A 249 9.17 -8.91 42.48
C GLN A 249 8.18 -8.19 41.53
N LEU A 250 8.32 -8.33 40.20
CA LEU A 250 7.39 -7.67 39.28
C LEU A 250 5.96 -8.22 39.43
N VAL A 251 5.82 -9.53 39.68
CA VAL A 251 4.51 -10.14 39.92
C VAL A 251 3.93 -9.65 41.25
N LEU A 252 4.73 -9.71 42.33
CA LEU A 252 4.29 -9.33 43.66
C LEU A 252 3.85 -7.86 43.75
N GLU A 253 4.61 -6.93 43.19
CA GLU A 253 4.29 -5.50 43.25
C GLU A 253 3.06 -5.15 42.41
N SER A 254 2.90 -5.74 41.22
CA SER A 254 1.68 -5.58 40.43
C SER A 254 0.43 -6.08 41.19
N ILE A 255 0.53 -7.25 41.83
CA ILE A 255 -0.56 -7.82 42.63
C ILE A 255 -0.89 -6.91 43.81
N LYS A 256 0.10 -6.41 44.56
CA LYS A 256 -0.13 -5.52 45.72
C LYS A 256 -0.91 -4.27 45.32
N VAL A 257 -0.53 -3.62 44.22
CA VAL A 257 -1.23 -2.43 43.72
C VAL A 257 -2.66 -2.79 43.35
N LYS A 258 -2.87 -3.86 42.57
CA LYS A 258 -4.21 -4.26 42.15
C LYS A 258 -5.10 -4.68 43.32
N ALA A 259 -4.55 -5.43 44.29
CA ALA A 259 -5.25 -5.83 45.51
C ALA A 259 -5.64 -4.62 46.36
N HIS A 260 -4.77 -3.62 46.50
CA HIS A 260 -5.09 -2.37 47.19
C HIS A 260 -6.24 -1.61 46.52
N VAL A 261 -6.17 -1.44 45.19
CA VAL A 261 -7.20 -0.74 44.41
C VAL A 261 -8.54 -1.49 44.47
N VAL A 262 -8.54 -2.80 44.31
CA VAL A 262 -9.76 -3.63 44.38
C VAL A 262 -10.35 -3.65 45.79
N SER A 263 -9.51 -3.70 46.83
CA SER A 263 -10.00 -3.65 48.22
C SER A 263 -10.65 -2.31 48.56
N SER A 264 -10.20 -1.24 47.91
CA SER A 264 -10.75 0.11 48.08
C SER A 264 -11.99 0.36 47.21
N ASP A 265 -12.05 -0.24 46.01
CA ASP A 265 -13.15 -0.07 45.04
C ASP A 265 -13.41 -1.37 44.27
N GLU A 266 -14.10 -2.31 44.93
CA GLU A 266 -14.35 -3.64 44.37
C GLU A 266 -15.22 -3.58 43.10
N ARG A 267 -16.23 -2.72 43.05
CA ARG A 267 -17.24 -2.71 41.98
C ARG A 267 -17.01 -1.67 40.88
N GLU A 268 -15.82 -1.08 40.82
CA GLU A 268 -15.41 -0.13 39.77
C GLU A 268 -16.26 1.14 39.72
N SER A 269 -16.52 1.73 40.89
CA SER A 269 -17.28 2.98 41.04
C SER A 269 -16.43 4.26 40.96
N GLY A 270 -15.10 4.15 41.09
CA GLY A 270 -14.18 5.29 41.04
C GLY A 270 -12.73 4.88 40.82
N LEU A 271 -11.97 4.70 41.90
CA LEU A 271 -10.51 4.45 41.89
C LEU A 271 -10.10 3.30 40.95
N ARG A 272 -10.88 2.22 40.86
CA ARG A 272 -10.56 1.06 39.99
C ARG A 272 -10.59 1.42 38.50
N ASN A 273 -11.23 2.53 38.10
CA ASN A 273 -11.21 3.02 36.73
C ASN A 273 -9.78 3.37 36.25
N LEU A 274 -8.90 3.81 37.16
CA LEU A 274 -7.52 4.18 36.81
C LEU A 274 -6.69 2.99 36.31
N LEU A 275 -7.06 1.75 36.68
CA LEU A 275 -6.43 0.54 36.14
C LEU A 275 -6.65 0.38 34.63
N ASN A 276 -7.54 1.15 34.01
CA ASN A 276 -7.82 1.05 32.59
C ASN A 276 -6.96 1.99 31.72
N PHE A 277 -5.82 2.47 32.22
CA PHE A 277 -4.83 3.19 31.41
C PHE A 277 -4.37 2.33 30.22
N GLY A 278 -4.34 2.93 29.04
CA GLY A 278 -4.09 2.30 27.75
C GLY A 278 -5.24 1.44 27.20
N HIS A 279 -6.30 1.17 27.97
CA HIS A 279 -7.33 0.23 27.54
C HIS A 279 -8.38 0.88 26.63
N SER A 280 -8.69 2.18 26.78
CA SER A 280 -9.75 2.80 25.97
C SER A 280 -9.36 2.79 24.49
N ILE A 281 -8.11 3.16 24.18
CA ILE A 281 -7.58 3.10 22.81
C ILE A 281 -7.12 1.68 22.47
N GLY A 282 -6.50 0.97 23.42
CA GLY A 282 -5.99 -0.39 23.21
C GLY A 282 -7.08 -1.39 22.79
N HIS A 283 -8.21 -1.43 23.48
CA HIS A 283 -9.31 -2.33 23.13
C HIS A 283 -9.93 -2.00 21.75
N ALA A 284 -9.93 -0.73 21.34
CA ALA A 284 -10.42 -0.35 20.02
C ALA A 284 -9.53 -0.95 18.92
N TYR A 285 -8.21 -0.92 19.10
CA TYR A 285 -7.27 -1.61 18.22
C TYR A 285 -7.42 -3.13 18.30
N GLU A 286 -7.53 -3.69 19.50
CA GLU A 286 -7.68 -5.13 19.72
C GLU A 286 -8.92 -5.67 19.00
N ALA A 287 -10.05 -4.96 19.05
CA ALA A 287 -11.28 -5.35 18.38
C ALA A 287 -11.16 -5.40 16.84
N LEU A 288 -10.18 -4.71 16.26
CA LEU A 288 -9.90 -4.73 14.82
C LEU A 288 -8.78 -5.72 14.45
N LEU A 289 -7.80 -5.90 15.34
CA LEU A 289 -6.58 -6.66 15.09
C LEU A 289 -6.64 -8.10 15.63
N THR A 290 -7.68 -8.46 16.40
CA THR A 290 -7.97 -9.85 16.81
C THR A 290 -8.17 -10.77 15.59
N PRO A 291 -7.75 -12.05 15.66
CA PRO A 291 -7.04 -12.70 16.76
C PRO A 291 -5.51 -12.57 16.69
N GLN A 292 -4.97 -11.83 15.73
CA GLN A 292 -3.53 -11.76 15.49
C GLN A 292 -2.79 -10.98 16.58
N ALA A 293 -3.31 -9.82 16.98
CA ALA A 293 -2.72 -9.01 18.06
C ALA A 293 -3.17 -9.52 19.43
N LEU A 294 -2.24 -9.62 20.37
CA LEU A 294 -2.52 -9.98 21.76
C LEU A 294 -2.96 -8.75 22.57
N HIS A 295 -3.69 -8.99 23.66
CA HIS A 295 -4.20 -7.96 24.57
C HIS A 295 -3.13 -6.93 24.98
N GLY A 296 -2.02 -7.39 25.56
CA GLY A 296 -0.93 -6.54 26.04
C GLY A 296 -0.23 -5.76 24.94
N GLU A 297 -0.17 -6.29 23.72
CA GLU A 297 0.35 -5.58 22.54
C GLU A 297 -0.58 -4.42 22.13
N CYS A 298 -1.89 -4.62 22.21
CA CYS A 298 -2.85 -3.55 21.96
C CYS A 298 -2.88 -2.53 23.10
N VAL A 299 -2.80 -2.97 24.36
CA VAL A 299 -2.71 -2.09 25.54
C VAL A 299 -1.41 -1.29 25.53
N SER A 300 -0.28 -1.82 25.08
CA SER A 300 0.97 -1.05 24.97
C SER A 300 0.87 0.10 23.98
N ILE A 301 0.26 -0.13 22.81
CA ILE A 301 -0.05 0.93 21.84
C ILE A 301 -1.03 1.94 22.44
N GLY A 302 -2.05 1.46 23.13
CA GLY A 302 -3.03 2.30 23.82
C GLY A 302 -2.38 3.18 24.89
N MET A 303 -1.46 2.65 25.70
CA MET A 303 -0.73 3.41 26.72
C MET A 303 0.08 4.56 26.09
N VAL A 304 0.78 4.30 24.98
CA VAL A 304 1.51 5.34 24.25
C VAL A 304 0.55 6.41 23.75
N LYS A 305 -0.60 6.02 23.18
CA LYS A 305 -1.60 6.96 22.67
C LYS A 305 -2.28 7.79 23.76
N GLU A 306 -2.61 7.19 24.89
CA GLU A 306 -3.19 7.91 26.03
C GLU A 306 -2.16 8.83 26.72
N ALA A 307 -0.87 8.46 26.70
CA ALA A 307 0.23 9.33 27.14
C ALA A 307 0.47 10.49 26.15
N GLU A 308 0.42 10.24 24.84
CA GLU A 308 0.45 11.29 23.81
C GLU A 308 -0.74 12.26 23.94
N LEU A 309 -1.93 11.74 24.27
CA LEU A 309 -3.10 12.57 24.57
C LEU A 309 -2.89 13.42 25.83
N SER A 310 -2.34 12.83 26.89
CA SER A 310 -1.99 13.58 28.12
C SER A 310 -0.95 14.68 27.82
N ARG A 311 0.00 14.42 26.93
CA ARG A 311 0.99 15.41 26.46
C ARG A 311 0.33 16.51 25.62
N TYR A 312 -0.53 16.14 24.68
CA TYR A 312 -1.29 17.06 23.84
C TYR A 312 -2.17 18.01 24.67
N LEU A 313 -2.78 17.50 25.74
CA LEU A 313 -3.56 18.27 26.72
C LEU A 313 -2.70 19.04 27.74
N ASN A 314 -1.37 19.07 27.56
CA ASN A 314 -0.42 19.78 28.43
C ASN A 314 -0.42 19.30 29.90
N ILE A 315 -0.71 18.02 30.11
CA ILE A 315 -0.68 17.35 31.42
C ILE A 315 0.65 16.61 31.62
N LEU A 316 1.12 15.89 30.60
CA LEU A 316 2.33 15.07 30.65
C LEU A 316 3.47 15.67 29.80
N SER A 317 4.71 15.64 30.31
CA SER A 317 5.87 16.10 29.54
C SER A 317 6.21 15.15 28.37
N PRO A 318 6.75 15.65 27.25
CA PRO A 318 7.24 14.81 26.15
C PRO A 318 8.29 13.76 26.58
N THR A 319 9.17 14.10 27.53
CA THR A 319 10.19 13.21 28.09
C THR A 319 9.59 11.93 28.66
N GLN A 320 8.49 12.06 29.40
CA GLN A 320 7.83 10.92 30.03
C GLN A 320 7.09 10.02 29.03
N VAL A 321 6.52 10.60 27.95
CA VAL A 321 5.99 9.80 26.83
C VAL A 321 7.11 8.97 26.19
N ALA A 322 8.28 9.58 26.00
CA ALA A 322 9.44 8.89 25.44
C ALA A 322 9.96 7.78 26.37
N ARG A 323 9.98 7.99 27.69
CA ARG A 323 10.32 6.96 28.69
C ARG A 323 9.36 5.78 28.65
N LEU A 324 8.05 6.04 28.63
CA LEU A 324 7.03 4.99 28.50
C LEU A 324 7.20 4.19 27.20
N THR A 325 7.36 4.89 26.08
CA THR A 325 7.60 4.28 24.77
C THR A 325 8.86 3.40 24.80
N LYS A 326 9.94 3.90 25.40
CA LYS A 326 11.23 3.19 25.50
C LYS A 326 11.12 1.93 26.35
N VAL A 327 10.49 1.98 27.53
CA VAL A 327 10.38 0.80 28.39
C VAL A 327 9.52 -0.27 27.73
N LEU A 328 8.41 0.09 27.08
CA LEU A 328 7.56 -0.87 26.36
C LEU A 328 8.35 -1.57 25.25
N SER A 329 9.05 -0.79 24.42
CA SER A 329 9.91 -1.33 23.37
C SER A 329 11.04 -2.21 23.94
N ALA A 330 11.65 -1.83 25.06
CA ALA A 330 12.73 -2.58 25.71
C ALA A 330 12.28 -3.94 26.28
N TYR A 331 10.99 -4.11 26.56
CA TYR A 331 10.40 -5.41 26.92
C TYR A 331 9.85 -6.18 25.70
N GLY A 332 10.00 -5.66 24.48
CA GLY A 332 9.58 -6.31 23.24
C GLY A 332 8.11 -6.11 22.88
N LEU A 333 7.45 -5.08 23.43
CA LEU A 333 6.07 -4.72 23.11
C LEU A 333 6.01 -3.69 21.97
N PRO A 334 4.95 -3.71 21.13
CA PRO A 334 4.76 -2.69 20.10
C PRO A 334 4.33 -1.37 20.73
N THR A 335 4.78 -0.27 20.15
CA THR A 335 4.45 1.10 20.56
C THR A 335 3.60 1.82 19.50
N SER A 336 3.49 1.26 18.30
CA SER A 336 2.62 1.75 17.24
C SER A 336 2.08 0.64 16.35
N VAL A 337 0.83 0.78 15.88
CA VAL A 337 0.26 -0.06 14.80
C VAL A 337 1.01 0.05 13.46
N ASN A 338 1.91 1.03 13.33
CA ASN A 338 2.67 1.29 12.12
C ASN A 338 4.05 0.62 12.10
N GLU A 339 4.45 -0.07 13.17
CA GLU A 339 5.69 -0.83 13.19
C GLU A 339 5.65 -1.98 12.18
N GLY A 340 6.71 -2.13 11.37
CA GLY A 340 6.72 -3.08 10.25
C GLY A 340 6.44 -4.53 10.67
N TRP A 341 7.09 -4.99 11.74
CA TRP A 341 6.90 -6.35 12.27
C TRP A 341 5.50 -6.58 12.84
N PHE A 342 4.90 -5.56 13.47
CA PHE A 342 3.54 -5.66 14.04
C PHE A 342 2.47 -5.60 12.94
N ARG A 343 2.69 -4.81 11.89
CA ARG A 343 1.86 -4.86 10.66
C ARG A 343 1.92 -6.23 10.00
N GLU A 344 3.10 -6.82 9.89
CA GLU A 344 3.26 -8.18 9.35
C GLU A 344 2.51 -9.20 10.21
N LEU A 345 2.68 -9.14 11.53
CA LEU A 345 1.99 -9.99 12.50
C LEU A 345 0.46 -9.88 12.40
N THR A 346 -0.05 -8.66 12.22
CA THR A 346 -1.49 -8.36 12.06
C THR A 346 -1.97 -8.44 10.61
N LEU A 347 -1.15 -8.99 9.71
CA LEU A 347 -1.40 -9.17 8.29
C LEU A 347 -1.74 -7.86 7.54
N GLY A 348 -1.34 -6.70 8.05
CA GLY A 348 -1.62 -5.40 7.46
C GLY A 348 -3.09 -4.98 7.59
N LYS A 349 -3.84 -5.57 8.54
CA LYS A 349 -5.22 -5.14 8.84
C LYS A 349 -5.28 -3.63 9.05
N ARG A 350 -6.20 -2.99 8.34
CA ARG A 350 -6.44 -1.55 8.47
C ARG A 350 -7.16 -1.27 9.78
N THR A 351 -6.89 -0.11 10.37
CA THR A 351 -7.54 0.36 11.59
C THR A 351 -8.21 1.71 11.31
N PRO A 352 -9.39 1.71 10.64
CA PRO A 352 -9.98 2.97 10.19
C PRO A 352 -10.41 3.83 11.38
N LEU A 353 -10.14 5.14 11.32
CA LEU A 353 -10.35 6.12 12.37
C LEU A 353 -11.79 6.12 12.87
N GLU A 354 -12.77 6.20 11.97
CA GLU A 354 -14.19 6.22 12.34
C GLU A 354 -14.63 4.91 12.99
N VAL A 355 -14.04 3.79 12.60
CA VAL A 355 -14.31 2.48 13.21
C VAL A 355 -13.66 2.41 14.59
N LEU A 356 -12.44 2.91 14.76
CA LEU A 356 -11.78 3.02 16.07
C LEU A 356 -12.63 3.85 17.03
N LEU A 357 -13.06 5.04 16.63
CA LEU A 357 -13.90 5.92 17.46
C LEU A 357 -15.25 5.27 17.81
N ARG A 358 -15.85 4.53 16.88
CA ARG A 358 -17.08 3.75 17.12
C ARG A 358 -16.84 2.56 18.06
N LYS A 359 -15.69 1.91 18.02
CA LYS A 359 -15.31 0.87 18.99
C LYS A 359 -15.02 1.46 20.37
N MET A 360 -14.47 2.66 20.43
CA MET A 360 -14.28 3.39 21.69
C MET A 360 -15.61 3.84 22.29
N SER A 361 -16.67 4.09 21.51
CA SER A 361 -17.96 4.56 22.06
C SER A 361 -18.71 3.50 22.87
N ILE A 362 -18.42 2.21 22.64
CA ILE A 362 -18.96 1.09 23.42
C ILE A 362 -18.07 0.68 24.60
N ASP A 363 -17.02 1.46 24.92
CA ASP A 363 -16.20 1.22 26.11
C ASP A 363 -17.06 1.37 27.38
N LYS A 364 -16.98 0.37 28.26
CA LYS A 364 -17.72 0.26 29.53
C LYS A 364 -17.52 1.45 30.49
N LYS A 365 -16.48 2.26 30.31
CA LYS A 365 -16.18 3.45 31.12
C LYS A 365 -16.98 4.68 30.68
N ASN A 366 -17.51 4.68 29.47
CA ASN A 366 -18.20 5.84 28.91
C ASN A 366 -19.51 6.11 29.65
N ASP A 367 -19.89 7.38 29.68
CA ASP A 367 -21.19 7.82 30.19
C ASP A 367 -21.96 8.50 29.04
N GLY A 368 -23.00 7.83 28.55
CA GLY A 368 -23.71 8.23 27.34
C GLY A 368 -22.79 8.32 26.12
N SER A 369 -22.76 9.49 25.47
CA SER A 369 -21.93 9.76 24.28
C SER A 369 -20.50 10.19 24.63
N ASN A 370 -20.18 10.42 25.90
CA ASN A 370 -18.91 10.99 26.32
C ASN A 370 -17.85 9.90 26.48
N LYS A 371 -16.80 9.95 25.66
CA LYS A 371 -15.68 9.01 25.74
C LYS A 371 -14.79 9.34 26.93
N LYS A 372 -14.52 8.35 27.80
CA LYS A 372 -13.64 8.50 28.95
C LYS A 372 -12.31 7.76 28.77
N VAL A 373 -11.21 8.44 29.08
CA VAL A 373 -9.83 7.95 28.96
C VAL A 373 -9.05 8.23 30.24
N VAL A 374 -8.15 7.34 30.65
CA VAL A 374 -7.27 7.58 31.80
C VAL A 374 -6.07 8.40 31.31
N LEU A 375 -5.82 9.53 31.97
CA LEU A 375 -4.71 10.43 31.62
C LEU A 375 -3.60 10.30 32.67
N LEU A 376 -2.36 10.41 32.23
CA LEU A 376 -1.18 10.31 33.10
C LEU A 376 -0.69 11.72 33.44
N GLU A 377 -0.53 12.03 34.74
CA GLU A 377 0.01 13.32 35.21
C GLU A 377 1.54 13.29 35.22
N THR A 378 2.09 12.22 35.79
CA THR A 378 3.52 11.91 35.81
C THR A 378 3.66 10.40 35.94
N ILE A 379 4.78 9.83 35.51
CA ILE A 379 5.10 8.42 35.78
C ILE A 379 4.99 8.17 37.29
N GLY A 380 4.19 7.19 37.65
CA GLY A 380 3.80 6.84 39.02
C GLY A 380 2.47 7.46 39.50
N LYS A 381 1.79 8.29 38.70
CA LYS A 381 0.55 8.98 39.12
C LYS A 381 -0.35 9.36 37.93
N CYS A 382 -1.60 8.90 37.96
CA CYS A 382 -2.65 9.37 37.04
C CYS A 382 -3.09 10.82 37.33
N TYR A 383 -3.55 11.51 36.29
CA TYR A 383 -4.23 12.78 36.42
C TYR A 383 -5.64 12.53 36.98
N GLY A 384 -5.96 13.17 38.12
CA GLY A 384 -7.22 13.00 38.84
C GLY A 384 -7.43 11.60 39.45
N THR A 385 -8.66 11.33 39.91
CA THR A 385 -9.01 10.10 40.65
C THR A 385 -9.82 9.08 39.83
N SER A 386 -10.18 9.42 38.58
CA SER A 386 -10.92 8.56 37.65
C SER A 386 -10.58 8.89 36.18
N ALA A 387 -11.14 8.13 35.23
CA ALA A 387 -11.02 8.45 33.81
C ALA A 387 -11.70 9.81 33.48
N HIS A 388 -11.12 10.55 32.53
CA HIS A 388 -11.53 11.90 32.13
C HIS A 388 -12.27 11.87 30.80
N VAL A 389 -13.28 12.74 30.64
CA VAL A 389 -13.95 12.94 29.36
C VAL A 389 -12.98 13.64 28.40
N VAL A 390 -12.84 13.11 27.19
CA VAL A 390 -11.99 13.67 26.13
C VAL A 390 -12.81 13.87 24.86
N SER A 391 -12.47 14.88 24.07
CA SER A 391 -13.20 15.18 22.83
C SER A 391 -12.82 14.21 21.71
N ASP A 392 -13.75 13.97 20.80
CA ASP A 392 -13.46 13.15 19.60
C ASP A 392 -12.42 13.81 18.70
N THR A 393 -12.36 15.15 18.67
CA THR A 393 -11.37 15.92 17.91
C THR A 393 -9.95 15.69 18.43
N ASP A 394 -9.75 15.73 19.75
CA ASP A 394 -8.44 15.43 20.36
C ASP A 394 -8.02 13.97 20.09
N LEU A 395 -8.98 13.04 20.18
CA LEU A 395 -8.75 11.64 19.85
C LEU A 395 -8.37 11.45 18.38
N ARG A 396 -9.09 12.10 17.44
CA ARG A 396 -8.76 12.08 16.01
C ARG A 396 -7.33 12.55 15.77
N PHE A 397 -6.95 13.67 16.37
CA PHE A 397 -5.61 14.22 16.25
C PHE A 397 -4.53 13.23 16.71
N VAL A 398 -4.69 12.63 17.89
CA VAL A 398 -3.70 11.70 18.47
C VAL A 398 -3.65 10.35 17.73
N LEU A 399 -4.78 9.85 17.24
CA LEU A 399 -4.89 8.56 16.54
C LEU A 399 -4.37 8.60 15.10
N THR A 400 -4.31 9.78 14.47
CA THR A 400 -3.87 9.95 13.07
C THR A 400 -2.49 10.61 12.96
N ASP A 401 -1.89 10.59 11.77
CA ASP A 401 -0.61 11.27 11.47
C ASP A 401 -0.79 12.53 10.61
N GLU A 402 -1.97 12.76 10.05
CA GLU A 402 -2.26 14.00 9.33
C GLU A 402 -2.88 15.02 10.29
N ALA A 403 -2.43 16.26 10.20
CA ALA A 403 -3.00 17.37 10.97
C ALA A 403 -3.91 18.21 10.07
N LEU A 404 -5.16 18.40 10.49
CA LEU A 404 -6.06 19.41 9.95
C LEU A 404 -5.90 20.68 10.78
N VAL A 405 -5.41 21.74 10.15
CA VAL A 405 -5.25 23.05 10.76
C VAL A 405 -6.42 23.93 10.32
N TYR A 406 -7.21 24.40 11.27
CA TYR A 406 -8.31 25.33 11.01
C TYR A 406 -7.82 26.78 11.01
N PRO A 407 -8.60 27.71 10.41
CA PRO A 407 -8.29 29.13 10.49
C PRO A 407 -8.12 29.59 11.93
N PHE A 408 -7.16 30.47 12.18
CA PHE A 408 -6.99 31.10 13.48
C PHE A 408 -8.14 32.08 13.71
N THR A 409 -9.07 31.69 14.59
CA THR A 409 -10.17 32.49 15.12
C THR A 409 -10.04 32.52 16.63
N ASP A 410 -10.14 33.69 17.25
CA ASP A 410 -10.14 33.87 18.73
C ASP A 410 -8.80 33.78 19.48
N VAL A 411 -7.67 33.65 18.78
CA VAL A 411 -6.32 33.67 19.39
C VAL A 411 -5.90 35.02 19.99
N ARG A 412 -6.65 36.11 19.75
CA ARG A 412 -6.42 37.42 20.41
C ARG A 412 -6.83 37.44 21.89
N SER A 413 -7.69 36.52 22.34
CA SER A 413 -8.25 36.54 23.70
C SER A 413 -7.22 36.22 24.80
N SER A 414 -6.05 35.70 24.44
CA SER A 414 -4.96 35.34 25.35
C SER A 414 -3.84 36.40 25.34
N THR A 415 -3.76 37.19 26.41
CA THR A 415 -2.71 38.22 26.56
C THR A 415 -1.42 37.60 27.10
N GLY A 416 -0.41 37.46 26.23
CA GLY A 416 0.98 37.17 26.58
C GLY A 416 1.29 35.70 26.89
N HIS A 417 1.72 34.95 25.86
CA HIS A 417 2.14 33.55 26.02
C HIS A 417 3.63 33.46 26.34
N THR A 418 4.01 32.67 27.34
CA THR A 418 5.41 32.24 27.50
C THR A 418 5.56 30.83 26.96
N ILE A 419 6.31 30.67 25.88
CA ILE A 419 6.54 29.38 25.21
C ILE A 419 8.00 29.01 25.42
N VAL A 420 8.27 27.80 25.94
CA VAL A 420 9.62 27.28 26.12
C VAL A 420 9.90 26.28 24.99
N PRO A 421 10.68 26.63 23.96
CA PRO A 421 11.13 25.69 22.95
C PRO A 421 12.05 24.64 23.58
N PRO A 422 12.20 23.46 22.96
CA PRO A 422 13.15 22.45 23.41
C PRO A 422 14.59 22.96 23.31
N GLY A 423 15.53 22.28 23.98
CA GLY A 423 16.95 22.61 23.89
C GLY A 423 17.50 22.62 22.46
N SER A 424 18.52 23.45 22.22
CA SER A 424 19.19 23.56 20.94
C SER A 424 19.82 22.25 20.50
N LYS A 425 19.49 21.79 19.29
CA LYS A 425 20.08 20.58 18.70
C LYS A 425 21.60 20.71 18.55
N SER A 426 22.04 21.89 18.12
CA SER A 426 23.45 22.19 17.84
C SER A 426 24.29 22.24 19.11
N ILE A 427 23.77 22.84 20.18
CA ILE A 427 24.46 22.89 21.48
C ILE A 427 24.39 21.52 22.16
N SER A 428 23.24 20.83 22.13
CA SER A 428 23.08 19.50 22.73
C SER A 428 24.15 18.52 22.25
N ASN A 429 24.32 18.36 20.93
CA ASN A 429 25.33 17.44 20.39
C ASN A 429 26.77 17.81 20.78
N ARG A 430 27.10 19.10 20.82
CA ARG A 430 28.43 19.57 21.25
C ARG A 430 28.65 19.34 22.74
N ALA A 431 27.65 19.66 23.57
CA ALA A 431 27.72 19.46 25.01
C ALA A 431 27.87 17.97 25.36
N LEU A 432 27.18 17.08 24.65
CA LEU A 432 27.33 15.63 24.82
C LEU A 432 28.75 15.15 24.49
N ILE A 433 29.33 15.60 23.37
CA ILE A 433 30.71 15.24 23.00
C ILE A 433 31.72 15.84 23.98
N LEU A 434 31.60 17.13 24.32
CA LEU A 434 32.51 17.79 25.26
C LEU A 434 32.44 17.17 26.65
N ALA A 435 31.25 16.87 27.15
CA ALA A 435 31.07 16.18 28.42
C ALA A 435 31.59 14.74 28.38
N ALA A 436 31.45 14.05 27.26
CA ALA A 436 31.99 12.70 27.09
C ALA A 436 33.53 12.70 27.04
N LEU A 437 34.12 13.65 26.32
CA LEU A 437 35.57 13.80 26.22
C LEU A 437 36.16 14.40 27.49
N GLY A 438 35.41 15.17 28.29
CA GLY A 438 35.90 15.78 29.51
C GLY A 438 35.95 14.84 30.71
N LYS A 439 36.68 15.26 31.74
CA LYS A 439 36.84 14.50 32.97
C LYS A 439 35.83 14.95 34.03
N GLY A 440 35.09 13.99 34.61
CA GLY A 440 34.19 14.19 35.74
C GLY A 440 32.70 14.32 35.37
N LYS A 441 31.85 14.59 36.36
CA LYS A 441 30.39 14.68 36.17
C LYS A 441 29.94 16.03 35.66
N CYS A 442 29.11 16.02 34.61
CA CYS A 442 28.38 17.17 34.08
C CYS A 442 26.88 16.88 34.10
N ARG A 443 26.09 17.69 34.82
CA ARG A 443 24.61 17.67 34.73
C ARG A 443 24.16 18.56 33.59
N ILE A 444 23.66 17.96 32.51
CA ILE A 444 23.16 18.70 31.36
C ILE A 444 21.64 18.82 31.46
N ARG A 445 21.15 20.07 31.54
CA ARG A 445 19.72 20.42 31.66
C ARG A 445 19.19 20.99 30.35
N ASN A 446 17.88 20.86 30.14
CA ASN A 446 17.20 21.28 28.91
C ASN A 446 17.79 20.63 27.64
N LEU A 447 18.29 19.39 27.75
CA LEU A 447 18.80 18.65 26.60
C LEU A 447 17.66 18.42 25.59
N LEU A 448 17.95 18.57 24.29
CA LEU A 448 17.01 18.13 23.28
C LEU A 448 16.78 16.61 23.37
N HIS A 449 15.55 16.18 23.62
CA HIS A 449 15.15 14.78 23.51
C HIS A 449 14.74 14.46 22.06
N SER A 450 15.69 13.94 21.27
CA SER A 450 15.50 13.63 19.84
C SER A 450 16.26 12.38 19.44
N ASP A 451 15.99 11.84 18.24
CA ASP A 451 16.75 10.72 17.68
C ASP A 451 18.25 11.04 17.53
N ASP A 452 18.61 12.27 17.16
CA ASP A 452 20.01 12.70 17.01
C ASP A 452 20.78 12.60 18.34
N THR A 453 20.24 13.18 19.41
CA THR A 453 20.86 13.16 20.74
C THR A 453 20.83 11.77 21.34
N LYS A 454 19.79 10.96 21.04
CA LYS A 454 19.73 9.55 21.42
C LYS A 454 20.87 8.75 20.78
N HIS A 455 21.04 8.82 19.45
CA HIS A 455 22.14 8.15 18.75
C HIS A 455 23.51 8.64 19.23
N MET A 456 23.63 9.93 19.55
CA MET A 456 24.85 10.48 20.15
C MET A 456 25.15 9.84 21.51
N LEU A 457 24.17 9.76 22.42
CA LEU A 457 24.32 9.15 23.75
C LEU A 457 24.67 7.66 23.64
N GLU A 458 24.00 6.93 22.74
CA GLU A 458 24.29 5.51 22.47
C GLU A 458 25.71 5.32 21.95
N ALA A 459 26.17 6.17 21.02
CA ALA A 459 27.53 6.12 20.49
C ALA A 459 28.58 6.47 21.56
N VAL A 460 28.33 7.49 22.38
CA VAL A 460 29.19 7.87 23.52
C VAL A 460 29.37 6.70 24.48
N GLN A 461 28.28 5.97 24.78
CA GLN A 461 28.33 4.81 25.65
C GLN A 461 29.04 3.61 24.98
N GLN A 462 28.79 3.34 23.70
CA GLN A 462 29.45 2.27 22.94
C GLN A 462 30.96 2.47 22.80
N LEU A 463 31.42 3.72 22.71
CA LEU A 463 32.84 4.06 22.66
C LEU A 463 33.49 4.15 24.05
N ASN A 464 32.78 3.82 25.13
CA ASN A 464 33.25 3.92 26.51
C ASN A 464 33.79 5.33 26.90
N ALA A 465 33.24 6.37 26.27
CA ALA A 465 33.68 7.74 26.48
C ALA A 465 33.18 8.30 27.83
N ALA A 466 31.98 7.91 28.26
CA ALA A 466 31.38 8.34 29.50
C ALA A 466 30.38 7.32 30.07
N THR A 467 30.16 7.41 31.37
CA THR A 467 29.01 6.77 32.03
C THR A 467 27.83 7.75 32.03
N ILE A 468 26.66 7.30 31.56
CA ILE A 468 25.46 8.15 31.39
C ILE A 468 24.40 7.70 32.40
N SER A 469 23.88 8.63 33.18
CA SER A 469 22.70 8.44 34.03
C SER A 469 21.69 9.57 33.85
N TRP A 470 20.48 9.42 34.38
CA TRP A 470 19.42 10.43 34.29
C TRP A 470 18.91 10.82 35.68
N GLU A 471 18.64 12.10 35.88
CA GLU A 471 18.02 12.70 37.07
C GLU A 471 16.70 13.41 36.64
N ASP A 472 15.92 13.93 37.60
CA ASP A 472 14.72 14.76 37.33
C ASP A 472 13.70 14.12 36.35
N ASN A 473 13.34 12.84 36.54
CA ASN A 473 12.42 12.11 35.66
C ASN A 473 12.85 12.00 34.19
N GLY A 474 14.13 12.21 33.90
CA GLY A 474 14.71 12.16 32.56
C GLY A 474 15.00 13.54 31.96
N ASP A 475 14.64 14.64 32.63
CA ASP A 475 14.88 15.99 32.10
C ASP A 475 16.35 16.45 32.26
N THR A 476 17.10 15.82 33.18
CA THR A 476 18.53 16.07 33.39
C THR A 476 19.33 14.83 33.03
N VAL A 477 20.25 14.93 32.06
CA VAL A 477 21.24 13.87 31.79
C VAL A 477 22.52 14.16 32.57
N VAL A 478 23.07 13.14 33.23
CA VAL A 478 24.35 13.22 33.94
C VAL A 478 25.37 12.43 33.14
N ILE A 479 26.36 13.14 32.60
CA ILE A 479 27.47 12.56 31.85
C ILE A 479 28.69 12.57 32.77
N ASP A 480 29.14 11.39 33.20
CA ASP A 480 30.42 11.23 33.90
C ASP A 480 31.50 10.86 32.87
N GLY A 481 32.16 11.89 32.36
CA GLY A 481 33.15 11.76 31.30
C GLY A 481 34.47 11.21 31.81
N HIS A 482 35.09 10.33 31.03
CA HIS A 482 36.33 9.64 31.39
C HIS A 482 37.59 10.39 30.93
N GLY A 483 37.45 11.61 30.39
CA GLY A 483 38.58 12.43 29.97
C GLY A 483 39.23 12.00 28.65
N GLY A 484 38.49 11.32 27.76
CA GLY A 484 38.91 10.96 26.40
C GLY A 484 39.99 9.86 26.27
N ARG A 485 40.68 9.48 27.35
CA ARG A 485 41.76 8.47 27.30
C ARG A 485 41.29 7.02 27.27
N THR A 486 40.01 6.78 27.52
CA THR A 486 39.41 5.44 27.61
C THR A 486 38.49 5.12 26.44
N LEU A 487 38.54 5.92 25.36
CA LEU A 487 37.78 5.66 24.15
C LEU A 487 38.26 4.33 23.55
N THR A 488 37.38 3.33 23.45
CA THR A 488 37.71 2.02 22.89
C THR A 488 36.87 1.66 21.68
N ALA A 489 37.44 0.81 20.82
CA ALA A 489 36.77 0.34 19.61
C ALA A 489 35.56 -0.55 19.95
N SER A 490 34.52 -0.49 19.11
CA SER A 490 33.27 -1.24 19.27
C SER A 490 33.18 -2.36 18.24
N ASP A 491 32.71 -3.55 18.65
CA ASP A 491 32.37 -4.65 17.74
C ASP A 491 31.16 -4.32 16.85
N LEU A 492 30.31 -3.41 17.32
CA LEU A 492 29.07 -3.04 16.65
C LEU A 492 29.25 -1.70 15.93
N PRO A 493 28.76 -1.57 14.68
CA PRO A 493 28.70 -0.30 14.01
C PRO A 493 27.90 0.73 14.82
N LEU A 494 28.42 1.96 14.88
CA LEU A 494 27.70 3.10 15.40
C LEU A 494 26.60 3.47 14.40
N TYR A 495 25.37 3.03 14.66
CA TYR A 495 24.21 3.37 13.85
C TYR A 495 23.65 4.73 14.29
N LEU A 496 23.67 5.70 13.37
CA LEU A 496 23.35 7.10 13.66
C LEU A 496 22.05 7.58 12.99
N GLY A 497 21.22 6.66 12.50
CA GLY A 497 19.96 7.02 11.83
C GLY A 497 20.19 8.02 10.68
N ASN A 498 19.51 9.17 10.74
CA ASN A 498 19.74 10.32 9.85
C ASN A 498 20.43 11.52 10.56
N ALA A 499 21.08 11.28 11.70
CA ALA A 499 21.69 12.30 12.55
C ALA A 499 23.00 12.85 11.94
N GLY A 500 22.88 13.82 11.04
CA GLY A 500 24.04 14.36 10.31
C GLY A 500 25.05 15.10 11.18
N THR A 501 24.60 15.73 12.27
CA THR A 501 25.49 16.37 13.24
C THR A 501 26.27 15.32 14.02
N ALA A 502 25.59 14.27 14.47
CA ALA A 502 26.22 13.19 15.22
C ALA A 502 27.25 12.44 14.36
N SER A 503 26.93 12.10 13.11
CA SER A 503 27.86 11.39 12.22
C SER A 503 29.13 12.16 11.93
N ARG A 504 29.02 13.47 11.69
CA ARG A 504 30.20 14.31 11.46
C ARG A 504 31.06 14.48 12.71
N PHE A 505 30.45 14.66 13.88
CA PHE A 505 31.21 14.82 15.13
C PHE A 505 31.88 13.51 15.54
N LEU A 506 31.13 12.41 15.49
CA LEU A 506 31.65 11.09 15.84
C LEU A 506 32.74 10.61 14.87
N ALA A 507 32.78 11.08 13.62
CA ALA A 507 33.85 10.74 12.68
C ALA A 507 35.24 11.19 13.19
N SER A 508 35.35 12.39 13.79
CA SER A 508 36.61 12.82 14.42
C SER A 508 36.81 12.17 15.79
N VAL A 509 35.75 11.97 16.57
CA VAL A 509 35.86 11.27 17.87
C VAL A 509 36.37 9.84 17.69
N ALA A 510 35.97 9.15 16.60
CA ALA A 510 36.45 7.83 16.25
C ALA A 510 37.96 7.79 15.96
N SER A 511 38.58 8.93 15.62
CA SER A 511 40.04 9.04 15.45
C SER A 511 40.82 9.08 16.77
N LEU A 512 40.13 9.22 17.89
CA LEU A 512 40.71 9.23 19.24
C LEU A 512 40.61 7.85 19.93
N VAL A 513 40.00 6.87 19.26
CA VAL A 513 39.71 5.55 19.81
C VAL A 513 40.97 4.68 19.84
N CYS A 514 41.17 3.98 20.96
CA CYS A 514 42.23 2.98 21.12
C CYS A 514 41.72 1.57 20.79
N PRO A 515 42.57 0.68 20.25
CA PRO A 515 42.23 -0.72 20.07
C PRO A 515 42.03 -1.42 21.42
N GLU A 516 41.05 -2.33 21.50
CA GLU A 516 40.73 -3.11 22.70
C GLU A 516 40.49 -4.58 22.33
N GLY A 517 41.39 -5.47 22.77
CA GLY A 517 41.33 -6.88 22.38
C GLY A 517 41.44 -7.06 20.86
N ASN A 518 40.45 -7.72 20.25
CA ASN A 518 40.37 -7.91 18.79
C ASN A 518 39.69 -6.73 18.06
N ARG A 519 39.31 -5.68 18.78
CA ARG A 519 38.60 -4.51 18.22
C ARG A 519 39.61 -3.47 17.78
N ASP A 520 39.78 -3.34 16.47
CA ASP A 520 40.80 -2.48 15.86
C ASP A 520 40.22 -1.28 15.12
N SER A 521 38.89 -1.11 15.11
CA SER A 521 38.23 -0.14 14.26
C SER A 521 36.82 0.20 14.74
N VAL A 522 36.32 1.35 14.26
CA VAL A 522 34.95 1.83 14.50
C VAL A 522 34.28 2.05 13.16
N ILE A 523 33.10 1.48 12.97
CA ILE A 523 32.28 1.70 11.78
C ILE A 523 31.19 2.71 12.10
N LEU A 524 31.10 3.79 11.34
CA LEU A 524 30.01 4.76 11.43
C LEU A 524 29.06 4.53 10.27
N THR A 525 27.77 4.37 10.56
CA THR A 525 26.73 4.13 9.55
C THR A 525 25.41 4.82 9.92
N GLY A 526 24.45 4.81 9.00
CA GLY A 526 23.11 5.34 9.20
C GLY A 526 22.12 4.76 8.19
N ASN A 527 20.94 5.37 8.10
CA ASN A 527 19.95 4.98 7.12
C ASN A 527 20.41 5.28 5.67
N ALA A 528 19.65 4.83 4.67
CA ALA A 528 20.01 5.02 3.25
C ALA A 528 20.30 6.50 2.90
N ARG A 529 19.48 7.43 3.43
CA ARG A 529 19.69 8.87 3.22
C ARG A 529 20.97 9.39 3.85
N MET A 530 21.37 8.90 5.03
CA MET A 530 22.64 9.24 5.66
C MET A 530 23.84 8.75 4.85
N GLN A 531 23.70 7.59 4.18
CA GLN A 531 24.73 7.03 3.29
C GLN A 531 24.85 7.80 1.95
N GLU A 532 23.98 8.77 1.68
CA GLU A 532 24.09 9.68 0.54
C GLU A 532 24.65 11.05 0.93
N ARG A 533 24.65 11.39 2.23
CA ARG A 533 25.07 12.70 2.70
C ARG A 533 26.60 12.83 2.64
N PRO A 534 27.13 13.95 2.12
CA PRO A 534 28.57 14.12 1.97
C PRO A 534 29.26 14.21 3.33
N ILE A 535 30.41 13.54 3.43
CA ILE A 535 31.39 13.62 4.53
C ILE A 535 32.84 13.68 4.03
N GLY A 536 33.04 13.51 2.71
CA GLY A 536 34.34 13.52 2.01
C GLY A 536 35.39 14.48 2.59
N PRO A 537 35.14 15.80 2.59
CA PRO A 537 36.14 16.78 3.02
C PRO A 537 36.63 16.60 4.46
N LEU A 538 35.75 16.17 5.38
CA LEU A 538 36.15 15.86 6.74
C LEU A 538 37.05 14.63 6.78
N VAL A 539 36.67 13.56 6.07
CA VAL A 539 37.45 12.32 6.02
C VAL A 539 38.81 12.55 5.38
N GLU A 540 38.89 13.31 4.29
CA GLU A 540 40.17 13.65 3.66
C GLU A 540 41.05 14.49 4.58
N SER A 541 40.47 15.43 5.34
CA SER A 541 41.22 16.19 6.35
C SER A 541 41.77 15.28 7.46
N LEU A 542 41.00 14.29 7.91
CA LEU A 542 41.44 13.31 8.90
C LEU A 542 42.53 12.37 8.32
N ARG A 543 42.36 11.90 7.08
CA ARG A 543 43.36 11.08 6.36
C ARG A 543 44.70 11.79 6.20
N LEU A 544 44.67 13.05 5.76
CA LEU A 544 45.87 13.90 5.67
C LEU A 544 46.53 14.12 7.04
N ASN A 545 45.76 14.06 8.13
CA ASN A 545 46.26 14.16 9.48
C ASN A 545 46.67 12.80 10.11
N GLY A 546 46.80 11.75 9.29
CA GLY A 546 47.31 10.45 9.70
C GLY A 546 46.25 9.44 10.13
N VAL A 547 44.96 9.79 10.08
CA VAL A 547 43.87 8.89 10.45
C VAL A 547 43.48 8.00 9.27
N ARG A 548 43.60 6.68 9.42
CA ARG A 548 43.23 5.73 8.39
C ARG A 548 41.71 5.53 8.42
N VAL A 549 41.05 5.91 7.33
CA VAL A 549 39.60 5.77 7.16
C VAL A 549 39.30 5.09 5.82
N ASP A 550 38.45 4.06 5.80
CA ASP A 550 37.99 3.41 4.58
C ASP A 550 36.51 3.72 4.32
N TYR A 551 36.14 3.94 3.06
CA TYR A 551 34.75 3.97 2.61
C TYR A 551 34.28 2.54 2.36
N LEU A 552 33.20 2.10 3.00
CA LEU A 552 32.70 0.72 2.86
C LEU A 552 31.73 0.54 1.70
N ASN A 553 31.17 1.64 1.17
CA ASN A 553 30.17 1.60 0.10
C ASN A 553 30.52 2.55 -1.06
N ARG A 554 30.20 3.85 -0.92
CA ARG A 554 30.52 4.88 -1.90
C ARG A 554 31.52 5.88 -1.31
N GLU A 555 32.45 6.31 -2.15
CA GLU A 555 33.40 7.35 -1.80
C GLU A 555 32.69 8.67 -1.46
N GLY A 556 33.13 9.31 -0.37
CA GLY A 556 32.59 10.59 0.09
C GLY A 556 31.37 10.52 1.00
N SER A 557 30.83 9.34 1.33
CA SER A 557 29.65 9.16 2.20
C SER A 557 29.77 7.98 3.17
N LEU A 558 28.87 7.87 4.14
CA LEU A 558 28.81 6.70 5.04
C LEU A 558 28.38 5.44 4.27
N PRO A 559 28.72 4.22 4.74
CA PRO A 559 29.45 3.92 5.97
C PRO A 559 30.96 4.11 5.83
N ILE A 560 31.59 4.60 6.90
CA ILE A 560 33.06 4.73 7.01
C ILE A 560 33.61 3.85 8.12
N LYS A 561 34.78 3.25 7.90
CA LYS A 561 35.53 2.48 8.89
C LYS A 561 36.77 3.27 9.29
N VAL A 562 36.84 3.70 10.55
CA VAL A 562 37.99 4.41 11.12
C VAL A 562 38.84 3.39 11.89
N HIS A 563 40.13 3.27 11.55
CA HIS A 563 41.02 2.29 12.17
C HIS A 563 41.67 2.88 13.43
N ALA A 564 41.52 2.20 14.56
CA ALA A 564 41.99 2.63 15.88
C ALA A 564 43.52 2.59 16.03
N GLU A 565 44.23 1.89 15.14
CA GLU A 565 45.70 1.91 15.06
C GLU A 565 46.26 3.27 14.63
N SER A 566 45.45 4.05 13.90
CA SER A 566 45.84 5.34 13.36
C SER A 566 45.54 6.43 14.37
N LYS A 567 46.51 7.32 14.59
CA LYS A 567 46.38 8.39 15.58
C LYS A 567 46.13 9.73 14.92
N PHE A 568 45.35 10.55 15.60
CA PHE A 568 45.16 11.94 15.22
C PHE A 568 46.41 12.77 15.56
N ARG A 569 47.25 13.03 14.55
CA ARG A 569 48.61 13.57 14.72
C ARG A 569 48.61 15.01 15.23
N GLY A 570 47.68 15.84 14.76
CA GLY A 570 47.66 17.27 15.00
C GLY A 570 48.57 18.06 14.06
N GLY A 571 49.11 19.20 14.51
CA GLY A 571 49.86 20.13 13.67
C GLY A 571 48.95 21.01 12.81
N ARG A 572 49.42 21.44 11.62
CA ARG A 572 48.61 22.29 10.74
C ARG A 572 47.59 21.47 9.94
N ILE A 573 46.32 21.80 10.09
CA ILE A 573 45.21 21.21 9.33
C ILE A 573 44.60 22.33 8.49
N ASN A 574 44.57 22.16 7.17
CA ASN A 574 43.88 23.07 6.26
C ASN A 574 42.55 22.43 5.86
N LEU A 575 41.44 23.15 6.02
CA LEU A 575 40.10 22.66 5.70
C LEU A 575 39.35 23.67 4.85
N GLU A 576 38.71 23.21 3.77
CA GLU A 576 37.92 24.09 2.90
C GLU A 576 36.71 24.69 3.64
N ALA A 577 36.69 26.02 3.76
CA ALA A 577 35.69 26.74 4.55
C ALA A 577 34.28 26.71 3.93
N SER A 578 34.20 26.40 2.63
CA SER A 578 33.02 26.50 1.77
C SER A 578 32.06 25.31 1.84
N ILE A 579 32.36 24.24 2.60
CA ILE A 579 31.54 23.01 2.59
C ILE A 579 30.68 22.80 3.84
N SER A 580 31.26 22.82 5.04
CA SER A 580 30.47 22.68 6.28
C SER A 580 31.21 23.13 7.55
N SER A 581 30.59 24.04 8.31
CA SER A 581 31.06 24.43 9.65
C SER A 581 31.06 23.26 10.66
N GLN A 582 30.32 22.19 10.38
CA GLN A 582 30.29 21.00 11.23
C GLN A 582 31.59 20.18 11.12
N TYR A 583 32.28 20.23 9.98
CA TYR A 583 33.59 19.58 9.84
C TYR A 583 34.64 20.29 10.69
N VAL A 584 34.65 21.62 10.62
CA VAL A 584 35.48 22.48 11.48
C VAL A 584 35.18 22.21 12.95
N SER A 585 33.90 22.19 13.34
CA SER A 585 33.49 21.92 14.73
C SER A 585 33.93 20.53 15.21
N SER A 586 33.83 19.53 14.34
CA SER A 586 34.24 18.14 14.63
C SER A 586 35.73 18.05 14.96
N ILE A 587 36.58 18.69 14.14
CA ILE A 587 38.03 18.74 14.36
C ILE A 587 38.36 19.56 15.61
N LEU A 588 37.74 20.74 15.79
CA LEU A 588 37.98 21.60 16.95
C LEU A 588 37.75 20.88 18.28
N MET A 589 36.66 20.12 18.41
CA MET A 589 36.36 19.40 19.65
C MET A 589 37.33 18.24 19.93
N CYS A 590 38.00 17.69 18.91
CA CYS A 590 38.94 16.57 19.07
C CYS A 590 40.41 17.02 19.13
N ALA A 591 40.72 18.20 18.59
CA ALA A 591 42.06 18.78 18.50
C ALA A 591 42.86 18.81 19.81
N PRO A 592 42.28 19.05 21.01
CA PRO A 592 43.05 19.02 22.26
C PRO A 592 43.67 17.65 22.58
N TYR A 593 43.13 16.57 22.00
CA TYR A 593 43.60 15.20 22.18
C TYR A 593 44.59 14.73 21.11
N ALA A 594 44.94 15.58 20.13
CA ALA A 594 45.95 15.25 19.13
C ALA A 594 47.37 15.09 19.74
N GLU A 595 48.28 14.42 19.02
CA GLU A 595 49.67 14.23 19.48
C GLU A 595 50.45 15.56 19.55
N GLU A 596 50.19 16.48 18.64
CA GLU A 596 50.74 17.83 18.58
C GLU A 596 49.62 18.90 18.66
N PRO A 597 49.89 20.10 19.20
CA PRO A 597 48.94 21.22 19.14
C PRO A 597 48.46 21.47 17.70
N VAL A 598 47.18 21.80 17.53
CA VAL A 598 46.57 21.95 16.20
C VAL A 598 46.52 23.42 15.82
N THR A 599 46.98 23.74 14.61
CA THR A 599 46.68 24.99 13.93
C THR A 599 45.70 24.70 12.82
N LEU A 600 44.43 25.06 13.03
CA LEU A 600 43.36 24.83 12.06
C LEU A 600 43.20 26.09 11.21
N SER A 601 43.58 26.00 9.95
CA SER A 601 43.46 27.06 8.94
C SER A 601 42.28 26.76 8.02
N LEU A 602 41.41 27.74 7.79
CA LEU A 602 40.28 27.58 6.88
C LEU A 602 40.54 28.31 5.56
N ASP A 603 40.44 27.58 4.45
CA ASP A 603 40.65 28.15 3.12
C ASP A 603 39.40 28.94 2.70
N GLY A 604 39.42 30.25 2.96
CA GLY A 604 38.33 31.20 2.64
C GLY A 604 37.40 31.52 3.81
N LYS A 605 36.40 32.38 3.57
CA LYS A 605 35.38 32.74 4.57
C LYS A 605 34.52 31.50 4.87
N PRO A 606 34.37 31.08 6.14
CA PRO A 606 33.52 29.95 6.49
C PRO A 606 32.05 30.26 6.26
N ILE A 607 31.27 29.28 5.77
CA ILE A 607 29.81 29.40 5.55
C ILE A 607 29.07 29.89 6.79
N SER A 608 29.58 29.58 7.99
CA SER A 608 28.99 30.08 9.23
C SER A 608 30.03 30.15 10.34
N GLU A 609 30.65 31.33 10.46
CA GLU A 609 31.59 31.67 11.54
C GLU A 609 30.94 31.51 12.92
N LEU A 610 29.64 31.79 13.06
CA LEU A 610 28.91 31.69 14.33
C LEU A 610 28.90 30.26 14.90
N TYR A 611 28.84 29.22 14.06
CA TYR A 611 28.93 27.84 14.53
C TYR A 611 30.32 27.46 15.04
N ILE A 612 31.37 28.09 14.49
CA ILE A 612 32.76 27.92 14.93
C ILE A 612 32.93 28.61 16.28
N GLU A 613 32.49 29.86 16.39
CA GLU A 613 32.49 30.63 17.63
C GLU A 613 31.71 29.94 18.76
N MET A 614 30.53 29.39 18.46
CA MET A 614 29.76 28.57 19.39
C MET A 614 30.61 27.40 19.92
N THR A 615 31.31 26.70 19.04
CA THR A 615 32.16 25.56 19.43
C THR A 615 33.30 26.02 20.33
N ILE A 616 33.99 27.10 19.98
CA ILE A 616 35.11 27.67 20.75
C ILE A 616 34.66 28.10 22.15
N ARG A 617 33.55 28.84 22.27
CA ARG A 617 33.02 29.26 23.57
C ARG A 617 32.59 28.07 24.43
N MET A 618 32.00 27.05 23.82
CA MET A 618 31.69 25.81 24.53
C MET A 618 32.98 25.10 25.00
N MET A 619 34.01 25.01 24.16
CA MET A 619 35.30 24.42 24.56
C MET A 619 35.92 25.16 25.76
N GLU A 620 35.84 26.49 25.78
CA GLU A 620 36.36 27.30 26.90
C GLU A 620 35.63 26.99 28.21
N LYS A 621 34.30 26.80 28.17
CA LYS A 621 33.50 26.37 29.34
C LYS A 621 33.90 24.99 29.88
N PHE A 622 34.46 24.13 29.03
CA PHE A 622 35.00 22.83 29.40
C PHE A 622 36.53 22.87 29.63
N GLY A 623 37.13 24.07 29.73
CA GLY A 623 38.51 24.26 30.16
C GLY A 623 39.57 24.35 29.06
N ILE A 624 39.19 24.35 27.78
CA ILE A 624 40.13 24.53 26.66
C ILE A 624 39.88 25.87 25.95
N LYS A 625 40.86 26.76 26.04
CA LYS A 625 40.83 28.06 25.36
C LYS A 625 41.48 27.94 23.98
N VAL A 626 40.72 28.22 22.93
CA VAL A 626 41.21 28.31 21.55
C VAL A 626 41.56 29.77 21.28
N GLU A 627 42.73 30.03 20.70
CA GLU A 627 43.16 31.37 20.34
C GLU A 627 42.98 31.57 18.83
N LYS A 628 42.23 32.61 18.44
CA LYS A 628 42.15 33.03 17.03
C LYS A 628 43.46 33.74 16.66
N SER A 629 44.05 33.36 15.54
CA SER A 629 45.29 33.98 15.05
C SER A 629 45.07 35.47 14.77
N ASN A 630 46.03 36.30 15.21
CA ASN A 630 46.05 37.73 14.88
C ASN A 630 46.70 37.98 13.50
N ASP A 631 47.53 37.05 13.02
CA ASP A 631 48.37 37.21 11.84
C ASP A 631 47.76 36.54 10.59
N GLU A 632 46.92 35.52 10.78
CA GLU A 632 46.31 34.74 9.70
C GLU A 632 44.78 34.64 9.88
N LEU A 633 44.05 35.17 8.89
CA LEU A 633 42.59 35.13 8.88
C LEU A 633 42.07 33.69 8.93
N TYR A 634 40.96 33.49 9.67
CA TYR A 634 40.29 32.20 9.84
C TYR A 634 41.18 31.04 10.32
N THR A 635 42.27 31.38 11.03
CA THR A 635 43.17 30.41 11.63
C THR A 635 43.00 30.37 13.15
N TYR A 636 42.95 29.17 13.71
CA TYR A 636 42.72 28.92 15.13
C TYR A 636 43.84 28.04 15.70
N HIS A 637 44.42 28.46 16.83
CA HIS A 637 45.43 27.71 17.57
C HIS A 637 44.77 26.99 18.74
N ILE A 638 44.81 25.65 18.71
CA ILE A 638 44.21 24.78 19.71
C ILE A 638 45.33 24.11 20.51
N PRO A 639 45.45 24.38 21.82
CA PRO A 639 46.45 23.73 22.64
C PRO A 639 46.09 22.27 22.89
N ARG A 640 47.11 21.43 23.14
CA ARG A 640 46.88 20.11 23.73
C ARG A 640 46.33 20.27 25.15
N GLY A 641 45.38 19.44 25.50
CA GLY A 641 44.76 19.49 26.81
C GLY A 641 43.73 18.39 27.01
N GLN A 642 43.14 18.37 28.21
CA GLN A 642 42.05 17.48 28.57
C GLN A 642 40.90 18.37 29.06
N TYR A 643 39.70 18.19 28.50
CA TYR A 643 38.53 18.91 28.98
C TYR A 643 38.24 18.56 30.45
N VAL A 644 37.79 19.53 31.23
CA VAL A 644 37.29 19.37 32.59
C VAL A 644 35.82 19.74 32.59
N ASN A 645 34.98 18.80 33.03
CA ASN A 645 33.54 19.00 32.97
C ASN A 645 33.08 20.04 34.01
N PRO A 646 32.27 21.04 33.61
CA PRO A 646 31.55 21.86 34.58
C PRO A 646 30.54 21.00 35.33
N ALA A 647 30.25 21.34 36.59
CA ALA A 647 29.30 20.57 37.40
C ALA A 647 27.89 20.53 36.80
N GLU A 648 27.48 21.60 36.12
CA GLU A 648 26.21 21.76 35.43
C GLU A 648 26.40 22.53 34.12
N TYR A 649 25.64 22.16 33.09
CA TYR A 649 25.55 22.87 31.82
C TYR A 649 24.08 22.94 31.35
N VAL A 650 23.50 24.13 31.29
CA VAL A 650 22.12 24.32 30.82
C VAL A 650 22.14 24.62 29.31
N ILE A 651 21.48 23.79 28.52
CA ILE A 651 21.35 23.99 27.07
C ILE A 651 20.36 25.13 26.81
N GLU A 652 20.73 26.11 25.98
CA GLU A 652 19.81 27.15 25.51
C GLU A 652 18.62 26.54 24.76
N SER A 653 17.45 27.19 24.78
CA SER A 653 16.35 26.75 23.91
C SER A 653 16.75 26.89 22.43
N ASP A 654 16.20 26.06 21.55
CA ASP A 654 16.54 26.03 20.12
C ASP A 654 16.05 27.30 19.43
N ALA A 655 16.98 28.13 18.97
CA ALA A 655 16.65 29.43 18.39
C ALA A 655 15.92 29.32 17.05
N SER A 656 16.25 28.30 16.25
CA SER A 656 15.49 28.04 15.03
C SER A 656 14.04 27.62 15.35
N SER A 657 13.81 26.79 16.37
CA SER A 657 12.47 26.38 16.80
C SER A 657 11.70 27.52 17.46
N ALA A 658 12.40 28.45 18.14
CA ALA A 658 11.79 29.66 18.67
C ALA A 658 11.18 30.55 17.58
N THR A 659 11.64 30.46 16.32
CA THR A 659 11.07 31.25 15.22
C THR A 659 9.59 30.99 15.00
N TYR A 660 9.09 29.77 15.23
CA TYR A 660 7.69 29.42 14.94
C TYR A 660 6.68 30.14 15.85
N PRO A 661 6.79 30.07 17.19
CA PRO A 661 5.89 30.82 18.07
C PRO A 661 6.10 32.34 17.96
N LEU A 662 7.31 32.82 17.65
CA LEU A 662 7.56 34.24 17.36
C LEU A 662 6.89 34.70 16.05
N ALA A 663 6.92 33.86 15.01
CA ALA A 663 6.21 34.10 13.75
C ALA A 663 4.69 33.99 13.93
N PHE A 664 4.20 33.10 14.80
CA PHE A 664 2.79 33.09 15.21
C PHE A 664 2.39 34.44 15.79
N ALA A 665 3.16 35.01 16.72
CA ALA A 665 2.92 36.34 17.26
C ALA A 665 2.90 37.40 16.16
N ALA A 666 3.90 37.36 15.25
CA ALA A 666 4.00 38.28 14.12
C ALA A 666 2.75 38.23 13.21
N LEU A 667 2.25 37.03 12.91
CA LEU A 667 1.12 36.81 12.00
C LEU A 667 -0.23 37.13 12.63
N THR A 668 -0.42 36.84 13.93
CA THR A 668 -1.72 36.95 14.62
C THR A 668 -1.88 38.24 15.44
N GLY A 669 -0.80 39.03 15.59
CA GLY A 669 -0.78 40.23 16.42
C GLY A 669 -0.81 39.95 17.93
N THR A 670 -0.55 38.70 18.33
CA THR A 670 -0.45 38.31 19.73
C THR A 670 0.94 38.63 20.29
N THR A 671 1.14 38.40 21.59
CA THR A 671 2.45 38.55 22.25
C THR A 671 2.96 37.21 22.72
N VAL A 672 4.19 36.87 22.32
CA VAL A 672 4.89 35.65 22.72
C VAL A 672 6.24 36.00 23.33
N THR A 673 6.55 35.39 24.46
CA THR A 673 7.86 35.45 25.15
C THR A 673 8.52 34.09 25.11
N ILE A 674 9.76 34.06 24.64
CA ILE A 674 10.64 32.89 24.63
C ILE A 674 11.72 33.07 25.70
N PRO A 675 11.74 32.24 26.76
CA PRO A 675 12.81 32.25 27.75
C PRO A 675 14.02 31.42 27.27
N ASN A 676 15.15 31.61 27.94
CA ASN A 676 16.46 31.00 27.65
C ASN A 676 17.05 31.28 26.26
N ILE A 677 16.56 32.32 25.57
CA ILE A 677 17.14 32.85 24.32
C ILE A 677 17.01 34.37 24.33
N GLY A 678 18.14 35.05 24.41
CA GLY A 678 18.23 36.51 24.31
C GLY A 678 19.45 36.94 23.49
N HIS A 679 19.93 38.16 23.69
CA HIS A 679 21.06 38.70 22.90
C HIS A 679 22.41 38.03 23.21
N ASP A 680 22.54 37.31 24.34
CA ASP A 680 23.75 36.54 24.69
C ASP A 680 23.77 35.13 24.08
N SER A 681 22.71 34.72 23.36
CA SER A 681 22.60 33.38 22.79
C SER A 681 23.76 33.06 21.85
N LEU A 682 24.31 31.86 21.97
CA LEU A 682 25.34 31.34 21.07
C LEU A 682 24.80 31.02 19.66
N GLN A 683 23.49 31.06 19.46
CA GLN A 683 22.82 30.62 18.24
C GLN A 683 22.51 31.80 17.32
N GLY A 684 22.96 31.72 16.06
CA GLY A 684 22.72 32.79 15.06
C GLY A 684 21.24 33.08 14.80
N ASP A 685 20.38 32.06 14.86
CA ASP A 685 18.93 32.21 14.65
C ASP A 685 18.24 33.07 15.73
N SER A 686 18.88 33.33 16.88
CA SER A 686 18.34 34.23 17.93
C SER A 686 18.13 35.67 17.43
N ARG A 687 18.79 36.02 16.32
CA ARG A 687 18.67 37.31 15.63
C ARG A 687 17.37 37.45 14.83
N PHE A 688 16.66 36.36 14.54
CA PHE A 688 15.43 36.38 13.72
C PHE A 688 14.41 37.43 14.20
N ALA A 689 14.23 37.57 15.51
CA ALA A 689 13.32 38.57 16.08
C ALA A 689 13.77 40.01 15.75
N CYS A 690 15.06 40.32 15.93
CA CYS A 690 15.60 41.67 15.76
C CYS A 690 15.87 42.06 14.30
N ASP A 691 16.32 41.10 13.48
CA ASP A 691 16.80 41.36 12.12
C ASP A 691 15.72 41.10 11.05
N VAL A 692 14.67 40.33 11.39
CA VAL A 692 13.56 40.02 10.47
C VAL A 692 12.25 40.60 11.00
N LEU A 693 11.76 40.12 12.16
CA LEU A 693 10.42 40.48 12.63
C LEU A 693 10.29 41.96 13.03
N LYS A 694 11.29 42.54 13.70
CA LYS A 694 11.28 43.96 14.09
C LYS A 694 11.23 44.90 12.86
N PRO A 695 12.06 44.73 11.81
CA PRO A 695 11.91 45.48 10.56
C PRO A 695 10.56 45.29 9.87
N MET A 696 9.95 44.12 9.98
CA MET A 696 8.60 43.84 9.44
C MET A 696 7.46 44.53 10.23
N GLY A 697 7.78 45.27 11.30
CA GLY A 697 6.81 46.05 12.08
C GLY A 697 6.39 45.43 13.41
N CYS A 698 7.01 44.32 13.83
CA CYS A 698 6.78 43.76 15.17
C CYS A 698 7.49 44.59 16.25
N THR A 699 6.90 44.64 17.45
CA THR A 699 7.58 45.16 18.64
C THR A 699 8.41 44.04 19.26
N VAL A 700 9.71 44.25 19.42
CA VAL A 700 10.65 43.24 19.92
C VAL A 700 11.40 43.75 21.14
N GLN A 701 11.33 43.00 22.22
CA GLN A 701 12.06 43.24 23.47
C GLN A 701 12.94 42.03 23.77
N GLN A 702 14.25 42.19 23.71
CA GLN A 702 15.21 41.11 23.91
C GLN A 702 16.11 41.45 25.10
N THR A 703 16.03 40.64 26.17
CA THR A 703 16.97 40.68 27.30
C THR A 703 18.19 39.82 26.99
N ALA A 704 19.12 39.65 27.94
CA ALA A 704 20.26 38.74 27.79
C ALA A 704 19.80 37.29 27.56
N THR A 705 18.67 36.89 28.17
CA THR A 705 18.22 35.49 28.25
C THR A 705 16.77 35.27 27.81
N SER A 706 16.06 36.28 27.33
CA SER A 706 14.67 36.15 26.84
C SER A 706 14.39 37.06 25.64
N THR A 707 13.45 36.64 24.80
CA THR A 707 13.01 37.39 23.61
C THR A 707 11.49 37.43 23.58
N THR A 708 10.91 38.63 23.61
CA THR A 708 9.47 38.87 23.51
C THR A 708 9.14 39.58 22.21
N VAL A 709 8.16 39.07 21.47
CA VAL A 709 7.66 39.67 20.23
C VAL A 709 6.16 39.88 20.34
N THR A 710 5.73 41.09 19.98
CA THR A 710 4.33 41.44 19.75
C THR A 710 4.15 41.76 18.27
N GLY A 711 3.31 41.01 17.58
CA GLY A 711 3.02 41.27 16.17
C GLY A 711 2.17 42.53 15.96
N PRO A 712 2.20 43.12 14.76
CA PRO A 712 1.28 44.17 14.37
C PRO A 712 -0.14 43.60 14.14
N GLU A 713 -1.11 44.42 13.74
CA GLU A 713 -2.42 43.89 13.36
C GLU A 713 -2.27 42.85 12.22
N PRO A 714 -3.02 41.73 12.25
CA PRO A 714 -3.00 40.72 11.19
C PRO A 714 -3.22 41.35 9.82
N GLY A 715 -2.36 41.02 8.86
CA GLY A 715 -2.37 41.65 7.55
C GLY A 715 -1.77 43.05 7.50
N THR A 716 -0.98 43.47 8.50
CA THR A 716 -0.21 44.74 8.43
C THR A 716 1.30 44.52 8.59
N LEU A 717 1.75 43.27 8.47
CA LEU A 717 3.17 42.90 8.40
C LEU A 717 3.81 43.52 7.16
N LYS A 718 4.89 44.28 7.37
CA LYS A 718 5.58 45.01 6.31
C LYS A 718 6.54 44.07 5.56
N PRO A 719 6.58 44.10 4.22
CA PRO A 719 7.57 43.36 3.46
C PRO A 719 8.96 43.99 3.59
N LEU A 720 10.00 43.16 3.51
CA LEU A 720 11.40 43.59 3.42
C LEU A 720 11.90 43.39 1.98
N GLU A 721 12.66 44.32 1.43
CA GLU A 721 13.20 44.15 0.06
C GLU A 721 14.16 42.94 -0.02
N HIS A 722 14.99 42.78 1.00
CA HIS A 722 16.02 41.74 1.07
C HIS A 722 16.29 41.31 2.51
N VAL A 723 16.53 40.01 2.70
CA VAL A 723 17.00 39.42 3.97
C VAL A 723 18.15 38.49 3.68
N ASP A 724 19.33 38.82 4.19
CA ASP A 724 20.46 37.91 4.22
C ASP A 724 20.31 36.91 5.38
N MET A 725 20.17 35.63 5.06
CA MET A 725 20.02 34.56 6.02
C MET A 725 21.27 33.69 6.19
N GLU A 726 22.44 34.06 5.64
CA GLU A 726 23.71 33.38 5.93
C GLU A 726 23.92 33.16 7.46
N PRO A 727 23.60 34.12 8.37
CA PRO A 727 23.74 33.93 9.82
C PRO A 727 22.68 33.03 10.46
N MET A 728 21.54 32.81 9.80
CA MET A 728 20.34 32.16 10.35
C MET A 728 19.64 31.24 9.33
N THR A 729 20.43 30.46 8.59
CA THR A 729 19.93 29.74 7.40
C THR A 729 18.74 28.81 7.65
N ASP A 730 18.57 28.30 8.87
CA ASP A 730 17.48 27.39 9.22
C ASP A 730 16.15 28.12 9.51
N ALA A 731 16.18 29.43 9.80
CA ALA A 731 15.01 30.27 10.01
C ALA A 731 14.29 30.65 8.70
N PHE A 732 14.88 30.36 7.53
CA PHE A 732 14.35 30.81 6.25
C PHE A 732 12.97 30.24 5.92
N LEU A 733 12.67 29.00 6.34
CA LEU A 733 11.36 28.40 6.09
C LEU A 733 10.27 29.20 6.82
N THR A 734 10.57 29.65 8.04
CA THR A 734 9.70 30.53 8.83
C THR A 734 9.61 31.91 8.17
N ALA A 735 10.71 32.48 7.70
CA ALA A 735 10.67 33.74 6.96
C ALA A 735 9.83 33.67 5.70
N CYS A 736 9.89 32.57 4.93
CA CYS A 736 9.08 32.38 3.73
C CYS A 736 7.58 32.43 4.03
N VAL A 737 7.12 31.81 5.12
CA VAL A 737 5.69 31.84 5.48
C VAL A 737 5.24 33.18 6.06
N VAL A 738 6.13 33.90 6.76
CA VAL A 738 5.84 35.28 7.19
C VAL A 738 5.85 36.22 5.98
N ALA A 739 6.78 36.05 5.05
CA ALA A 739 6.89 36.78 3.80
C ALA A 739 5.65 36.60 2.91
N ALA A 740 5.12 35.38 2.84
CA ALA A 740 3.89 35.06 2.13
C ALA A 740 2.67 35.89 2.60
N ALA A 741 2.63 36.27 3.88
CA ALA A 741 1.55 37.04 4.49
C ALA A 741 1.85 38.56 4.59
N ALA A 742 3.07 38.99 4.29
CA ALA A 742 3.50 40.37 4.40
C ALA A 742 3.11 41.19 3.16
N HIS A 743 2.56 42.39 3.39
CA HIS A 743 2.22 43.31 2.32
C HIS A 743 2.22 44.76 2.79
N SER A 744 2.51 45.66 1.85
CA SER A 744 2.40 47.09 2.10
C SER A 744 1.10 47.62 1.48
N PRO A 745 0.30 48.42 2.20
CA PRO A 745 -0.80 49.17 1.59
C PRO A 745 -0.30 50.26 0.62
N GLU A 746 1.00 50.58 0.63
CA GLU A 746 1.60 51.55 -0.30
C GLU A 746 1.83 50.92 -1.67
N SER A 747 1.02 51.32 -2.67
CA SER A 747 1.05 50.85 -4.07
C SER A 747 2.41 50.89 -4.80
N LYS A 748 3.45 51.53 -4.23
CA LYS A 748 4.80 51.61 -4.83
C LYS A 748 5.76 50.51 -4.38
N CYS A 749 5.48 49.80 -3.29
CA CYS A 749 6.34 48.69 -2.87
C CYS A 749 5.91 47.39 -3.56
N LYS A 750 6.86 46.69 -4.19
CA LYS A 750 6.63 45.31 -4.60
C LYS A 750 6.57 44.47 -3.31
N ASN A 751 5.51 43.70 -3.09
CA ASN A 751 5.39 42.74 -1.97
C ASN A 751 6.30 41.53 -2.19
N ILE A 752 7.55 41.76 -2.58
CA ILE A 752 8.50 40.75 -2.99
C ILE A 752 9.67 40.79 -2.03
N ILE A 753 9.89 39.68 -1.32
CA ILE A 753 10.95 39.54 -0.33
C ILE A 753 11.98 38.58 -0.90
N THR A 754 13.23 39.06 -1.02
CA THR A 754 14.35 38.25 -1.51
C THR A 754 15.16 37.71 -0.34
N ILE A 755 15.21 36.39 -0.17
CA ILE A 755 15.97 35.72 0.88
C ILE A 755 17.20 35.05 0.25
N THR A 756 18.40 35.39 0.70
CA THR A 756 19.67 34.84 0.20
C THR A 756 20.52 34.21 1.31
N GLY A 757 21.66 33.62 0.96
CA GLY A 757 22.58 32.98 1.91
C GLY A 757 22.13 31.57 2.35
N ILE A 758 21.24 30.93 1.60
CA ILE A 758 20.59 29.66 1.99
C ILE A 758 20.83 28.50 1.00
N ALA A 759 21.80 28.61 0.08
CA ALA A 759 22.09 27.54 -0.88
C ALA A 759 22.28 26.15 -0.23
N ASN A 760 22.82 26.11 0.99
CA ASN A 760 23.04 24.88 1.76
C ASN A 760 21.73 24.14 2.15
N GLN A 761 20.56 24.78 2.07
CA GLN A 761 19.27 24.20 2.42
C GLN A 761 18.75 23.19 1.37
N ARG A 762 19.40 23.11 0.21
CA ARG A 762 19.08 22.16 -0.88
C ARG A 762 19.46 20.71 -0.57
N VAL A 763 20.44 20.52 0.32
CA VAL A 763 21.08 19.22 0.61
C VAL A 763 20.79 18.72 2.03
N LYS A 764 19.66 19.14 2.60
CA LYS A 764 19.25 18.82 3.98
C LYS A 764 18.38 17.57 4.03
N GLU A 765 17.29 17.56 4.81
CA GLU A 765 16.31 16.47 4.83
C GLU A 765 15.69 16.29 3.44
N CYS A 766 15.25 17.40 2.83
CA CYS A 766 14.84 17.51 1.43
C CYS A 766 15.54 18.70 0.75
N ASN A 767 15.22 18.97 -0.53
CA ASN A 767 15.53 20.27 -1.14
C ASN A 767 14.52 21.29 -0.61
N ARG A 768 14.84 21.91 0.54
CA ARG A 768 13.91 22.79 1.25
C ARG A 768 13.49 24.01 0.44
N ILE A 769 14.39 24.56 -0.38
CA ILE A 769 14.05 25.72 -1.24
C ILE A 769 12.95 25.33 -2.23
N LEU A 770 13.14 24.21 -2.94
CA LEU A 770 12.14 23.69 -3.86
C LEU A 770 10.84 23.29 -3.14
N ALA A 771 10.95 22.71 -1.94
CA ALA A 771 9.80 22.38 -1.10
C ALA A 771 8.99 23.64 -0.76
N MET A 772 9.65 24.74 -0.36
CA MET A 772 8.99 26.01 -0.09
C MET A 772 8.33 26.58 -1.34
N VAL A 773 9.02 26.62 -2.48
CA VAL A 773 8.43 27.07 -3.77
C VAL A 773 7.18 26.28 -4.11
N THR A 774 7.28 24.95 -4.06
CA THR A 774 6.19 24.04 -4.41
C THR A 774 5.01 24.19 -3.47
N GLN A 775 5.23 24.15 -2.15
CA GLN A 775 4.13 24.18 -1.19
C GLN A 775 3.51 25.58 -1.10
N LEU A 776 4.27 26.68 -1.17
CA LEU A 776 3.74 28.05 -1.24
C LEU A 776 2.81 28.26 -2.45
N SER A 777 3.16 27.70 -3.61
CA SER A 777 2.32 27.80 -4.81
C SER A 777 0.92 27.23 -4.61
N LYS A 778 0.78 26.19 -3.77
CA LYS A 778 -0.52 25.58 -3.44
C LYS A 778 -1.41 26.52 -2.62
N PHE A 779 -0.81 27.46 -1.87
CA PHE A 779 -1.53 28.53 -1.17
C PHE A 779 -1.83 29.73 -2.07
N GLY A 780 -1.49 29.68 -3.37
CA GLY A 780 -1.62 30.82 -4.28
C GLY A 780 -0.51 31.86 -4.11
N VAL A 781 0.57 31.53 -3.41
CA VAL A 781 1.73 32.40 -3.20
C VAL A 781 2.78 32.08 -4.24
N THR A 782 3.15 33.06 -5.05
CA THR A 782 4.24 32.89 -6.03
C THR A 782 5.59 32.93 -5.32
N ALA A 783 6.44 31.95 -5.62
CA ALA A 783 7.81 31.95 -5.15
C ALA A 783 8.75 31.47 -6.26
N GLU A 784 9.91 32.09 -6.35
CA GLU A 784 10.92 31.81 -7.36
C GLU A 784 12.21 31.34 -6.71
N GLU A 785 12.80 30.31 -7.29
CA GLU A 785 14.05 29.75 -6.83
C GLU A 785 15.24 30.58 -7.34
N LEU A 786 16.14 30.99 -6.45
CA LEU A 786 17.39 31.67 -6.79
C LEU A 786 18.59 30.72 -6.58
N PRO A 787 19.74 30.96 -7.27
CA PRO A 787 20.94 30.14 -7.06
C PRO A 787 21.34 30.04 -5.58
N ASP A 788 21.26 31.14 -4.84
CA ASP A 788 21.60 31.23 -3.42
C ASP A 788 20.38 31.51 -2.51
N GLY A 789 19.16 31.27 -2.98
CA GLY A 789 18.02 31.81 -2.27
C GLY A 789 16.63 31.46 -2.80
N ILE A 790 15.68 32.25 -2.34
CA ILE A 790 14.28 32.21 -2.76
C ILE A 790 13.72 33.63 -2.75
N GLN A 791 12.87 33.92 -3.72
CA GLN A 791 12.08 35.15 -3.77
C GLN A 791 10.63 34.78 -3.50
N VAL A 792 9.99 35.42 -2.51
CA VAL A 792 8.60 35.16 -2.13
C VAL A 792 7.76 36.39 -2.40
N HIS A 793 6.66 36.21 -3.13
CA HIS A 793 5.71 37.26 -3.47
C HIS A 793 4.55 37.19 -2.49
N GLY A 794 4.60 38.02 -1.45
CA GLY A 794 3.54 38.16 -0.46
C GLY A 794 2.20 38.55 -1.10
N VAL A 795 1.12 38.01 -0.55
CA VAL A 795 -0.25 38.31 -1.01
C VAL A 795 -0.62 39.76 -0.71
N GLU A 796 -1.42 40.42 -1.56
CA GLU A 796 -1.86 41.80 -1.34
C GLU A 796 -2.85 41.93 -0.17
N GLN A 797 -3.56 40.85 0.14
CA GLN A 797 -4.49 40.73 1.24
C GLN A 797 -4.57 39.26 1.66
N LEU A 798 -4.75 38.98 2.96
CA LEU A 798 -4.78 37.61 3.49
C LEU A 798 -5.86 36.73 2.84
N SER A 799 -6.95 37.32 2.35
CA SER A 799 -8.03 36.61 1.64
C SER A 799 -7.62 36.03 0.28
N GLN A 800 -6.46 36.39 -0.28
CA GLN A 800 -5.92 35.78 -1.50
C GLN A 800 -5.28 34.41 -1.25
N LEU A 801 -4.96 34.06 0.01
CA LEU A 801 -4.44 32.74 0.32
C LEU A 801 -5.48 31.67 0.01
N LYS A 802 -5.08 30.69 -0.80
CA LYS A 802 -5.94 29.58 -1.25
C LYS A 802 -5.85 28.40 -0.30
N VAL A 803 -6.92 27.62 -0.25
CA VAL A 803 -6.95 26.34 0.47
C VAL A 803 -6.29 25.27 -0.41
N PRO A 804 -5.09 24.76 -0.06
CA PRO A 804 -4.49 23.63 -0.78
C PRO A 804 -5.24 22.33 -0.48
N ASP A 805 -5.12 21.33 -1.35
CA ASP A 805 -5.69 20.00 -1.05
C ASP A 805 -4.94 19.31 0.09
N ALA A 806 -3.61 19.38 0.08
CA ALA A 806 -2.72 18.93 1.15
C ALA A 806 -1.33 19.58 1.02
N VAL A 807 -0.66 19.75 2.17
CA VAL A 807 0.74 20.18 2.26
C VAL A 807 1.62 18.97 2.50
N GLU A 808 2.53 18.72 1.57
CA GLU A 808 3.57 17.69 1.70
C GLU A 808 4.72 18.24 2.54
N THR A 809 5.15 17.49 3.55
CA THR A 809 6.25 17.91 4.43
C THR A 809 7.59 17.34 4.03
N TYR A 810 7.60 16.28 3.19
CA TYR A 810 8.82 15.59 2.76
C TYR A 810 9.60 14.98 3.93
N ASP A 811 8.91 14.53 4.98
CA ASP A 811 9.49 14.11 6.27
C ASP A 811 10.43 15.18 6.88
N ASP A 812 10.21 16.45 6.56
CA ASP A 812 10.96 17.60 7.07
C ASP A 812 10.14 18.38 8.10
N HIS A 813 10.52 18.20 9.36
CA HIS A 813 9.93 18.88 10.52
C HIS A 813 9.82 20.40 10.36
N ARG A 814 10.80 21.05 9.71
CA ARG A 814 10.79 22.50 9.56
C ARG A 814 9.71 22.94 8.57
N VAL A 815 9.51 22.17 7.50
CA VAL A 815 8.45 22.41 6.52
C VAL A 815 7.08 22.29 7.20
N ALA A 816 6.88 21.22 7.98
CA ALA A 816 5.63 21.00 8.72
C ALA A 816 5.31 22.14 9.70
N MET A 817 6.28 22.55 10.52
CA MET A 817 6.09 23.64 11.50
C MET A 817 5.82 24.98 10.80
N SER A 818 6.58 25.34 9.76
CA SER A 818 6.35 26.59 9.01
C SER A 818 4.97 26.62 8.35
N PHE A 819 4.57 25.58 7.63
CA PHE A 819 3.28 25.56 6.96
C PHE A 819 2.09 25.42 7.92
N SER A 820 2.29 24.91 9.15
CA SER A 820 1.24 24.95 10.18
C SER A 820 0.83 26.38 10.57
N LEU A 821 1.74 27.34 10.45
CA LEU A 821 1.45 28.75 10.70
C LEU A 821 0.67 29.37 9.53
N LEU A 822 1.16 29.17 8.29
CA LEU A 822 0.49 29.70 7.10
C LEU A 822 -0.91 29.10 6.92
N ALA A 823 -1.07 27.82 7.28
CA ALA A 823 -2.35 27.13 7.25
C ALA A 823 -3.43 27.82 8.09
N GLY A 824 -3.10 28.27 9.30
CA GLY A 824 -4.04 29.01 10.14
C GLY A 824 -4.33 30.44 9.67
N MET A 825 -3.53 30.99 8.75
CA MET A 825 -3.78 32.32 8.17
C MET A 825 -4.74 32.29 6.98
N VAL A 826 -4.99 31.12 6.39
CA VAL A 826 -5.98 30.98 5.32
C VAL A 826 -7.38 31.14 5.89
N ASN A 827 -8.18 32.04 5.30
CA ASN A 827 -9.48 32.42 5.84
C ASN A 827 -9.43 32.94 7.29
N TYR A 828 -8.32 33.59 7.68
CA TYR A 828 -8.13 34.16 9.02
C TYR A 828 -9.36 34.93 9.52
N GLY A 829 -9.74 34.71 10.79
CA GLY A 829 -10.90 35.35 11.42
C GLY A 829 -12.27 34.77 11.04
N GLN A 830 -12.36 33.85 10.07
CA GLN A 830 -13.63 33.16 9.74
C GLN A 830 -13.84 31.93 10.60
N ALA A 831 -15.08 31.72 11.06
CA ALA A 831 -15.42 30.62 11.94
C ALA A 831 -14.98 29.25 11.38
N PRO A 832 -14.40 28.35 12.21
CA PRO A 832 -13.93 27.03 11.77
C PRO A 832 -15.01 26.19 11.06
N SER A 833 -16.28 26.36 11.43
CA SER A 833 -17.42 25.65 10.83
C SER A 833 -17.75 26.07 9.39
N SER A 834 -17.30 27.24 8.94
CA SER A 834 -17.56 27.76 7.59
C SER A 834 -16.42 27.50 6.60
N CYS A 835 -15.30 26.93 7.04
CA CYS A 835 -14.09 26.80 6.24
C CYS A 835 -13.61 25.35 6.16
N ARG A 836 -13.07 24.97 5.00
CA ARG A 836 -12.32 23.72 4.87
C ARG A 836 -10.97 23.87 5.60
N PRO A 837 -10.61 22.98 6.54
CA PRO A 837 -9.30 23.03 7.18
C PRO A 837 -8.20 22.61 6.19
N ILE A 838 -6.99 23.07 6.48
CA ILE A 838 -5.81 22.74 5.67
C ILE A 838 -5.16 21.49 6.22
N LYS A 839 -4.92 20.52 5.32
CA LYS A 839 -4.31 19.25 5.65
C LYS A 839 -2.79 19.36 5.54
N ILE A 840 -2.08 19.02 6.62
CA ILE A 840 -0.63 18.85 6.66
C ILE A 840 -0.33 17.36 6.87
N LEU A 841 0.43 16.79 5.94
CA LEU A 841 0.80 15.38 5.96
C LEU A 841 1.94 15.12 6.96
N GLU A 842 2.12 13.88 7.40
CA GLU A 842 3.32 13.42 8.16
C GLU A 842 3.64 14.25 9.42
N ARG A 843 2.63 14.61 10.24
CA ARG A 843 2.78 15.53 11.38
C ARG A 843 3.83 15.07 12.39
N ARG A 844 4.06 13.75 12.53
CA ARG A 844 5.07 13.18 13.42
C ARG A 844 6.51 13.55 13.05
N CYS A 845 6.77 14.03 11.83
CA CYS A 845 8.10 14.49 11.45
C CYS A 845 8.62 15.56 12.42
N THR A 846 7.75 16.39 13.01
CA THR A 846 8.10 17.40 14.02
C THR A 846 8.77 16.81 15.26
N GLY A 847 8.55 15.53 15.56
CA GLY A 847 9.20 14.79 16.65
C GLY A 847 10.73 14.80 16.60
N LYS A 848 11.33 15.05 15.43
CA LYS A 848 12.79 15.16 15.27
C LYS A 848 13.41 16.31 16.06
N THR A 849 12.68 17.41 16.24
CA THR A 849 13.18 18.61 16.93
C THR A 849 12.22 19.15 17.98
N TRP A 850 10.91 19.11 17.73
CA TRP A 850 9.91 19.60 18.66
C TRP A 850 8.65 18.72 18.65
N PRO A 851 8.68 17.57 19.36
CA PRO A 851 7.52 16.67 19.48
C PRO A 851 6.24 17.36 19.96
N GLY A 852 6.39 18.38 20.80
CA GLY A 852 5.30 19.17 21.37
C GLY A 852 4.85 20.38 20.55
N TRP A 853 5.35 20.58 19.32
CA TRP A 853 4.96 21.74 18.50
C TRP A 853 3.44 21.85 18.33
N TRP A 854 2.80 20.76 17.94
CA TRP A 854 1.35 20.72 17.75
C TRP A 854 0.57 20.94 19.05
N ASP A 855 1.11 20.41 20.16
CA ASP A 855 0.54 20.60 21.50
C ASP A 855 0.61 22.08 21.91
N VAL A 856 1.71 22.76 21.60
CA VAL A 856 1.88 24.20 21.83
C VAL A 856 0.94 25.01 20.95
N LEU A 857 0.85 24.66 19.66
CA LEU A 857 -0.03 25.34 18.71
C LEU A 857 -1.50 25.25 19.15
N HIS A 858 -1.94 24.07 19.60
CA HIS A 858 -3.29 23.86 20.13
C HIS A 858 -3.49 24.43 21.53
N SER A 859 -2.85 23.85 22.53
CA SER A 859 -3.18 24.02 23.94
C SER A 859 -2.58 25.29 24.56
N ARG A 860 -1.56 25.89 23.95
CA ARG A 860 -0.93 27.14 24.45
C ARG A 860 -1.22 28.35 23.60
N LEU A 861 -1.23 28.19 22.27
CA LEU A 861 -1.47 29.27 21.31
C LEU A 861 -2.92 29.35 20.83
N GLY A 862 -3.76 28.35 21.13
CA GLY A 862 -5.21 28.40 20.90
C GLY A 862 -5.67 28.02 19.49
N ALA A 863 -4.84 27.35 18.69
CA ALA A 863 -5.25 26.88 17.36
C ALA A 863 -6.19 25.67 17.45
N THR A 864 -7.23 25.67 16.63
CA THR A 864 -8.10 24.50 16.47
C THR A 864 -7.44 23.50 15.51
N LEU A 865 -7.19 22.27 15.99
CA LEU A 865 -6.60 21.18 15.21
C LEU A 865 -7.54 19.97 15.21
N ASP A 866 -7.48 19.15 14.16
CA ASP A 866 -8.15 17.85 14.09
C ASP A 866 -7.27 16.82 13.34
N GLY A 867 -7.61 15.54 13.40
CA GLY A 867 -6.93 14.47 12.69
C GLY A 867 -7.69 13.99 11.45
N ASN A 868 -6.98 13.42 10.48
CA ASN A 868 -7.59 12.80 9.29
C ASN A 868 -6.86 11.53 8.85
N GLU A 869 -7.57 10.66 8.13
CA GLU A 869 -6.96 9.49 7.48
C GLU A 869 -6.21 9.84 6.20
N PRO A 870 -5.13 9.10 5.89
CA PRO A 870 -4.44 9.23 4.62
C PRO A 870 -5.33 8.84 3.44
N LEU A 871 -5.36 9.71 2.43
CA LEU A 871 -6.06 9.45 1.18
C LEU A 871 -5.38 8.30 0.41
N PRO A 872 -6.14 7.41 -0.25
CA PRO A 872 -5.60 6.59 -1.33
C PRO A 872 -5.20 7.49 -2.52
N GLU A 873 -4.05 7.22 -3.12
CA GLU A 873 -3.54 7.95 -4.30
C GLU A 873 -4.59 7.95 -5.44
N LYS A 874 -4.97 9.14 -5.91
CA LYS A 874 -5.80 9.28 -7.13
C LYS A 874 -4.90 9.16 -8.37
N GLU A 875 -5.17 8.19 -9.25
CA GLU A 875 -4.60 8.17 -10.60
C GLU A 875 -5.20 9.35 -11.40
N ASN A 876 -4.43 10.41 -11.63
CA ASN A 876 -4.82 11.50 -12.54
C ASN A 876 -4.83 11.03 -14.00
N ASP A 877 -5.75 11.59 -14.80
CA ASP A 877 -6.01 11.30 -16.22
C ASP A 877 -4.89 11.82 -17.17
N ILE A 878 -3.65 11.38 -16.94
CA ILE A 878 -2.46 11.73 -17.73
C ILE A 878 -2.22 10.66 -18.79
N ARG A 879 -2.26 11.04 -20.08
CA ARG A 879 -1.90 10.17 -21.22
C ARG A 879 -0.38 9.98 -21.30
N LYS A 880 0.15 9.04 -20.52
CA LYS A 880 1.57 8.64 -20.54
C LYS A 880 1.93 8.02 -21.88
N SER A 881 3.10 8.38 -22.40
CA SER A 881 3.61 7.85 -23.67
C SER A 881 4.05 6.38 -23.57
N VAL A 882 4.23 5.73 -24.72
CA VAL A 882 4.72 4.35 -24.84
C VAL A 882 6.08 4.38 -25.52
N VAL A 883 7.10 3.76 -24.94
CA VAL A 883 8.43 3.62 -25.54
C VAL A 883 8.59 2.18 -26.05
N LEU A 884 8.93 2.02 -27.33
CA LEU A 884 9.17 0.72 -27.95
C LEU A 884 10.66 0.42 -28.01
N ILE A 885 11.08 -0.69 -27.39
CA ILE A 885 12.46 -1.20 -27.43
C ILE A 885 12.49 -2.61 -28.05
N GLY A 886 13.64 -3.04 -28.55
CA GLY A 886 13.85 -4.38 -29.09
C GLY A 886 14.85 -4.41 -30.25
N MET A 887 15.27 -5.61 -30.65
CA MET A 887 16.27 -5.78 -31.70
C MET A 887 15.88 -5.14 -33.03
N ARG A 888 16.88 -4.88 -33.88
CA ARG A 888 16.64 -4.55 -35.30
C ARG A 888 15.82 -5.68 -35.94
N ALA A 889 14.88 -5.33 -36.82
CA ALA A 889 13.91 -6.26 -37.43
C ALA A 889 12.91 -6.94 -36.49
N ALA A 890 12.84 -6.56 -35.21
CA ALA A 890 11.78 -6.99 -34.28
C ALA A 890 10.38 -6.45 -34.62
N GLY A 891 10.22 -5.65 -35.68
CA GLY A 891 8.93 -5.13 -36.14
C GLY A 891 8.49 -3.77 -35.55
N LYS A 892 9.38 -3.06 -34.83
CA LYS A 892 9.08 -1.76 -34.17
C LYS A 892 8.36 -0.74 -35.08
N SER A 893 8.81 -0.55 -36.32
CA SER A 893 8.17 0.42 -37.22
C SER A 893 6.75 0.01 -37.64
N THR A 894 6.47 -1.29 -37.73
CA THR A 894 5.13 -1.82 -38.08
C THR A 894 4.22 -1.77 -36.85
N VAL A 895 4.67 -2.36 -35.74
CA VAL A 895 3.92 -2.41 -34.48
C VAL A 895 3.75 -1.01 -33.88
N GLY A 896 4.70 -0.11 -34.07
CA GLY A 896 4.60 1.28 -33.63
C GLY A 896 3.47 2.05 -34.32
N ARG A 897 3.25 1.80 -35.61
CA ARG A 897 2.08 2.33 -36.31
C ARG A 897 0.77 1.78 -35.75
N TRP A 898 0.71 0.46 -35.50
CA TRP A 898 -0.47 -0.16 -34.89
C TRP A 898 -0.74 0.36 -33.47
N CYS A 899 0.31 0.56 -32.69
CA CYS A 899 0.24 1.10 -31.33
C CYS A 899 -0.28 2.54 -31.34
N ALA A 900 0.23 3.37 -32.24
CA ALA A 900 -0.21 4.76 -32.39
C ALA A 900 -1.69 4.83 -32.79
N GLU A 901 -2.10 4.01 -33.77
CA GLU A 901 -3.48 3.90 -34.22
C GLU A 901 -4.43 3.39 -33.12
N ALA A 902 -4.07 2.30 -32.42
CA ALA A 902 -4.92 1.69 -31.40
C ALA A 902 -5.12 2.58 -30.15
N LEU A 903 -4.17 3.49 -29.87
CA LEU A 903 -4.23 4.42 -28.74
C LEU A 903 -4.67 5.84 -29.13
N GLY A 904 -4.75 6.17 -30.43
CA GLY A 904 -4.91 7.53 -30.91
C GLY A 904 -3.72 8.45 -30.58
N TYR A 905 -2.51 7.87 -30.56
CA TYR A 905 -1.26 8.54 -30.20
C TYR A 905 -0.48 8.93 -31.46
N LYS A 906 0.49 9.85 -31.32
CA LYS A 906 1.41 10.20 -32.42
C LYS A 906 2.63 9.29 -32.37
N LEU A 907 3.06 8.78 -33.53
CA LEU A 907 4.30 8.02 -33.66
C LEU A 907 5.49 8.97 -33.82
N LEU A 908 6.54 8.79 -33.03
CA LEU A 908 7.84 9.46 -33.15
C LEU A 908 8.90 8.36 -33.25
N ASP A 909 9.65 8.32 -34.35
CA ASP A 909 10.82 7.46 -34.47
C ASP A 909 12.08 8.24 -34.08
N LEU A 910 12.84 7.72 -33.12
CA LEU A 910 14.01 8.39 -32.58
C LEU A 910 15.13 8.51 -33.62
N ASP A 911 15.22 7.59 -34.57
CA ASP A 911 16.21 7.66 -35.66
C ASP A 911 15.87 8.81 -36.63
N ASP A 912 14.58 9.05 -36.90
CA ASP A 912 14.10 10.17 -37.73
C ASP A 912 14.24 11.52 -36.99
N GLU A 913 13.95 11.53 -35.69
CA GLU A 913 14.15 12.70 -34.82
C GLU A 913 15.64 13.04 -34.69
N PHE A 914 16.55 12.05 -34.69
CA PHE A 914 18.00 12.28 -34.68
C PHE A 914 18.45 13.03 -35.94
N GLN A 915 17.96 12.62 -37.11
CA GLN A 915 18.25 13.30 -38.38
C GLN A 915 17.73 14.75 -38.35
N THR A 916 16.53 14.96 -37.82
CA THR A 916 15.89 16.29 -37.76
C THR A 916 16.57 17.20 -36.74
N TYR A 917 16.89 16.68 -35.55
CA TYR A 917 17.43 17.45 -34.41
C TYR A 917 18.89 17.85 -34.62
N PHE A 918 19.73 16.95 -35.17
CA PHE A 918 21.14 17.25 -35.41
C PHE A 918 21.42 17.76 -36.82
N GLY A 919 20.56 17.49 -37.81
CA GLY A 919 20.77 17.92 -39.20
C GLY A 919 21.97 17.29 -39.91
N MET A 920 22.52 16.18 -39.38
CA MET A 920 23.79 15.57 -39.82
C MET A 920 23.61 14.37 -40.77
N GLY A 921 22.50 14.31 -41.50
CA GLY A 921 22.14 13.17 -42.36
C GLY A 921 21.59 11.98 -41.59
N THR A 922 21.46 10.84 -42.29
CA THR A 922 20.96 9.58 -41.74
C THR A 922 21.92 8.99 -40.71
N VAL A 923 21.43 8.12 -39.82
CA VAL A 923 22.27 7.38 -38.84
C VAL A 923 23.47 6.70 -39.50
N LYS A 924 23.29 6.17 -40.72
CA LYS A 924 24.37 5.54 -41.50
C LYS A 924 25.49 6.52 -41.86
N GLU A 925 25.13 7.72 -42.30
CA GLU A 925 26.07 8.78 -42.67
C GLU A 925 26.81 9.32 -41.43
N PHE A 926 26.07 9.55 -40.34
CA PHE A 926 26.66 10.02 -39.08
C PHE A 926 27.67 9.02 -38.51
N VAL A 927 27.31 7.73 -38.46
CA VAL A 927 28.21 6.67 -37.94
C VAL A 927 29.43 6.50 -38.85
N ALA A 928 29.28 6.61 -40.18
CA ALA A 928 30.42 6.55 -41.09
C ALA A 928 31.42 7.70 -40.87
N GLN A 929 30.96 8.87 -40.43
CA GLN A 929 31.80 10.05 -40.17
C GLN A 929 32.36 10.10 -38.74
N ASN A 930 31.57 9.73 -37.72
CA ASN A 930 31.87 10.00 -36.31
C ASN A 930 31.95 8.74 -35.42
N GLY A 931 31.67 7.56 -35.97
CA GLY A 931 31.69 6.29 -35.24
C GLY A 931 30.46 6.06 -34.33
N TRP A 932 30.36 4.83 -33.81
CA TRP A 932 29.23 4.37 -33.00
C TRP A 932 29.18 4.98 -31.60
N GLU A 933 30.32 5.23 -30.97
CA GLU A 933 30.38 5.75 -29.60
C GLU A 933 29.81 7.18 -29.50
N SER A 934 30.23 8.06 -30.44
CA SER A 934 29.67 9.41 -30.57
C SER A 934 28.16 9.38 -30.84
N PHE A 935 27.70 8.46 -31.70
CA PHE A 935 26.28 8.28 -31.97
C PHE A 935 25.50 7.92 -30.71
N ARG A 936 25.97 6.96 -29.90
CA ARG A 936 25.28 6.52 -28.68
C ARG A 936 25.21 7.59 -27.60
N SER A 937 26.23 8.43 -27.48
CA SER A 937 26.19 9.59 -26.58
C SER A 937 25.09 10.57 -27.00
N LYS A 938 25.07 10.98 -28.27
CA LYS A 938 24.06 11.91 -28.80
C LYS A 938 22.64 11.34 -28.79
N GLU A 939 22.49 10.04 -29.07
CA GLU A 939 21.21 9.33 -28.99
C GLU A 939 20.65 9.36 -27.56
N THR A 940 21.51 9.18 -26.55
CA THR A 940 21.14 9.25 -25.12
C THR A 940 20.64 10.64 -24.74
N ASP A 941 21.36 11.70 -25.15
CA ASP A 941 21.00 13.08 -24.87
C ASP A 941 19.66 13.46 -25.52
N LEU A 942 19.49 13.09 -26.79
CA LEU A 942 18.23 13.28 -27.52
C LEU A 942 17.07 12.51 -26.85
N PHE A 943 17.30 11.27 -26.44
CA PHE A 943 16.28 10.46 -25.76
C PHE A 943 15.82 11.11 -24.44
N GLY A 944 16.76 11.66 -23.65
CA GLY A 944 16.44 12.45 -22.46
C GLY A 944 15.57 13.68 -22.77
N HIS A 945 15.90 14.41 -23.85
CA HIS A 945 15.10 15.55 -24.30
C HIS A 945 13.68 15.13 -24.74
N VAL A 946 13.57 14.05 -25.52
CA VAL A 946 12.29 13.49 -26.00
C VAL A 946 11.42 13.06 -24.81
N LEU A 947 11.96 12.37 -23.81
CA LEU A 947 11.21 11.97 -22.63
C LEU A 947 10.73 13.18 -21.82
N ASN A 948 11.58 14.18 -21.59
CA ASN A 948 11.17 15.40 -20.88
C ASN A 948 10.02 16.12 -21.59
N LYS A 949 10.08 16.18 -22.93
CA LYS A 949 9.09 16.92 -23.73
C LYS A 949 7.79 16.16 -23.94
N TYR A 950 7.85 14.84 -24.14
CA TYR A 950 6.72 14.05 -24.64
C TYR A 950 6.23 12.94 -23.70
N SER A 951 6.85 12.70 -22.54
CA SER A 951 6.49 11.58 -21.64
C SER A 951 5.02 11.57 -21.17
N ARG A 952 4.37 12.74 -21.14
CA ARG A 952 2.99 12.93 -20.63
C ARG A 952 2.02 13.43 -21.71
N SER A 953 2.32 13.21 -22.99
CA SER A 953 1.61 13.82 -24.13
C SER A 953 0.98 12.82 -25.10
N GLY A 954 0.95 11.51 -24.79
CA GLY A 954 0.36 10.49 -25.66
C GLY A 954 1.12 10.24 -26.97
N TYR A 955 2.40 9.91 -26.88
CA TYR A 955 3.25 9.52 -28.02
C TYR A 955 3.61 8.04 -27.96
N VAL A 956 3.83 7.43 -29.13
CA VAL A 956 4.54 6.16 -29.28
C VAL A 956 5.94 6.49 -29.77
N ILE A 957 6.95 6.24 -28.94
CA ILE A 957 8.36 6.55 -29.20
C ILE A 957 9.06 5.25 -29.63
N SER A 958 9.32 5.10 -30.91
CA SER A 958 10.12 4.00 -31.48
C SER A 958 11.60 4.32 -31.31
N THR A 959 12.36 3.42 -30.68
CA THR A 959 13.79 3.63 -30.42
C THR A 959 14.68 2.76 -31.30
N GLY A 960 15.93 3.17 -31.52
CA GLY A 960 16.95 2.33 -32.14
C GLY A 960 17.27 1.10 -31.29
N GLY A 961 17.66 -0.01 -31.94
CA GLY A 961 17.93 -1.27 -31.22
C GLY A 961 19.07 -1.20 -30.18
N GLY A 962 19.98 -0.22 -30.29
CA GLY A 962 21.08 -0.03 -29.36
C GLY A 962 20.79 0.91 -28.18
N ILE A 963 19.56 1.43 -28.02
CA ILE A 963 19.23 2.40 -26.95
C ILE A 963 19.56 1.86 -25.55
N VAL A 964 19.54 0.54 -25.37
CA VAL A 964 19.81 -0.11 -24.08
C VAL A 964 21.30 -0.29 -23.76
N GLU A 965 22.22 0.02 -24.69
CA GLU A 965 23.65 -0.22 -24.50
C GLU A 965 24.30 0.78 -23.52
N THR A 966 23.83 2.03 -23.49
CA THR A 966 24.34 3.04 -22.54
C THR A 966 23.65 2.94 -21.18
N ALA A 967 24.43 3.03 -20.10
CA ALA A 967 23.89 2.96 -18.74
C ALA A 967 22.88 4.10 -18.46
N SER A 968 23.15 5.30 -19.00
CA SER A 968 22.29 6.47 -18.88
C SER A 968 20.91 6.24 -19.52
N SER A 969 20.85 5.68 -20.74
CA SER A 969 19.56 5.37 -21.38
C SER A 969 18.79 4.27 -20.63
N ARG A 970 19.48 3.25 -20.09
CA ARG A 970 18.83 2.25 -19.24
C ARG A 970 18.20 2.89 -18.00
N LYS A 971 18.87 3.87 -17.39
CA LYS A 971 18.35 4.61 -16.25
C LYS A 971 17.12 5.43 -16.64
N LEU A 972 17.18 6.16 -17.76
CA LEU A 972 16.03 6.92 -18.28
C LEU A 972 14.80 6.03 -18.56
N LEU A 973 14.99 4.84 -19.13
CA LEU A 973 13.91 3.87 -19.35
C LEU A 973 13.30 3.38 -18.04
N GLN A 974 14.13 3.03 -17.05
CA GLN A 974 13.68 2.58 -15.74
C GLN A 974 12.96 3.69 -14.96
N ASP A 975 13.50 4.91 -14.97
CA ASP A 975 12.89 6.07 -14.33
C ASP A 975 11.53 6.38 -14.97
N PHE A 976 11.45 6.33 -16.31
CA PHE A 976 10.18 6.51 -17.03
C PHE A 976 9.14 5.44 -16.62
N ALA A 977 9.54 4.16 -16.60
CA ALA A 977 8.70 3.05 -16.17
C ALA A 977 8.23 3.19 -14.71
N ALA A 978 9.12 3.64 -13.81
CA ALA A 978 8.81 3.85 -12.40
C ALA A 978 7.77 4.96 -12.19
N THR A 979 7.67 5.94 -13.10
CA THR A 979 6.59 6.95 -13.06
C THR A 979 5.27 6.50 -13.70
N GLY A 980 5.11 5.21 -14.00
CA GLY A 980 3.93 4.65 -14.67
C GLY A 980 3.96 4.73 -16.21
N GLY A 981 5.10 5.07 -16.81
CA GLY A 981 5.29 5.00 -18.26
C GLY A 981 5.36 3.55 -18.78
N VAL A 982 4.94 3.32 -20.03
CA VAL A 982 4.99 1.98 -20.64
C VAL A 982 6.27 1.85 -21.46
N VAL A 983 7.20 0.99 -21.03
CA VAL A 983 8.33 0.54 -21.86
C VAL A 983 8.02 -0.86 -22.37
N LEU A 984 7.68 -0.97 -23.67
CA LEU A 984 7.28 -2.20 -24.32
C LEU A 984 8.44 -2.79 -25.12
N HIS A 985 8.91 -3.96 -24.70
CA HIS A 985 9.87 -4.76 -25.44
C HIS A 985 9.16 -5.61 -26.50
N LEU A 986 9.44 -5.32 -27.77
CA LEU A 986 9.02 -6.17 -28.88
C LEU A 986 10.06 -7.25 -29.12
N TYR A 987 9.65 -8.48 -28.83
CA TYR A 987 10.49 -9.66 -28.92
C TYR A 987 10.09 -10.50 -30.13
N ARG A 988 11.07 -11.07 -30.83
CA ARG A 988 10.89 -11.95 -31.98
C ARG A 988 11.94 -13.04 -31.93
N ASP A 989 11.62 -14.22 -32.47
CA ASP A 989 12.57 -15.32 -32.54
C ASP A 989 13.87 -14.87 -33.24
N ILE A 990 15.00 -15.09 -32.57
CA ILE A 990 16.29 -14.57 -33.02
C ILE A 990 16.77 -15.29 -34.29
N ASP A 991 16.47 -16.58 -34.46
CA ASP A 991 16.90 -17.36 -35.61
C ASP A 991 16.18 -16.90 -36.89
N GLU A 992 14.89 -16.59 -36.78
CA GLU A 992 14.13 -15.97 -37.87
C GLU A 992 14.63 -14.55 -38.17
N THR A 993 14.94 -13.78 -37.13
CA THR A 993 15.46 -12.42 -37.26
C THR A 993 16.78 -12.41 -38.01
N ILE A 994 17.68 -13.36 -37.72
CA ILE A 994 18.95 -13.55 -38.43
C ILE A 994 18.69 -13.89 -39.91
N LYS A 995 17.76 -14.81 -40.20
CA LYS A 995 17.40 -15.18 -41.59
C LYS A 995 16.90 -13.99 -42.39
N PHE A 996 16.01 -13.18 -41.81
CA PHE A 996 15.47 -11.96 -42.44
C PHE A 996 16.55 -10.90 -42.68
N LEU A 997 17.43 -10.66 -41.71
CA LEU A 997 18.50 -9.67 -41.82
C LEU A 997 19.56 -10.04 -42.88
N ARG A 998 19.76 -11.33 -43.17
CA ARG A 998 20.64 -11.79 -44.27
C ARG A 998 20.09 -11.45 -45.66
N THR A 999 18.78 -11.26 -45.79
CA THR A 999 18.10 -11.00 -47.08
C THR A 999 17.78 -9.53 -47.36
N ASP A 1000 17.96 -8.61 -46.39
CA ASP A 1000 17.60 -7.20 -46.53
C ASP A 1000 18.79 -6.35 -47.06
N PRO A 1001 18.77 -5.86 -48.32
CA PRO A 1001 19.84 -5.05 -48.89
C PRO A 1001 19.79 -3.58 -48.47
N THR A 1002 18.68 -3.11 -47.87
CA THR A 1002 18.40 -1.68 -47.72
C THR A 1002 19.14 -1.00 -46.57
N ARG A 1003 19.82 -1.76 -45.72
CA ARG A 1003 20.36 -1.26 -44.44
C ARG A 1003 21.79 -1.79 -44.20
N PRO A 1004 22.69 -1.02 -43.53
CA PRO A 1004 24.08 -1.42 -43.33
C PRO A 1004 24.24 -2.77 -42.59
N ALA A 1005 25.20 -3.58 -43.03
CA ALA A 1005 25.53 -4.88 -42.46
C ALA A 1005 26.09 -4.73 -41.04
N TYR A 1006 25.80 -5.70 -40.16
CA TYR A 1006 26.43 -5.76 -38.85
C TYR A 1006 27.94 -6.06 -39.00
N ILE A 1007 28.77 -5.38 -38.20
CA ILE A 1007 30.21 -5.67 -38.08
C ILE A 1007 30.44 -6.91 -37.19
N GLU A 1008 29.58 -7.09 -36.18
CA GLU A 1008 29.56 -8.24 -35.26
C GLU A 1008 28.52 -9.30 -35.68
N GLU A 1009 28.64 -10.54 -35.18
CA GLU A 1009 27.61 -11.55 -35.36
C GLU A 1009 26.32 -11.15 -34.62
N VAL A 1010 25.18 -11.19 -35.33
CA VAL A 1010 23.87 -10.77 -34.80
C VAL A 1010 23.47 -11.49 -33.51
N ARG A 1011 23.84 -12.77 -33.37
CA ARG A 1011 23.57 -13.57 -32.16
C ARG A 1011 24.30 -13.01 -30.94
N GLY A 1012 25.59 -12.67 -31.07
CA GLY A 1012 26.36 -12.06 -29.98
C GLY A 1012 25.82 -10.70 -29.53
N VAL A 1013 25.28 -9.90 -30.47
CA VAL A 1013 24.60 -8.63 -30.14
C VAL A 1013 23.30 -8.88 -29.36
N TRP A 1014 22.54 -9.92 -29.71
CA TRP A 1014 21.33 -10.32 -28.99
C TRP A 1014 21.63 -10.76 -27.56
N ASP A 1015 22.54 -11.72 -27.38
CA ASP A 1015 22.87 -12.31 -26.08
C ASP A 1015 23.34 -11.23 -25.06
N ARG A 1016 24.00 -10.18 -25.57
CA ARG A 1016 24.39 -9.01 -24.78
C ARG A 1016 23.20 -8.11 -24.40
N ARG A 1017 22.31 -7.82 -25.35
CA ARG A 1017 21.21 -6.85 -25.18
C ARG A 1017 19.96 -7.42 -24.52
N GLU A 1018 19.70 -8.72 -24.63
CA GLU A 1018 18.51 -9.39 -24.09
C GLU A 1018 18.29 -9.06 -22.60
N LYS A 1019 19.34 -9.21 -21.79
CA LYS A 1019 19.31 -8.92 -20.35
C LYS A 1019 18.95 -7.46 -20.07
N TRP A 1020 19.40 -6.54 -20.92
CA TRP A 1020 19.09 -5.11 -20.77
C TRP A 1020 17.68 -4.75 -21.25
N TYR A 1021 17.18 -5.37 -22.32
CA TYR A 1021 15.77 -5.22 -22.68
C TYR A 1021 14.87 -5.69 -21.54
N HIS A 1022 15.17 -6.86 -20.96
CA HIS A 1022 14.44 -7.37 -19.81
C HIS A 1022 14.53 -6.42 -18.60
N LEU A 1023 15.71 -5.87 -18.32
CA LEU A 1023 15.91 -4.92 -17.22
C LEU A 1023 15.08 -3.64 -17.40
N CYS A 1024 15.00 -3.12 -18.62
CA CYS A 1024 14.36 -1.83 -18.91
C CYS A 1024 12.85 -1.91 -19.18
N SER A 1025 12.33 -3.06 -19.58
CA SER A 1025 10.94 -3.20 -20.02
C SER A 1025 9.95 -3.32 -18.86
N SER A 1026 8.86 -2.57 -18.92
CA SER A 1026 7.66 -2.78 -18.09
C SER A 1026 6.83 -3.95 -18.64
N TYR A 1027 6.73 -4.06 -19.97
CA TYR A 1027 5.98 -5.11 -20.67
C TYR A 1027 6.77 -5.71 -21.82
N SER A 1028 6.41 -6.92 -22.22
CA SER A 1028 6.99 -7.64 -23.35
C SER A 1028 5.89 -8.25 -24.22
N PHE A 1029 6.06 -8.19 -25.54
CA PHE A 1029 5.16 -8.80 -26.50
C PHE A 1029 5.95 -9.60 -27.53
N PHE A 1030 5.64 -10.88 -27.68
CA PHE A 1030 6.24 -11.73 -28.71
C PHE A 1030 5.50 -11.55 -30.03
N SER A 1031 6.23 -11.17 -31.08
CA SER A 1031 5.74 -11.00 -32.44
C SER A 1031 6.13 -12.22 -33.30
N PRO A 1032 5.22 -13.19 -33.50
CA PRO A 1032 5.49 -14.35 -34.37
C PRO A 1032 5.63 -13.92 -35.83
N HIS A 1033 6.29 -14.77 -36.63
CA HIS A 1033 6.24 -14.63 -38.08
C HIS A 1033 4.87 -15.06 -38.63
N CYS A 1034 4.31 -14.23 -39.49
CA CYS A 1034 3.08 -14.53 -40.21
C CYS A 1034 3.42 -14.92 -41.66
N SER A 1035 3.02 -16.12 -42.04
CA SER A 1035 3.16 -16.71 -43.38
C SER A 1035 1.99 -16.31 -44.29
N THR A 1036 0.83 -16.01 -43.71
CA THR A 1036 -0.38 -15.64 -44.44
C THR A 1036 -0.87 -14.25 -44.04
N THR A 1037 -1.60 -13.58 -44.95
CA THR A 1037 -2.25 -12.30 -44.67
C THR A 1037 -3.23 -12.41 -43.49
N ALA A 1038 -3.92 -13.55 -43.36
CA ALA A 1038 -4.86 -13.81 -42.28
C ALA A 1038 -4.17 -13.89 -40.90
N GLU A 1039 -3.01 -14.54 -40.81
CA GLU A 1039 -2.19 -14.57 -39.58
C GLU A 1039 -1.74 -13.16 -39.18
N PHE A 1040 -1.34 -12.35 -40.17
CA PHE A 1040 -0.88 -10.98 -39.95
C PHE A 1040 -2.00 -10.06 -39.45
N GLU A 1041 -3.19 -10.16 -40.05
CA GLU A 1041 -4.40 -9.45 -39.61
C GLU A 1041 -4.82 -9.90 -38.19
N GLY A 1042 -4.77 -11.20 -37.90
CA GLY A 1042 -5.03 -11.75 -36.57
C GLY A 1042 -4.06 -11.22 -35.50
N LEU A 1043 -2.76 -11.18 -35.81
CA LEU A 1043 -1.75 -10.64 -34.91
C LEU A 1043 -1.96 -9.15 -34.63
N ARG A 1044 -2.28 -8.34 -35.65
CA ARG A 1044 -2.60 -6.92 -35.49
C ARG A 1044 -3.77 -6.72 -34.52
N ARG A 1045 -4.86 -7.49 -34.70
CA ARG A 1045 -6.06 -7.40 -33.84
C ARG A 1045 -5.74 -7.74 -32.37
N VAL A 1046 -4.99 -8.82 -32.14
CA VAL A 1046 -4.55 -9.22 -30.79
C VAL A 1046 -3.65 -8.16 -30.16
N PHE A 1047 -2.71 -7.61 -30.93
CA PHE A 1047 -1.82 -6.56 -30.45
C PHE A 1047 -2.60 -5.29 -30.05
N SER A 1048 -3.58 -4.87 -30.87
CA SER A 1048 -4.43 -3.71 -30.55
C SER A 1048 -5.22 -3.89 -29.24
N LYS A 1049 -5.72 -5.10 -28.97
CA LYS A 1049 -6.37 -5.41 -27.68
C LYS A 1049 -5.36 -5.40 -26.52
N PHE A 1050 -4.20 -6.01 -26.72
CA PHE A 1050 -3.12 -6.04 -25.72
C PHE A 1050 -2.67 -4.64 -25.32
N ILE A 1051 -2.35 -3.77 -26.29
CA ILE A 1051 -1.84 -2.44 -26.00
C ILE A 1051 -2.87 -1.59 -25.25
N ARG A 1052 -4.15 -1.65 -25.63
CA ARG A 1052 -5.24 -0.94 -24.95
C ARG A 1052 -5.44 -1.42 -23.50
N ARG A 1053 -5.18 -2.68 -23.19
CA ARG A 1053 -5.26 -3.20 -21.81
C ARG A 1053 -4.12 -2.68 -20.95
N ILE A 1054 -2.88 -2.81 -21.41
CA ILE A 1054 -1.71 -2.43 -20.60
C ILE A 1054 -1.61 -0.92 -20.37
N THR A 1055 -2.24 -0.10 -21.23
CA THR A 1055 -2.37 1.36 -21.05
C THR A 1055 -3.65 1.77 -20.31
N GLY A 1056 -4.55 0.84 -19.98
CA GLY A 1056 -5.78 1.10 -19.24
C GLY A 1056 -6.96 1.62 -20.09
N MET A 1057 -6.82 1.77 -21.41
CA MET A 1057 -7.93 2.15 -22.32
C MET A 1057 -9.00 1.05 -22.46
N LEU A 1058 -8.65 -0.20 -22.18
CA LEU A 1058 -9.59 -1.32 -22.06
C LEU A 1058 -9.49 -1.88 -20.63
N PRO A 1059 -10.44 -1.54 -19.73
CA PRO A 1059 -10.37 -1.99 -18.34
C PRO A 1059 -10.53 -3.52 -18.24
N VAL A 1060 -9.77 -4.12 -17.32
CA VAL A 1060 -9.94 -5.52 -16.91
C VAL A 1060 -10.79 -5.51 -15.66
N GLU A 1061 -12.01 -6.05 -15.76
CA GLU A 1061 -12.96 -6.15 -14.67
C GLU A 1061 -13.12 -7.59 -14.19
N VAL A 1062 -13.27 -7.77 -12.88
CA VAL A 1062 -13.68 -9.07 -12.31
C VAL A 1062 -15.17 -9.23 -12.62
N PRO A 1063 -15.60 -10.33 -13.26
CA PRO A 1063 -17.00 -10.54 -13.57
C PRO A 1063 -17.89 -10.52 -12.31
N VAL A 1064 -18.99 -9.78 -12.39
CA VAL A 1064 -20.04 -9.74 -11.36
C VAL A 1064 -21.19 -10.73 -11.62
N LYS A 1065 -21.26 -11.25 -12.85
CA LYS A 1065 -22.25 -12.23 -13.29
C LYS A 1065 -21.66 -13.64 -13.31
N ARG A 1066 -22.55 -14.62 -13.52
CA ARG A 1066 -22.15 -16.02 -13.68
C ARG A 1066 -21.10 -16.13 -14.80
N SER A 1067 -19.92 -16.63 -14.48
CA SER A 1067 -18.78 -16.63 -15.39
C SER A 1067 -17.85 -17.81 -15.13
N THR A 1068 -17.08 -18.19 -16.15
CA THR A 1068 -16.21 -19.36 -16.12
C THR A 1068 -14.88 -19.11 -16.80
N PHE A 1069 -13.88 -19.91 -16.42
CA PHE A 1069 -12.65 -20.05 -17.20
C PHE A 1069 -12.26 -21.51 -17.35
N VAL A 1070 -11.80 -21.87 -18.54
CA VAL A 1070 -11.28 -23.22 -18.81
C VAL A 1070 -9.83 -23.34 -18.35
N CYS A 1071 -9.51 -24.43 -17.65
CA CYS A 1071 -8.17 -24.70 -17.12
C CYS A 1071 -7.36 -25.54 -18.13
N LEU A 1072 -6.43 -24.93 -18.86
CA LEU A 1072 -5.64 -25.65 -19.86
C LEU A 1072 -4.59 -26.56 -19.20
N THR A 1073 -4.52 -27.82 -19.63
CA THR A 1073 -3.59 -28.84 -19.09
C THR A 1073 -2.53 -29.31 -20.09
N PHE A 1074 -2.49 -28.69 -21.27
CA PHE A 1074 -1.52 -28.98 -22.33
C PHE A 1074 -0.09 -28.61 -21.93
N GLN A 1075 0.89 -29.41 -22.37
CA GLN A 1075 2.31 -29.16 -22.13
C GLN A 1075 2.89 -28.08 -23.07
N ASN A 1076 2.28 -27.93 -24.25
CA ASN A 1076 2.60 -26.93 -25.27
C ASN A 1076 1.31 -26.54 -26.01
N LEU A 1077 0.99 -25.25 -26.08
CA LEU A 1077 -0.26 -24.70 -26.63
C LEU A 1077 -0.21 -24.49 -28.15
N LEU A 1078 0.97 -24.30 -28.74
CA LEU A 1078 1.11 -24.04 -30.18
C LEU A 1078 0.48 -25.12 -31.09
N PRO A 1079 0.70 -26.43 -30.87
CA PRO A 1079 0.07 -27.45 -31.70
C PRO A 1079 -1.44 -27.63 -31.41
N GLU A 1080 -1.95 -27.04 -30.33
CA GLU A 1080 -3.30 -27.27 -29.82
C GLU A 1080 -4.26 -26.10 -30.11
N MET A 1081 -3.86 -25.13 -30.96
CA MET A 1081 -4.62 -23.89 -31.19
C MET A 1081 -6.08 -24.12 -31.60
N GLU A 1082 -6.37 -25.10 -32.46
CA GLU A 1082 -7.75 -25.41 -32.88
C GLU A 1082 -8.58 -26.02 -31.74
N ARG A 1083 -7.98 -26.91 -30.93
CA ARG A 1083 -8.64 -27.47 -29.74
C ARG A 1083 -8.87 -26.41 -28.67
N ILE A 1084 -7.98 -25.43 -28.55
CA ILE A 1084 -8.15 -24.31 -27.61
C ILE A 1084 -9.35 -23.44 -28.02
N LYS A 1085 -9.55 -23.17 -29.32
CA LYS A 1085 -10.73 -22.43 -29.82
C LYS A 1085 -12.04 -23.09 -29.40
N GLU A 1086 -12.11 -24.43 -29.45
CA GLU A 1086 -13.26 -25.20 -28.99
C GLU A 1086 -13.39 -25.22 -27.46
N ALA A 1087 -12.26 -25.37 -26.75
CA ALA A 1087 -12.24 -25.46 -25.30
C ALA A 1087 -12.79 -24.21 -24.58
N VAL A 1088 -12.69 -23.03 -25.21
CA VAL A 1088 -13.10 -21.75 -24.61
C VAL A 1088 -14.55 -21.35 -24.91
N TYR A 1089 -15.35 -22.19 -25.56
CA TYR A 1089 -16.75 -21.87 -25.82
C TYR A 1089 -17.52 -21.54 -24.53
N GLY A 1090 -18.22 -20.40 -24.54
CA GLY A 1090 -18.97 -19.90 -23.38
C GLY A 1090 -18.12 -19.40 -22.20
N CYS A 1091 -16.78 -19.37 -22.31
CA CYS A 1091 -15.91 -18.90 -21.24
C CYS A 1091 -15.66 -17.39 -21.29
N GLU A 1092 -15.49 -16.75 -20.13
CA GLU A 1092 -15.12 -15.34 -19.99
C GLU A 1092 -13.62 -15.14 -19.81
N ALA A 1093 -12.90 -16.19 -19.42
CA ALA A 1093 -11.45 -16.20 -19.29
C ALA A 1093 -10.87 -17.58 -19.62
N VAL A 1094 -9.56 -17.66 -19.75
CA VAL A 1094 -8.82 -18.92 -19.97
C VAL A 1094 -7.62 -18.98 -19.03
N GLU A 1095 -7.44 -20.09 -18.33
CA GLU A 1095 -6.29 -20.27 -17.44
C GLU A 1095 -5.16 -21.01 -18.15
N VAL A 1096 -3.95 -20.45 -18.06
CA VAL A 1096 -2.71 -21.15 -18.37
C VAL A 1096 -2.09 -21.66 -17.07
N ARG A 1097 -2.03 -23.00 -16.95
CA ARG A 1097 -1.31 -23.67 -15.87
C ARG A 1097 0.16 -23.78 -16.26
N VAL A 1098 0.95 -22.78 -15.88
CA VAL A 1098 2.38 -22.71 -16.21
C VAL A 1098 3.12 -23.93 -15.63
N ASP A 1099 2.69 -24.44 -14.48
CA ASP A 1099 3.24 -25.65 -13.90
C ASP A 1099 3.03 -26.92 -14.76
N HIS A 1100 2.05 -26.91 -15.68
CA HIS A 1100 1.81 -28.01 -16.63
C HIS A 1100 2.64 -27.92 -17.91
N LEU A 1101 3.25 -26.77 -18.21
CA LEU A 1101 4.10 -26.60 -19.38
C LEU A 1101 5.35 -27.47 -19.30
N GLU A 1102 5.85 -27.92 -20.45
CA GLU A 1102 7.07 -28.75 -20.53
C GLU A 1102 8.36 -28.00 -20.17
N ASN A 1103 8.34 -26.67 -20.30
CA ASN A 1103 9.50 -25.80 -20.10
C ASN A 1103 9.07 -24.48 -19.46
N TYR A 1104 9.89 -23.96 -18.55
CA TYR A 1104 9.66 -22.73 -17.80
C TYR A 1104 10.56 -21.56 -18.26
N SER A 1105 11.29 -21.72 -19.36
CA SER A 1105 12.09 -20.63 -19.92
C SER A 1105 11.19 -19.43 -20.28
N GLN A 1106 11.68 -18.22 -20.04
CA GLN A 1106 10.90 -17.00 -20.30
C GLN A 1106 10.45 -16.92 -21.76
N ASP A 1107 11.33 -17.29 -22.70
CA ASP A 1107 11.03 -17.38 -24.13
C ASP A 1107 9.86 -18.32 -24.42
N PHE A 1108 9.90 -19.54 -23.85
CA PHE A 1108 8.87 -20.53 -24.08
C PHE A 1108 7.52 -20.05 -23.55
N VAL A 1109 7.47 -19.58 -22.29
CA VAL A 1109 6.23 -19.10 -21.67
C VAL A 1109 5.63 -17.91 -22.43
N LEU A 1110 6.44 -16.95 -22.89
CA LEU A 1110 5.97 -15.83 -23.70
C LEU A 1110 5.38 -16.29 -25.04
N LYS A 1111 6.01 -17.25 -25.72
CA LYS A 1111 5.47 -17.87 -26.95
C LYS A 1111 4.12 -18.53 -26.70
N GLN A 1112 3.96 -19.26 -25.59
CA GLN A 1112 2.69 -19.88 -25.20
C GLN A 1112 1.58 -18.84 -24.98
N LEU A 1113 1.88 -17.74 -24.28
CA LEU A 1113 0.91 -16.67 -24.02
C LEU A 1113 0.45 -15.98 -25.30
N THR A 1114 1.36 -15.71 -26.25
CA THR A 1114 0.96 -15.15 -27.55
C THR A 1114 0.12 -16.13 -28.36
N ALA A 1115 0.48 -17.42 -28.39
CA ALA A 1115 -0.33 -18.44 -29.06
C ALA A 1115 -1.74 -18.51 -28.47
N LEU A 1116 -1.86 -18.42 -27.14
CA LEU A 1116 -3.14 -18.39 -26.45
C LEU A 1116 -3.98 -17.16 -26.82
N ARG A 1117 -3.37 -15.97 -26.90
CA ARG A 1117 -4.08 -14.76 -27.33
C ARG A 1117 -4.58 -14.86 -28.78
N LEU A 1118 -3.80 -15.48 -29.68
CA LEU A 1118 -4.20 -15.71 -31.06
C LEU A 1118 -5.34 -16.73 -31.16
N ALA A 1119 -5.26 -17.83 -30.42
CA ALA A 1119 -6.29 -18.88 -30.42
C ALA A 1119 -7.62 -18.41 -29.82
N THR A 1120 -7.60 -17.48 -28.86
CA THR A 1120 -8.79 -17.07 -28.09
C THR A 1120 -9.32 -15.68 -28.43
N ASP A 1121 -8.77 -15.04 -29.46
CA ASP A 1121 -9.05 -13.64 -29.82
C ASP A 1121 -8.88 -12.67 -28.63
N SER A 1122 -7.84 -12.92 -27.83
CA SER A 1122 -7.50 -12.20 -26.59
C SER A 1122 -8.57 -12.29 -25.49
N LEU A 1123 -9.15 -13.47 -25.26
CA LEU A 1123 -9.89 -13.72 -24.02
C LEU A 1123 -8.97 -13.42 -22.81
N PRO A 1124 -9.49 -12.84 -21.71
CA PRO A 1124 -8.70 -12.62 -20.49
C PRO A 1124 -7.97 -13.90 -20.03
N ILE A 1125 -6.67 -13.78 -19.77
CA ILE A 1125 -5.82 -14.89 -19.33
C ILE A 1125 -5.68 -14.87 -17.80
N VAL A 1126 -5.90 -16.02 -17.18
CA VAL A 1126 -5.55 -16.31 -15.78
C VAL A 1126 -4.21 -17.03 -15.76
N PHE A 1127 -3.17 -16.38 -15.25
CA PHE A 1127 -1.83 -16.93 -15.15
C PHE A 1127 -1.64 -17.61 -13.79
N THR A 1128 -1.45 -18.93 -13.80
CA THR A 1128 -1.42 -19.74 -12.57
C THR A 1128 -0.17 -20.62 -12.53
N ILE A 1129 0.51 -20.61 -11.37
CA ILE A 1129 1.56 -21.57 -11.01
C ILE A 1129 1.10 -22.26 -9.72
N ARG A 1130 1.04 -23.60 -9.73
CA ARG A 1130 0.62 -24.39 -8.57
C ARG A 1130 1.71 -25.37 -8.16
N THR A 1131 2.08 -25.37 -6.89
CA THR A 1131 3.10 -26.28 -6.33
C THR A 1131 2.51 -27.67 -6.05
N LYS A 1132 3.37 -28.67 -5.83
CA LYS A 1132 2.94 -30.05 -5.51
C LYS A 1132 2.05 -30.11 -4.27
N LYS A 1133 2.38 -29.39 -3.19
CA LYS A 1133 1.53 -29.30 -1.98
C LYS A 1133 0.14 -28.72 -2.25
N GLN A 1134 0.00 -27.92 -3.30
CA GLN A 1134 -1.25 -27.30 -3.69
C GLN A 1134 -1.97 -28.06 -4.82
N GLY A 1135 -1.52 -29.27 -5.16
CA GLY A 1135 -2.12 -30.11 -6.22
C GLY A 1135 -1.63 -29.80 -7.64
N GLY A 1136 -0.51 -29.08 -7.80
CA GLY A 1136 0.14 -28.82 -9.08
C GLY A 1136 1.40 -29.63 -9.32
N LYS A 1137 2.19 -29.23 -10.32
CA LYS A 1137 3.44 -29.92 -10.70
C LYS A 1137 4.72 -29.15 -10.31
N PHE A 1138 4.62 -27.87 -9.96
CA PHE A 1138 5.77 -27.03 -9.63
C PHE A 1138 6.41 -27.47 -8.30
N LEU A 1139 7.72 -27.34 -8.16
CA LEU A 1139 8.44 -27.78 -6.96
C LEU A 1139 8.07 -26.94 -5.74
N ASP A 1140 7.82 -27.60 -4.61
CA ASP A 1140 7.63 -26.90 -3.34
C ASP A 1140 8.95 -26.20 -2.94
N ASN A 1141 8.86 -24.94 -2.54
CA ASN A 1141 9.98 -24.10 -2.06
C ASN A 1141 10.97 -23.57 -3.13
N ASP A 1142 10.77 -23.82 -4.43
CA ASP A 1142 11.55 -23.13 -5.47
C ASP A 1142 11.02 -21.70 -5.71
N TYR A 1143 11.19 -20.87 -4.69
CA TYR A 1143 10.66 -19.52 -4.64
C TYR A 1143 11.32 -18.57 -5.65
N SER A 1144 12.60 -18.79 -5.98
CA SER A 1144 13.33 -17.95 -6.93
C SER A 1144 12.75 -18.10 -8.34
N THR A 1145 12.64 -19.33 -8.83
CA THR A 1145 12.08 -19.60 -10.16
C THR A 1145 10.59 -19.21 -10.23
N LEU A 1146 9.85 -19.42 -9.14
CA LEU A 1146 8.44 -19.02 -9.05
C LEU A 1146 8.28 -17.50 -9.18
N GLU A 1147 9.10 -16.71 -8.47
CA GLU A 1147 9.05 -15.25 -8.55
C GLU A 1147 9.41 -14.74 -9.96
N ASP A 1148 10.41 -15.34 -10.60
CA ASP A 1148 10.81 -15.01 -11.97
C ASP A 1148 9.65 -15.28 -12.96
N LEU A 1149 8.97 -16.42 -12.84
CA LEU A 1149 7.82 -16.76 -13.68
C LEU A 1149 6.62 -15.85 -13.47
N LEU A 1150 6.29 -15.51 -12.21
CA LEU A 1150 5.23 -14.52 -11.92
C LEU A 1150 5.56 -13.16 -12.55
N THR A 1151 6.84 -12.76 -12.50
CA THR A 1151 7.31 -11.53 -13.14
C THR A 1151 7.17 -11.59 -14.67
N VAL A 1152 7.44 -12.75 -15.29
CA VAL A 1152 7.19 -12.96 -16.73
C VAL A 1152 5.71 -12.80 -17.05
N GLY A 1153 4.82 -13.38 -16.25
CA GLY A 1153 3.36 -13.23 -16.42
C GLY A 1153 2.92 -11.76 -16.39
N LEU A 1154 3.40 -10.99 -15.41
CA LEU A 1154 3.13 -9.56 -15.31
C LEU A 1154 3.65 -8.77 -16.52
N LYS A 1155 4.89 -9.04 -16.96
CA LYS A 1155 5.47 -8.40 -18.16
C LYS A 1155 4.73 -8.78 -19.43
N ALA A 1156 4.16 -9.97 -19.52
CA ALA A 1156 3.33 -10.39 -20.64
C ALA A 1156 1.93 -9.74 -20.66
N GLY A 1157 1.61 -8.90 -19.66
CA GLY A 1157 0.36 -8.17 -19.54
C GLY A 1157 -0.86 -9.08 -19.44
N VAL A 1158 -0.75 -10.19 -18.71
CA VAL A 1158 -1.89 -11.07 -18.43
C VAL A 1158 -2.96 -10.31 -17.63
N GLU A 1159 -4.22 -10.61 -17.88
CA GLU A 1159 -5.34 -9.89 -17.28
C GLU A 1159 -5.51 -10.25 -15.80
N PHE A 1160 -5.32 -11.54 -15.46
CA PHE A 1160 -5.36 -12.04 -14.09
C PHE A 1160 -4.10 -12.83 -13.75
N LEU A 1161 -3.58 -12.65 -12.54
CA LEU A 1161 -2.51 -13.44 -11.95
C LEU A 1161 -3.01 -14.11 -10.67
N ASP A 1162 -2.97 -15.44 -10.62
CA ASP A 1162 -3.32 -16.24 -9.44
C ASP A 1162 -2.10 -16.31 -8.49
N LEU A 1163 -2.20 -15.62 -7.35
CA LEU A 1163 -1.12 -15.46 -6.37
C LEU A 1163 -1.50 -16.17 -5.07
N GLU A 1164 -0.76 -17.23 -4.73
CA GLU A 1164 -1.02 -17.97 -3.51
C GLU A 1164 -0.63 -17.16 -2.25
N LEU A 1165 -1.57 -17.08 -1.30
CA LEU A 1165 -1.45 -16.33 -0.05
C LEU A 1165 -0.46 -16.95 0.96
N THR A 1166 -0.08 -18.23 0.77
CA THR A 1166 0.91 -18.93 1.61
C THR A 1166 2.37 -18.70 1.17
N LEU A 1167 2.60 -17.97 0.06
CA LEU A 1167 3.97 -17.59 -0.33
C LEU A 1167 4.62 -16.66 0.71
N PRO A 1168 5.96 -16.62 0.80
CA PRO A 1168 6.67 -15.66 1.63
C PRO A 1168 6.30 -14.20 1.34
N SER A 1169 6.06 -13.40 2.38
CA SER A 1169 5.67 -11.99 2.28
C SER A 1169 6.59 -11.10 1.41
N PRO A 1170 7.93 -11.28 1.38
CA PRO A 1170 8.78 -10.53 0.46
C PRO A 1170 8.42 -10.72 -1.01
N ILE A 1171 7.94 -11.91 -1.40
CA ILE A 1171 7.51 -12.20 -2.77
C ILE A 1171 6.19 -11.51 -3.04
N HIS A 1172 5.22 -11.58 -2.12
CA HIS A 1172 3.96 -10.84 -2.25
C HIS A 1172 4.20 -9.35 -2.49
N GLN A 1173 5.07 -8.73 -1.68
CA GLN A 1173 5.39 -7.30 -1.81
C GLN A 1173 6.01 -6.99 -3.19
N ARG A 1174 6.99 -7.78 -3.65
CA ARG A 1174 7.64 -7.55 -4.95
C ARG A 1174 6.69 -7.73 -6.13
N ILE A 1175 5.80 -8.71 -6.09
CA ILE A 1175 4.78 -8.96 -7.13
C ILE A 1175 3.71 -7.87 -7.12
N LEU A 1176 3.15 -7.53 -5.96
CA LEU A 1176 2.11 -6.49 -5.84
C LEU A 1176 2.63 -5.11 -6.26
N ASN A 1177 3.87 -4.76 -5.91
CA ASN A 1177 4.50 -3.50 -6.32
C ASN A 1177 4.75 -3.43 -7.84
N LYS A 1178 4.80 -4.57 -8.53
CA LYS A 1178 5.02 -4.66 -9.98
C LYS A 1178 3.78 -5.14 -10.74
N ARG A 1179 2.59 -5.18 -10.11
CA ARG A 1179 1.37 -5.72 -10.73
C ARG A 1179 0.90 -4.95 -11.98
N TYR A 1180 1.37 -3.72 -12.16
CA TYR A 1180 0.98 -2.82 -13.24
C TYR A 1180 -0.56 -2.73 -13.39
N LYS A 1181 -1.12 -3.14 -14.54
CA LYS A 1181 -2.57 -3.20 -14.80
C LYS A 1181 -3.16 -4.63 -14.70
N THR A 1182 -2.37 -5.62 -14.28
CA THR A 1182 -2.83 -6.99 -14.02
C THR A 1182 -3.64 -7.06 -12.73
N ARG A 1183 -4.77 -7.77 -12.77
CA ARG A 1183 -5.62 -8.05 -11.61
C ARG A 1183 -5.07 -9.24 -10.82
N ILE A 1184 -5.08 -9.17 -9.51
CA ILE A 1184 -4.55 -10.22 -8.63
C ILE A 1184 -5.70 -11.04 -8.04
N ILE A 1185 -5.63 -12.35 -8.21
CA ILE A 1185 -6.49 -13.32 -7.53
C ILE A 1185 -5.68 -13.89 -6.36
N GLY A 1186 -6.00 -13.47 -5.13
CA GLY A 1186 -5.38 -14.02 -3.92
C GLY A 1186 -5.94 -15.40 -3.61
N SER A 1187 -5.14 -16.45 -3.76
CA SER A 1187 -5.62 -17.82 -3.64
C SER A 1187 -5.09 -18.59 -2.43
N HIS A 1188 -5.88 -19.52 -1.92
CA HIS A 1188 -5.44 -20.50 -0.94
C HIS A 1188 -5.99 -21.89 -1.25
N HIS A 1189 -5.10 -22.88 -1.34
CA HIS A 1189 -5.45 -24.25 -1.70
C HIS A 1189 -5.09 -25.22 -0.57
N ASP A 1190 -6.10 -25.82 0.04
CA ASP A 1190 -5.95 -26.93 0.99
C ASP A 1190 -6.17 -28.28 0.28
N PHE A 1191 -5.13 -28.73 -0.42
CA PHE A 1191 -5.15 -30.00 -1.14
C PHE A 1191 -5.13 -31.22 -0.20
N SER A 1192 -4.57 -31.06 1.00
CA SER A 1192 -4.56 -32.05 2.07
C SER A 1192 -5.94 -32.31 2.67
N GLY A 1193 -6.82 -31.30 2.69
CA GLY A 1193 -8.07 -31.33 3.46
C GLY A 1193 -7.82 -31.22 4.96
N GLU A 1194 -6.83 -30.42 5.36
CA GLU A 1194 -6.51 -30.15 6.76
C GLU A 1194 -7.57 -29.25 7.42
N PHE A 1195 -8.15 -28.31 6.67
CA PHE A 1195 -8.99 -27.24 7.20
C PHE A 1195 -10.47 -27.43 6.81
N SER A 1196 -11.35 -27.55 7.80
CA SER A 1196 -12.80 -27.41 7.58
C SER A 1196 -13.14 -25.93 7.33
N TRP A 1197 -14.32 -25.63 6.78
CA TRP A 1197 -14.71 -24.24 6.48
C TRP A 1197 -14.91 -23.39 7.75
N GLU A 1198 -15.09 -24.02 8.91
CA GLU A 1198 -15.14 -23.36 10.22
C GLU A 1198 -13.73 -23.12 10.81
N HIS A 1199 -12.68 -23.65 10.18
CA HIS A 1199 -11.32 -23.51 10.67
C HIS A 1199 -10.82 -22.05 10.53
N PRO A 1200 -10.17 -21.47 11.57
CA PRO A 1200 -9.70 -20.09 11.56
C PRO A 1200 -8.71 -19.72 10.43
N GLU A 1201 -8.10 -20.72 9.79
CA GLU A 1201 -7.20 -20.51 8.64
C GLU A 1201 -7.89 -19.77 7.48
N TRP A 1202 -9.17 -20.07 7.19
CA TRP A 1202 -9.88 -19.39 6.10
C TRP A 1202 -10.12 -17.91 6.40
N GLU A 1203 -10.50 -17.59 7.64
CA GLU A 1203 -10.63 -16.22 8.13
C GLU A 1203 -9.28 -15.48 8.07
N HIS A 1204 -8.19 -16.17 8.47
CA HIS A 1204 -6.84 -15.63 8.42
C HIS A 1204 -6.43 -15.27 6.98
N ARG A 1205 -6.62 -16.19 6.04
CA ARG A 1205 -6.29 -15.96 4.62
C ARG A 1205 -7.22 -14.94 3.97
N TYR A 1206 -8.49 -14.87 4.39
CA TYR A 1206 -9.41 -13.85 3.89
C TYR A 1206 -8.95 -12.46 4.32
N ALA A 1207 -8.65 -12.28 5.61
CA ALA A 1207 -8.11 -11.03 6.14
C ALA A 1207 -6.78 -10.64 5.47
N GLN A 1208 -5.89 -11.61 5.25
CA GLN A 1208 -4.64 -11.39 4.53
C GLN A 1208 -4.89 -10.89 3.09
N ALA A 1209 -5.81 -11.51 2.36
CA ALA A 1209 -6.16 -11.11 1.01
C ALA A 1209 -6.75 -9.69 0.95
N LEU A 1210 -7.62 -9.33 1.91
CA LEU A 1210 -8.16 -7.97 2.04
C LEU A 1210 -7.05 -6.94 2.27
N ALA A 1211 -6.13 -7.24 3.19
CA ALA A 1211 -5.02 -6.34 3.50
C ALA A 1211 -4.05 -6.17 2.32
N MET A 1212 -3.79 -7.25 1.57
CA MET A 1212 -3.04 -7.22 0.31
C MET A 1212 -3.77 -6.49 -0.82
N GLN A 1213 -5.05 -6.15 -0.65
CA GLN A 1213 -5.89 -5.47 -1.64
C GLN A 1213 -5.93 -6.19 -3.00
N VAL A 1214 -6.05 -7.52 -2.95
CA VAL A 1214 -6.27 -8.32 -4.16
C VAL A 1214 -7.62 -7.95 -4.81
N ASP A 1215 -7.77 -8.24 -6.11
CA ASP A 1215 -8.97 -7.90 -6.88
C ASP A 1215 -10.07 -8.96 -6.72
N ALA A 1216 -9.69 -10.23 -6.54
CA ALA A 1216 -10.57 -11.34 -6.20
C ALA A 1216 -9.89 -12.34 -5.26
N ILE A 1217 -10.67 -13.16 -4.56
CA ILE A 1217 -10.19 -14.17 -3.62
C ILE A 1217 -10.59 -15.56 -4.15
N LYS A 1218 -9.69 -16.54 -4.08
CA LYS A 1218 -9.95 -17.92 -4.54
C LYS A 1218 -9.57 -18.95 -3.49
N PHE A 1219 -10.56 -19.55 -2.84
CA PHE A 1219 -10.36 -20.59 -1.83
C PHE A 1219 -10.81 -21.95 -2.33
N VAL A 1220 -9.90 -22.92 -2.24
CA VAL A 1220 -10.10 -24.28 -2.73
C VAL A 1220 -9.84 -25.26 -1.59
N ALA A 1221 -10.91 -25.80 -1.03
CA ALA A 1221 -10.86 -26.80 0.03
C ALA A 1221 -11.05 -28.22 -0.52
N THR A 1222 -10.76 -29.23 0.29
CA THR A 1222 -10.99 -30.63 -0.06
C THR A 1222 -12.19 -31.17 0.72
N ALA A 1223 -13.31 -31.44 0.02
CA ALA A 1223 -14.48 -32.02 0.67
C ALA A 1223 -14.21 -33.46 1.12
N LYS A 1224 -14.53 -33.72 2.39
CA LYS A 1224 -14.58 -35.04 3.04
C LYS A 1224 -16.01 -35.60 3.03
N GLY A 1225 -17.03 -34.74 2.94
CA GLY A 1225 -18.44 -35.13 2.84
C GLY A 1225 -19.31 -34.09 2.13
N PHE A 1226 -20.60 -34.40 1.95
CA PHE A 1226 -21.54 -33.48 1.29
C PHE A 1226 -21.76 -32.18 2.08
N GLY A 1227 -21.77 -32.28 3.41
CA GLY A 1227 -21.98 -31.15 4.33
C GLY A 1227 -20.97 -30.02 4.16
N ASP A 1228 -19.75 -30.32 3.72
CA ASP A 1228 -18.70 -29.30 3.48
C ASP A 1228 -19.10 -28.29 2.41
N ASN A 1229 -20.02 -28.62 1.50
CA ASN A 1229 -20.57 -27.65 0.55
C ASN A 1229 -21.52 -26.66 1.23
N LEU A 1230 -22.27 -27.09 2.24
CA LEU A 1230 -23.17 -26.22 2.98
C LEU A 1230 -22.38 -25.27 3.89
N SER A 1231 -21.35 -25.78 4.60
CA SER A 1231 -20.42 -24.94 5.37
C SER A 1231 -19.70 -23.92 4.48
N LEU A 1232 -19.33 -24.31 3.26
CA LEU A 1232 -18.75 -23.38 2.27
C LEU A 1232 -19.73 -22.25 1.92
N GLU A 1233 -21.00 -22.54 1.66
CA GLU A 1233 -21.98 -21.50 1.33
C GLU A 1233 -22.30 -20.60 2.52
N GLU A 1234 -22.30 -21.14 3.75
CA GLU A 1234 -22.37 -20.31 4.96
C GLU A 1234 -21.16 -19.39 5.06
N PHE A 1235 -19.94 -19.90 4.85
CA PHE A 1235 -18.72 -19.10 4.79
C PHE A 1235 -18.84 -18.01 3.72
N ARG A 1236 -19.23 -18.35 2.48
CA ARG A 1236 -19.39 -17.40 1.37
C ARG A 1236 -20.38 -16.28 1.72
N SER A 1237 -21.48 -16.61 2.40
CA SER A 1237 -22.50 -15.63 2.80
C SER A 1237 -21.99 -14.57 3.80
N LYS A 1238 -20.99 -14.92 4.61
CA LYS A 1238 -20.36 -14.02 5.60
C LYS A 1238 -19.23 -13.16 4.99
N HIS A 1239 -18.77 -13.47 3.78
CA HIS A 1239 -17.53 -12.95 3.19
C HIS A 1239 -17.76 -12.26 1.84
N THR A 1240 -18.31 -11.05 1.85
CA THR A 1240 -18.77 -10.34 0.64
C THR A 1240 -17.92 -9.11 0.24
N ASP A 1241 -16.89 -8.75 1.01
CA ASP A 1241 -16.07 -7.55 0.78
C ASP A 1241 -15.30 -7.57 -0.56
N LYS A 1242 -15.00 -8.78 -1.06
CA LYS A 1242 -14.34 -9.02 -2.35
C LYS A 1242 -15.01 -10.17 -3.10
N PRO A 1243 -14.95 -10.19 -4.45
CA PRO A 1243 -15.39 -11.34 -5.23
C PRO A 1243 -14.70 -12.63 -4.75
N LEU A 1244 -15.47 -13.62 -4.29
CA LEU A 1244 -14.99 -14.87 -3.70
C LEU A 1244 -15.31 -16.10 -4.56
N ILE A 1245 -14.25 -16.69 -5.13
CA ILE A 1245 -14.26 -18.00 -5.81
C ILE A 1245 -14.00 -19.06 -4.74
N ALA A 1246 -15.06 -19.58 -4.11
CA ALA A 1246 -14.95 -20.65 -3.12
C ALA A 1246 -15.50 -21.96 -3.70
N ILE A 1247 -14.66 -23.00 -3.72
CA ILE A 1247 -15.00 -24.33 -4.24
C ILE A 1247 -14.37 -25.45 -3.40
N ASN A 1248 -15.01 -26.63 -3.45
CA ASN A 1248 -14.53 -27.88 -2.91
C ASN A 1248 -14.06 -28.82 -4.04
N MET A 1249 -12.96 -29.52 -3.82
CA MET A 1249 -12.44 -30.56 -4.72
C MET A 1249 -13.10 -31.92 -4.47
N ARG A 1250 -12.79 -32.88 -5.36
CA ARG A 1250 -13.28 -34.28 -5.36
C ARG A 1250 -14.75 -34.41 -5.73
N GLU A 1251 -15.24 -35.65 -5.82
CA GLU A 1251 -16.62 -35.98 -6.20
C GLU A 1251 -17.65 -35.32 -5.28
N CYS A 1252 -17.45 -35.39 -3.96
CA CYS A 1252 -18.35 -34.76 -2.98
C CYS A 1252 -18.38 -33.23 -3.10
N GLY A 1253 -17.36 -32.60 -3.68
CA GLY A 1253 -17.26 -31.15 -3.84
C GLY A 1253 -17.96 -30.59 -5.08
N LYS A 1254 -18.46 -31.43 -6.00
CA LYS A 1254 -19.03 -30.99 -7.29
C LYS A 1254 -20.13 -29.93 -7.15
N LEU A 1255 -20.97 -30.02 -6.11
CA LEU A 1255 -22.04 -29.05 -5.86
C LEU A 1255 -21.50 -27.62 -5.70
N SER A 1256 -20.40 -27.42 -4.97
CA SER A 1256 -19.80 -26.09 -4.79
C SER A 1256 -19.39 -25.43 -6.12
N ARG A 1257 -18.97 -26.21 -7.13
CA ARG A 1257 -18.66 -25.69 -8.47
C ARG A 1257 -19.91 -25.28 -9.24
N VAL A 1258 -21.02 -25.99 -9.01
CA VAL A 1258 -22.33 -25.64 -9.56
C VAL A 1258 -22.90 -24.39 -8.89
N LEU A 1259 -22.63 -24.17 -7.60
CA LEU A 1259 -23.13 -22.98 -6.89
C LEU A 1259 -22.25 -21.74 -7.07
N ASN A 1260 -20.94 -21.93 -7.27
CA ASN A 1260 -20.03 -20.81 -7.54
C ASN A 1260 -20.44 -20.03 -8.80
N THR A 1261 -20.54 -18.72 -8.65
CA THR A 1261 -21.03 -17.84 -9.71
C THR A 1261 -19.91 -17.14 -10.45
N ILE A 1262 -18.82 -16.75 -9.80
CA ILE A 1262 -17.79 -15.94 -10.45
C ILE A 1262 -16.58 -16.79 -10.87
N LEU A 1263 -16.10 -16.61 -12.10
CA LEU A 1263 -14.87 -17.22 -12.63
C LEU A 1263 -14.71 -18.69 -12.21
N THR A 1264 -15.75 -19.52 -12.41
CA THR A 1264 -15.71 -20.93 -12.02
C THR A 1264 -14.68 -21.68 -12.87
N PRO A 1265 -13.66 -22.33 -12.28
CA PRO A 1265 -12.69 -23.13 -13.02
C PRO A 1265 -13.32 -24.42 -13.55
N ILE A 1266 -13.39 -24.56 -14.88
CA ILE A 1266 -13.98 -25.69 -15.58
C ILE A 1266 -12.95 -26.51 -16.37
N THR A 1267 -13.35 -27.71 -16.80
CA THR A 1267 -12.65 -28.52 -17.81
C THR A 1267 -13.40 -28.49 -19.14
N SER A 1268 -12.83 -29.07 -20.19
CA SER A 1268 -13.48 -29.30 -21.48
C SER A 1268 -13.20 -30.71 -22.00
N ASP A 1269 -14.09 -31.26 -22.81
CA ASP A 1269 -13.99 -32.63 -23.37
C ASP A 1269 -12.82 -32.77 -24.34
N VAL A 1270 -12.36 -31.66 -24.93
CA VAL A 1270 -11.17 -31.63 -25.80
C VAL A 1270 -9.86 -31.59 -25.03
N LEU A 1271 -9.87 -31.42 -23.70
CA LEU A 1271 -8.65 -31.43 -22.91
C LEU A 1271 -8.21 -32.88 -22.62
N PRO A 1272 -6.89 -33.15 -22.52
CA PRO A 1272 -6.40 -34.50 -22.24
C PRO A 1272 -6.83 -35.01 -20.86
N GLN A 1273 -6.97 -34.10 -19.90
CA GLN A 1273 -7.41 -34.39 -18.53
C GLN A 1273 -7.85 -33.09 -17.84
N ALA A 1274 -8.70 -33.23 -16.82
CA ALA A 1274 -9.03 -32.13 -15.92
C ALA A 1274 -7.79 -31.67 -15.12
N ALA A 1275 -7.73 -30.38 -14.80
CA ALA A 1275 -6.65 -29.76 -14.02
C ALA A 1275 -6.76 -30.04 -12.51
N ALA A 1276 -7.94 -30.39 -12.01
CA ALA A 1276 -8.20 -30.73 -10.61
C ALA A 1276 -9.35 -31.74 -10.45
N PRO A 1277 -9.35 -32.56 -9.38
CA PRO A 1277 -10.44 -33.51 -9.10
C PRO A 1277 -11.80 -32.85 -8.94
N GLY A 1278 -12.83 -33.45 -9.55
CA GLY A 1278 -14.22 -32.98 -9.47
C GLY A 1278 -14.56 -31.82 -10.40
N GLN A 1279 -13.66 -31.39 -11.31
CA GLN A 1279 -14.01 -30.41 -12.34
C GLN A 1279 -15.09 -30.91 -13.29
N LEU A 1280 -15.93 -29.99 -13.74
CA LEU A 1280 -17.06 -30.23 -14.64
C LEU A 1280 -16.90 -29.35 -15.90
N THR A 1281 -17.52 -29.76 -17.00
CA THR A 1281 -17.64 -28.91 -18.19
C THR A 1281 -18.70 -27.82 -17.98
N LEU A 1282 -18.64 -26.74 -18.75
CA LEU A 1282 -19.65 -25.67 -18.70
C LEU A 1282 -21.07 -26.24 -18.91
N ARG A 1283 -21.21 -27.15 -19.88
CA ARG A 1283 -22.45 -27.86 -20.17
C ARG A 1283 -22.99 -28.60 -18.93
N GLN A 1284 -22.14 -29.41 -18.28
CA GLN A 1284 -22.53 -30.14 -17.07
C GLN A 1284 -22.94 -29.19 -15.94
N ILE A 1285 -22.21 -28.08 -15.75
CA ILE A 1285 -22.56 -27.07 -14.74
C ILE A 1285 -23.94 -26.47 -15.03
N ASN A 1286 -24.22 -26.10 -16.28
CA ASN A 1286 -25.50 -25.50 -16.66
C ASN A 1286 -26.65 -26.50 -16.54
N GLU A 1287 -26.47 -27.75 -16.96
CA GLU A 1287 -27.47 -28.82 -16.83
C GLU A 1287 -27.79 -29.12 -15.35
N LEU A 1288 -26.77 -29.25 -14.50
CA LEU A 1288 -26.95 -29.47 -13.07
C LEU A 1288 -27.60 -28.25 -12.40
N TYR A 1289 -27.15 -27.04 -12.73
CA TYR A 1289 -27.71 -25.82 -12.17
C TYR A 1289 -29.17 -25.63 -12.58
N ALA A 1290 -29.52 -25.93 -13.83
CA ALA A 1290 -30.91 -25.98 -14.31
C ALA A 1290 -31.72 -27.02 -13.52
N SER A 1291 -31.17 -28.23 -13.33
CA SER A 1291 -31.84 -29.33 -12.62
C SER A 1291 -32.16 -29.00 -11.16
N ILE A 1292 -31.34 -28.17 -10.50
CA ILE A 1292 -31.60 -27.69 -9.13
C ILE A 1292 -32.35 -26.35 -9.08
N GLY A 1293 -32.91 -25.89 -10.22
CA GLY A 1293 -33.74 -24.68 -10.30
C GLY A 1293 -32.98 -23.35 -10.46
N GLY A 1294 -31.67 -23.41 -10.65
CA GLY A 1294 -30.80 -22.24 -10.84
C GLY A 1294 -30.94 -21.55 -12.20
N LEU A 1295 -31.29 -22.30 -13.25
CA LEU A 1295 -31.67 -21.77 -14.57
C LEU A 1295 -33.10 -22.19 -14.91
N ARG A 1296 -33.99 -21.21 -15.07
CA ARG A 1296 -35.38 -21.47 -15.49
C ARG A 1296 -35.43 -21.64 -17.01
N PRO A 1297 -36.21 -22.60 -17.55
CA PRO A 1297 -36.44 -22.71 -18.97
C PRO A 1297 -37.03 -21.43 -19.56
N LYS A 1298 -36.60 -21.05 -20.76
CA LYS A 1298 -37.07 -19.86 -21.48
C LYS A 1298 -37.34 -20.20 -22.94
N LYS A 1299 -38.33 -19.53 -23.53
CA LYS A 1299 -38.64 -19.63 -24.95
C LYS A 1299 -38.30 -18.34 -25.67
N MET A 1300 -37.58 -18.45 -26.77
CA MET A 1300 -37.28 -17.36 -27.68
C MET A 1300 -37.97 -17.62 -29.03
N PHE A 1301 -38.29 -16.55 -29.76
CA PHE A 1301 -39.00 -16.66 -31.03
C PHE A 1301 -38.37 -15.79 -32.11
N VAL A 1302 -38.46 -16.21 -33.37
CA VAL A 1302 -38.39 -15.29 -34.51
C VAL A 1302 -39.81 -14.97 -35.00
N VAL A 1303 -40.13 -13.69 -35.15
CA VAL A 1303 -41.44 -13.18 -35.62
C VAL A 1303 -41.32 -12.44 -36.94
N GLY A 1304 -42.28 -12.66 -37.83
CA GLY A 1304 -42.37 -12.03 -39.16
C GLY A 1304 -43.15 -12.90 -40.15
N SER A 1305 -43.23 -12.47 -41.41
CA SER A 1305 -43.88 -13.23 -42.49
C SER A 1305 -43.34 -12.82 -43.87
N PRO A 1306 -42.91 -13.77 -44.75
CA PRO A 1306 -42.78 -15.20 -44.49
C PRO A 1306 -41.48 -15.54 -43.72
N ILE A 1307 -41.53 -16.46 -42.76
CA ILE A 1307 -40.36 -16.90 -41.97
C ILE A 1307 -40.08 -18.41 -42.01
N GLY A 1308 -40.84 -19.15 -42.82
CA GLY A 1308 -40.64 -20.60 -43.01
C GLY A 1308 -39.18 -20.97 -43.37
N HIS A 1309 -38.46 -20.12 -44.08
CA HIS A 1309 -37.07 -20.32 -44.49
C HIS A 1309 -36.01 -19.79 -43.48
N SER A 1310 -36.42 -19.19 -42.36
CA SER A 1310 -35.47 -18.64 -41.38
C SER A 1310 -34.59 -19.72 -40.75
N ARG A 1311 -33.28 -19.44 -40.70
CA ARG A 1311 -32.24 -20.30 -40.08
C ARG A 1311 -31.96 -19.95 -38.61
N SER A 1312 -32.58 -18.89 -38.06
CA SER A 1312 -32.37 -18.47 -36.66
C SER A 1312 -32.66 -19.59 -35.63
N PRO A 1313 -33.69 -20.45 -35.79
CA PRO A 1313 -33.89 -21.58 -34.88
C PRO A 1313 -32.72 -22.56 -34.83
N ILE A 1314 -32.10 -22.86 -35.98
CA ILE A 1314 -30.94 -23.75 -36.05
C ILE A 1314 -29.75 -23.10 -35.33
N LEU A 1315 -29.50 -21.82 -35.61
CA LEU A 1315 -28.44 -21.02 -34.99
C LEU A 1315 -28.52 -21.07 -33.46
N HIS A 1316 -29.67 -20.66 -32.89
CA HIS A 1316 -29.82 -20.53 -31.44
C HIS A 1316 -29.91 -21.87 -30.72
N ASN A 1317 -30.69 -22.83 -31.24
CA ASN A 1317 -30.82 -24.14 -30.58
C ASN A 1317 -29.50 -24.93 -30.58
N THR A 1318 -28.67 -24.79 -31.63
CA THR A 1318 -27.31 -25.38 -31.66
C THR A 1318 -26.45 -24.81 -30.53
N GLY A 1319 -26.49 -23.48 -30.33
CA GLY A 1319 -25.79 -22.82 -29.23
C GLY A 1319 -26.30 -23.25 -27.84
N TYR A 1320 -27.62 -23.33 -27.64
CA TYR A 1320 -28.21 -23.73 -26.36
C TYR A 1320 -27.85 -25.17 -26.00
N ASN A 1321 -27.96 -26.10 -26.95
CA ASN A 1321 -27.62 -27.50 -26.75
C ASN A 1321 -26.13 -27.70 -26.45
N SER A 1322 -25.25 -26.95 -27.14
CA SER A 1322 -23.80 -27.02 -26.93
C SER A 1322 -23.38 -26.55 -25.53
N LEU A 1323 -24.06 -25.54 -24.98
CA LEU A 1323 -23.76 -24.99 -23.65
C LEU A 1323 -24.61 -25.59 -22.51
N GLY A 1324 -25.51 -26.54 -22.78
CA GLY A 1324 -26.38 -27.13 -21.75
C GLY A 1324 -27.42 -26.17 -21.19
N LEU A 1325 -27.87 -25.18 -21.99
CA LEU A 1325 -28.85 -24.18 -21.56
C LEU A 1325 -30.28 -24.69 -21.77
N PRO A 1326 -31.21 -24.54 -20.81
CA PRO A 1326 -32.58 -25.05 -20.90
C PRO A 1326 -33.50 -24.13 -21.74
N TYR A 1327 -33.00 -23.59 -22.85
CA TYR A 1327 -33.71 -22.60 -23.68
C TYR A 1327 -34.09 -23.20 -25.03
N THR A 1328 -35.19 -22.71 -25.62
CA THR A 1328 -35.62 -23.10 -26.99
C THR A 1328 -35.83 -21.88 -27.85
N PHE A 1329 -35.60 -22.02 -29.16
CA PHE A 1329 -35.83 -20.97 -30.15
C PHE A 1329 -36.73 -21.49 -31.28
N ASP A 1330 -37.91 -20.88 -31.46
CA ASP A 1330 -38.92 -21.32 -32.42
C ASP A 1330 -39.37 -20.21 -33.39
N LYS A 1331 -40.15 -20.57 -34.40
CA LYS A 1331 -40.78 -19.62 -35.36
C LYS A 1331 -42.18 -19.26 -34.88
N PHE A 1332 -42.54 -17.99 -34.97
CA PHE A 1332 -43.91 -17.50 -34.78
C PHE A 1332 -44.30 -16.61 -35.96
N GLU A 1333 -44.96 -17.20 -36.96
CA GLU A 1333 -45.25 -16.54 -38.23
C GLU A 1333 -46.45 -15.61 -38.09
N THR A 1334 -46.24 -14.32 -38.30
CA THR A 1334 -47.26 -13.27 -38.27
C THR A 1334 -46.74 -12.00 -38.93
N ASP A 1335 -47.64 -11.24 -39.54
CA ASP A 1335 -47.41 -9.91 -40.09
C ASP A 1335 -47.98 -8.79 -39.20
N SER A 1336 -48.53 -9.12 -38.02
CA SER A 1336 -49.14 -8.15 -37.09
C SER A 1336 -48.33 -7.98 -35.79
N ALA A 1337 -47.81 -6.76 -35.58
CA ALA A 1337 -47.14 -6.38 -34.34
C ALA A 1337 -48.06 -6.46 -33.10
N GLU A 1338 -49.37 -6.23 -33.29
CA GLU A 1338 -50.37 -6.34 -32.23
C GLU A 1338 -50.55 -7.80 -31.77
N ILE A 1339 -50.52 -8.76 -32.69
CA ILE A 1339 -50.56 -10.19 -32.36
C ILE A 1339 -49.32 -10.57 -31.55
N VAL A 1340 -48.14 -10.06 -31.90
CA VAL A 1340 -46.90 -10.29 -31.13
C VAL A 1340 -47.03 -9.76 -29.70
N LYS A 1341 -47.54 -8.53 -29.52
CA LYS A 1341 -47.79 -7.95 -28.19
C LYS A 1341 -48.73 -8.82 -27.35
N LYS A 1342 -49.87 -9.23 -27.92
CA LYS A 1342 -50.88 -10.01 -27.19
C LYS A 1342 -50.42 -11.43 -26.87
N SER A 1343 -49.71 -12.08 -27.80
CA SER A 1343 -49.44 -13.52 -27.75
C SER A 1343 -48.07 -13.87 -27.15
N LEU A 1344 -47.07 -13.00 -27.29
CA LEU A 1344 -45.69 -13.29 -26.87
C LEU A 1344 -45.23 -12.38 -25.73
N LEU A 1345 -45.41 -11.06 -25.82
CA LEU A 1345 -44.94 -10.12 -24.79
C LEU A 1345 -45.66 -10.28 -23.44
N SER A 1346 -46.74 -11.06 -23.37
CA SER A 1346 -47.48 -11.38 -22.13
C SER A 1346 -46.97 -12.64 -21.42
N ARG A 1347 -46.01 -13.38 -21.99
CA ARG A 1347 -45.57 -14.67 -21.47
C ARG A 1347 -44.49 -14.53 -20.40
N GLU A 1348 -44.66 -15.22 -19.27
CA GLU A 1348 -43.65 -15.28 -18.21
C GLU A 1348 -42.39 -16.08 -18.59
N ASP A 1349 -42.51 -17.04 -19.52
CA ASP A 1349 -41.40 -17.88 -20.00
C ASP A 1349 -40.64 -17.25 -21.18
N LEU A 1350 -40.98 -16.02 -21.59
CA LEU A 1350 -40.33 -15.35 -22.72
C LEU A 1350 -38.89 -14.98 -22.39
N GLY A 1351 -37.94 -15.48 -23.19
CA GLY A 1351 -36.52 -15.16 -23.08
C GLY A 1351 -36.04 -14.06 -24.03
N GLY A 1352 -36.76 -13.81 -25.12
CA GLY A 1352 -36.36 -12.86 -26.16
C GLY A 1352 -37.08 -13.08 -27.49
N ILE A 1353 -37.09 -12.08 -28.36
CA ILE A 1353 -37.71 -12.18 -29.70
C ILE A 1353 -36.77 -11.58 -30.76
N ALA A 1354 -36.43 -12.35 -31.79
CA ALA A 1354 -35.88 -11.82 -33.04
C ALA A 1354 -37.04 -11.32 -33.92
N VAL A 1355 -36.93 -10.11 -34.44
CA VAL A 1355 -37.96 -9.50 -35.29
C VAL A 1355 -37.43 -9.38 -36.71
N THR A 1356 -38.18 -9.90 -37.68
CA THR A 1356 -37.89 -9.74 -39.11
C THR A 1356 -39.06 -9.06 -39.84
N ILE A 1357 -38.93 -8.87 -41.15
CA ILE A 1357 -39.96 -8.22 -41.97
C ILE A 1357 -41.33 -8.91 -41.84
N PRO A 1358 -42.45 -8.15 -41.90
CA PRO A 1358 -42.53 -6.69 -42.03
C PRO A 1358 -42.45 -5.93 -40.68
N LEU A 1359 -42.25 -6.61 -39.55
CA LEU A 1359 -42.55 -6.09 -38.20
C LEU A 1359 -41.51 -5.17 -37.56
N LYS A 1360 -40.32 -5.02 -38.15
CA LYS A 1360 -39.16 -4.36 -37.50
C LYS A 1360 -39.44 -2.91 -37.07
N GLN A 1361 -40.33 -2.20 -37.76
CA GLN A 1361 -40.73 -0.82 -37.43
C GLN A 1361 -41.98 -0.81 -36.53
N ASP A 1362 -43.01 -1.54 -36.93
CA ASP A 1362 -44.32 -1.56 -36.27
C ASP A 1362 -44.27 -2.04 -34.82
N ILE A 1363 -43.29 -2.88 -34.47
CA ILE A 1363 -43.14 -3.41 -33.11
C ILE A 1363 -42.61 -2.35 -32.13
N MET A 1364 -41.91 -1.31 -32.61
CA MET A 1364 -41.20 -0.33 -31.77
C MET A 1364 -42.15 0.40 -30.81
N GLN A 1365 -43.38 0.68 -31.24
CA GLN A 1365 -44.41 1.35 -30.43
C GLN A 1365 -44.89 0.54 -29.22
N TYR A 1366 -44.57 -0.76 -29.16
CA TYR A 1366 -44.98 -1.66 -28.10
C TYR A 1366 -43.86 -1.97 -27.10
N LEU A 1367 -42.70 -1.31 -27.21
CA LEU A 1367 -41.54 -1.49 -26.34
C LEU A 1367 -41.38 -0.29 -25.41
N ASP A 1368 -41.00 -0.54 -24.17
CA ASP A 1368 -40.86 0.49 -23.14
C ASP A 1368 -39.58 1.32 -23.32
N GLU A 1369 -38.54 0.71 -23.87
CA GLU A 1369 -37.24 1.34 -24.09
C GLU A 1369 -36.65 0.93 -25.44
N LEU A 1370 -35.84 1.81 -26.03
CA LEU A 1370 -35.08 1.55 -27.24
C LEU A 1370 -33.62 1.91 -27.00
N THR A 1371 -32.70 1.05 -27.43
CA THR A 1371 -31.27 1.39 -27.49
C THR A 1371 -31.01 2.45 -28.55
N ASP A 1372 -29.89 3.18 -28.41
CA ASP A 1372 -29.55 4.26 -29.35
C ASP A 1372 -29.36 3.74 -30.78
N SER A 1373 -28.80 2.53 -30.93
CA SER A 1373 -28.73 1.85 -32.22
C SER A 1373 -30.12 1.62 -32.83
N ALA A 1374 -31.10 1.15 -32.04
CA ALA A 1374 -32.46 0.91 -32.52
C ALA A 1374 -33.20 2.22 -32.89
N LYS A 1375 -33.02 3.29 -32.08
CA LYS A 1375 -33.59 4.61 -32.35
C LYS A 1375 -33.01 5.21 -33.64
N CYS A 1376 -31.70 5.20 -33.78
CA CYS A 1376 -31.00 5.79 -34.92
C CYS A 1376 -31.29 5.04 -36.22
N ILE A 1377 -31.24 3.70 -36.18
CA ILE A 1377 -31.58 2.87 -37.35
C ILE A 1377 -33.09 2.96 -37.67
N GLY A 1378 -33.94 3.23 -36.67
CA GLY A 1378 -35.40 3.29 -36.85
C GLY A 1378 -36.03 1.92 -37.07
N ALA A 1379 -35.45 0.87 -36.49
CA ALA A 1379 -35.94 -0.50 -36.58
C ALA A 1379 -35.42 -1.35 -35.42
N VAL A 1380 -36.27 -2.24 -34.90
CA VAL A 1380 -35.91 -3.25 -33.89
C VAL A 1380 -35.88 -4.63 -34.54
N ASN A 1381 -34.78 -5.35 -34.35
CA ASN A 1381 -34.66 -6.76 -34.75
C ASN A 1381 -34.51 -7.71 -33.54
N THR A 1382 -34.36 -7.16 -32.32
CA THR A 1382 -34.07 -7.91 -31.10
C THR A 1382 -34.85 -7.29 -29.93
N ILE A 1383 -35.71 -8.06 -29.27
CA ILE A 1383 -36.46 -7.64 -28.09
C ILE A 1383 -35.91 -8.38 -26.87
N ILE A 1384 -35.69 -7.65 -25.78
CA ILE A 1384 -35.12 -8.15 -24.53
C ILE A 1384 -36.14 -7.96 -23.39
N PRO A 1385 -36.62 -9.02 -22.73
CA PRO A 1385 -37.44 -8.92 -21.53
C PRO A 1385 -36.58 -8.55 -20.30
N LYS A 1386 -36.96 -7.49 -19.59
CA LYS A 1386 -36.37 -7.11 -18.29
C LYS A 1386 -37.06 -7.84 -17.15
N LYS A 1387 -36.37 -7.94 -16.01
CA LYS A 1387 -36.91 -8.58 -14.78
C LYS A 1387 -38.14 -7.86 -14.20
N ASP A 1388 -38.33 -6.59 -14.53
CA ASP A 1388 -39.45 -5.75 -14.07
C ASP A 1388 -40.68 -5.81 -15.01
N GLY A 1389 -40.66 -6.69 -16.02
CA GLY A 1389 -41.75 -6.87 -16.98
C GLY A 1389 -41.69 -5.92 -18.18
N ARG A 1390 -40.72 -5.00 -18.24
CA ARG A 1390 -40.54 -4.09 -19.38
C ARG A 1390 -39.75 -4.74 -20.52
N PHE A 1391 -39.85 -4.16 -21.72
CA PHE A 1391 -39.18 -4.63 -22.93
C PHE A 1391 -38.27 -3.58 -23.53
N ILE A 1392 -37.04 -4.00 -23.89
CA ILE A 1392 -36.07 -3.16 -24.60
C ILE A 1392 -35.97 -3.60 -26.05
N GLY A 1393 -36.07 -2.66 -26.98
CA GLY A 1393 -35.78 -2.84 -28.39
C GLY A 1393 -34.32 -2.55 -28.72
N HIS A 1394 -33.67 -3.51 -29.39
CA HIS A 1394 -32.32 -3.43 -29.90
C HIS A 1394 -32.29 -3.72 -31.40
N ASN A 1395 -31.31 -3.14 -32.09
CA ASN A 1395 -30.94 -3.55 -33.44
C ASN A 1395 -29.56 -4.19 -33.43
N THR A 1396 -29.44 -5.45 -33.88
CA THR A 1396 -28.18 -6.21 -33.96
C THR A 1396 -27.72 -6.42 -35.41
N ASP A 1397 -28.45 -5.92 -36.41
CA ASP A 1397 -28.07 -6.05 -37.82
C ASP A 1397 -26.74 -5.35 -38.09
N TRP A 1398 -26.52 -4.17 -37.49
CA TRP A 1398 -25.27 -3.42 -37.62
C TRP A 1398 -24.08 -4.14 -36.98
N LEU A 1399 -24.30 -4.89 -35.89
CA LEU A 1399 -23.28 -5.76 -35.30
C LEU A 1399 -22.95 -6.93 -36.23
N GLY A 1400 -23.95 -7.48 -36.91
CA GLY A 1400 -23.75 -8.47 -37.96
C GLY A 1400 -22.83 -7.96 -39.06
N ILE A 1401 -23.06 -6.74 -39.55
CA ILE A 1401 -22.24 -6.10 -40.59
C ILE A 1401 -20.83 -5.83 -40.07
N LYS A 1402 -20.70 -5.09 -38.95
CA LYS A 1402 -19.42 -4.69 -38.36
C LYS A 1402 -18.55 -5.91 -38.05
N ASN A 1403 -19.10 -6.91 -37.37
CA ASN A 1403 -18.33 -8.09 -36.96
C ASN A 1403 -17.97 -8.99 -38.15
N SER A 1404 -18.81 -9.05 -39.18
CA SER A 1404 -18.46 -9.77 -40.42
C SER A 1404 -17.30 -9.09 -41.14
N LEU A 1405 -17.30 -7.77 -41.26
CA LEU A 1405 -16.19 -7.04 -41.85
C LEU A 1405 -14.90 -7.25 -41.05
N ILE A 1406 -14.97 -7.13 -39.71
CA ILE A 1406 -13.81 -7.34 -38.83
C ILE A 1406 -13.26 -8.77 -38.91
N ALA A 1407 -14.15 -9.76 -38.93
CA ALA A 1407 -13.77 -11.17 -39.08
C ALA A 1407 -13.04 -11.44 -40.40
N ASN A 1408 -13.30 -10.63 -41.44
CA ASN A 1408 -12.65 -10.70 -42.75
C ASN A 1408 -11.53 -9.66 -42.93
N GLY A 1409 -10.89 -9.21 -41.85
CA GLY A 1409 -9.65 -8.43 -41.92
C GLY A 1409 -9.82 -6.91 -41.93
N VAL A 1410 -11.04 -6.40 -41.86
CA VAL A 1410 -11.29 -4.96 -41.76
C VAL A 1410 -10.95 -4.49 -40.33
N PRO A 1411 -10.20 -3.39 -40.16
CA PRO A 1411 -9.98 -2.79 -38.84
C PRO A 1411 -11.30 -2.36 -38.15
N GLU A 1412 -11.32 -2.34 -36.81
CA GLU A 1412 -12.47 -1.79 -36.05
C GLU A 1412 -12.75 -0.32 -36.37
N HIS A 1413 -11.70 0.45 -36.68
CA HIS A 1413 -11.78 1.84 -37.14
C HIS A 1413 -11.08 1.97 -38.48
N VAL A 1414 -11.82 2.33 -39.54
CA VAL A 1414 -11.28 2.30 -40.91
C VAL A 1414 -10.70 3.64 -41.36
N ASN A 1415 -11.23 4.78 -40.90
CA ASN A 1415 -10.84 6.14 -41.31
C ASN A 1415 -10.81 6.34 -42.84
N THR A 1416 -11.72 5.70 -43.55
CA THR A 1416 -11.87 5.74 -45.01
C THR A 1416 -13.34 5.90 -45.37
N ALA A 1417 -13.65 6.23 -46.63
CA ALA A 1417 -15.04 6.24 -47.05
C ALA A 1417 -15.63 4.81 -47.11
N GLY A 1418 -16.93 4.70 -46.84
CA GLY A 1418 -17.73 3.49 -47.01
C GLY A 1418 -18.79 3.67 -48.10
N LEU A 1419 -19.14 2.59 -48.82
CA LEU A 1419 -20.18 2.58 -49.84
C LEU A 1419 -21.37 1.70 -49.43
N ILE A 1420 -22.60 2.20 -49.56
CA ILE A 1420 -23.82 1.43 -49.35
C ILE A 1420 -24.62 1.39 -50.66
N VAL A 1421 -24.98 0.18 -51.10
CA VAL A 1421 -25.74 -0.06 -52.34
C VAL A 1421 -27.16 -0.47 -52.00
N GLY A 1422 -28.13 0.38 -52.29
CA GLY A 1422 -29.55 0.17 -52.00
C GLY A 1422 -30.08 1.02 -50.83
N SER A 1423 -31.41 1.11 -50.73
CA SER A 1423 -32.11 1.99 -49.77
C SER A 1423 -33.02 1.24 -48.77
N GLY A 1424 -32.81 -0.07 -48.59
CA GLY A 1424 -33.65 -0.91 -47.73
C GLY A 1424 -33.35 -0.78 -46.23
N GLY A 1425 -34.06 -1.55 -45.39
CA GLY A 1425 -33.83 -1.56 -43.93
C GLY A 1425 -32.39 -1.89 -43.53
N THR A 1426 -31.72 -2.80 -44.27
CA THR A 1426 -30.31 -3.13 -44.05
C THR A 1426 -29.37 -1.95 -44.33
N ALA A 1427 -29.72 -1.04 -45.26
CA ALA A 1427 -28.89 0.13 -45.55
C ALA A 1427 -28.78 1.07 -44.35
N ARG A 1428 -29.83 1.16 -43.53
CA ARG A 1428 -29.83 1.93 -42.27
C ARG A 1428 -28.88 1.32 -41.24
N ALA A 1429 -28.91 -0.01 -41.10
CA ALA A 1429 -27.98 -0.74 -40.23
C ALA A 1429 -26.52 -0.63 -40.73
N ALA A 1430 -26.30 -0.65 -42.04
CA ALA A 1430 -24.99 -0.45 -42.64
C ALA A 1430 -24.44 0.96 -42.37
N ALA A 1431 -25.27 2.00 -42.48
CA ALA A 1431 -24.87 3.37 -42.15
C ALA A 1431 -24.45 3.51 -40.69
N TYR A 1432 -25.20 2.89 -39.77
CA TYR A 1432 -24.84 2.85 -38.35
C TYR A 1432 -23.55 2.06 -38.10
N ALA A 1433 -23.38 0.90 -38.75
CA ALA A 1433 -22.14 0.13 -38.66
C ALA A 1433 -20.92 0.93 -39.14
N PHE A 1434 -21.06 1.65 -40.26
CA PHE A 1434 -19.98 2.47 -40.83
C PHE A 1434 -19.62 3.66 -39.94
N HIS A 1435 -20.61 4.31 -39.34
CA HIS A 1435 -20.37 5.36 -38.35
C HIS A 1435 -19.62 4.82 -37.13
N GLU A 1436 -20.05 3.68 -36.58
CA GLU A 1436 -19.38 2.98 -35.47
C GLU A 1436 -17.98 2.47 -35.82
N MET A 1437 -17.70 2.28 -37.10
CA MET A 1437 -16.38 1.94 -37.64
C MET A 1437 -15.55 3.17 -38.05
N GLN A 1438 -16.02 4.39 -37.74
CA GLN A 1438 -15.34 5.65 -38.06
C GLN A 1438 -15.04 5.80 -39.56
N CYS A 1439 -16.02 5.48 -40.41
CA CYS A 1439 -15.97 5.91 -41.80
C CYS A 1439 -15.97 7.45 -41.85
N SER A 1440 -15.05 8.01 -42.62
CA SER A 1440 -14.93 9.46 -42.82
C SER A 1440 -16.13 10.02 -43.58
N THR A 1441 -16.56 9.33 -44.64
CA THR A 1441 -17.72 9.65 -45.47
C THR A 1441 -18.49 8.38 -45.81
N ILE A 1442 -19.82 8.43 -45.84
CA ILE A 1442 -20.67 7.30 -46.24
C ILE A 1442 -21.36 7.63 -47.58
N TYR A 1443 -20.91 7.02 -48.66
CA TYR A 1443 -21.53 7.16 -49.98
C TYR A 1443 -22.70 6.17 -50.15
N MET A 1444 -23.78 6.62 -50.78
CA MET A 1444 -24.94 5.79 -51.07
C MET A 1444 -25.35 5.85 -52.54
N ILE A 1445 -25.58 4.68 -53.15
CA ILE A 1445 -26.12 4.54 -54.51
C ILE A 1445 -27.34 3.64 -54.52
N ASN A 1446 -28.34 3.97 -55.35
CA ASN A 1446 -29.56 3.19 -55.52
C ASN A 1446 -30.14 3.40 -56.92
N ARG A 1447 -31.07 2.54 -57.33
CA ARG A 1447 -31.85 2.71 -58.57
C ARG A 1447 -32.71 3.98 -58.52
N THR A 1448 -33.34 4.23 -57.38
CA THR A 1448 -34.20 5.41 -57.16
C THR A 1448 -33.52 6.32 -56.14
N THR A 1449 -33.02 7.47 -56.59
CA THR A 1449 -32.29 8.44 -55.74
C THR A 1449 -33.16 9.00 -54.63
N SER A 1450 -34.44 9.33 -54.90
CA SER A 1450 -35.32 9.95 -53.90
C SER A 1450 -35.40 9.16 -52.59
N ASN A 1451 -35.34 7.83 -52.66
CA ASN A 1451 -35.36 6.95 -51.48
C ASN A 1451 -34.09 7.12 -50.61
N LEU A 1452 -32.94 7.40 -51.23
CA LEU A 1452 -31.70 7.66 -50.50
C LEU A 1452 -31.69 9.06 -49.88
N THR A 1453 -32.23 10.06 -50.56
CA THR A 1453 -32.36 11.42 -50.00
C THR A 1453 -33.24 11.41 -48.74
N GLU A 1454 -34.30 10.60 -48.72
CA GLU A 1454 -35.12 10.40 -47.53
C GLU A 1454 -34.38 9.66 -46.42
N LEU A 1455 -33.62 8.61 -46.75
CA LEU A 1455 -32.81 7.87 -45.80
C LEU A 1455 -31.72 8.76 -45.18
N GLN A 1456 -31.00 9.54 -45.99
CA GLN A 1456 -29.98 10.51 -45.56
C GLN A 1456 -30.56 11.51 -44.55
N LYS A 1457 -31.76 12.06 -44.81
CA LYS A 1457 -32.46 12.99 -43.90
C LYS A 1457 -32.81 12.37 -42.55
N SER A 1458 -32.94 11.04 -42.46
CA SER A 1458 -33.31 10.37 -41.21
C SER A 1458 -32.14 10.10 -40.27
N PHE A 1459 -30.89 10.32 -40.71
CA PHE A 1459 -29.70 10.19 -39.88
C PHE A 1459 -29.18 11.55 -39.41
N PRO A 1460 -28.52 11.62 -38.25
CA PRO A 1460 -27.82 12.82 -37.80
C PRO A 1460 -26.74 13.27 -38.81
N GLN A 1461 -26.48 14.59 -38.89
CA GLN A 1461 -25.48 15.14 -39.83
C GLN A 1461 -24.06 14.60 -39.60
N GLU A 1462 -23.74 14.18 -38.37
CA GLU A 1462 -22.43 13.60 -37.99
C GLU A 1462 -22.10 12.27 -38.68
N PHE A 1463 -23.08 11.60 -39.31
CA PHE A 1463 -22.85 10.38 -40.08
C PHE A 1463 -22.20 10.66 -41.45
N ASN A 1464 -22.14 11.93 -41.89
CA ASN A 1464 -21.54 12.37 -43.15
C ASN A 1464 -21.95 11.52 -44.38
N ILE A 1465 -23.26 11.35 -44.56
CA ILE A 1465 -23.84 10.55 -45.66
C ILE A 1465 -23.99 11.41 -46.91
N HIS A 1466 -23.52 10.92 -48.07
CA HIS A 1466 -23.62 11.56 -49.38
C HIS A 1466 -24.30 10.65 -50.41
N VAL A 1467 -25.38 11.14 -51.02
CA VAL A 1467 -26.14 10.41 -52.05
C VAL A 1467 -25.55 10.71 -53.42
N ILE A 1468 -25.31 9.67 -54.21
CA ILE A 1468 -24.67 9.78 -55.53
C ILE A 1468 -25.63 9.38 -56.65
N GLU A 1469 -25.87 10.31 -57.56
CA GLU A 1469 -26.89 10.27 -58.60
C GLU A 1469 -26.34 9.81 -59.96
N SER A 1470 -25.20 10.37 -60.37
CA SER A 1470 -24.61 10.21 -61.70
C SER A 1470 -23.20 9.62 -61.66
N LEU A 1471 -22.73 9.10 -62.79
CA LEU A 1471 -21.35 8.60 -62.94
C LEU A 1471 -20.32 9.74 -62.83
N GLU A 1472 -20.66 10.93 -63.32
CA GLU A 1472 -19.81 12.14 -63.24
C GLU A 1472 -19.47 12.51 -61.80
N GLN A 1473 -20.43 12.36 -60.86
CA GLN A 1473 -20.18 12.59 -59.44
C GLN A 1473 -19.16 11.60 -58.87
N ILE A 1474 -19.18 10.34 -59.32
CA ILE A 1474 -18.25 9.30 -58.88
C ILE A 1474 -16.83 9.61 -59.34
N GLU A 1475 -16.66 10.13 -60.55
CA GLU A 1475 -15.35 10.56 -61.07
C GLU A 1475 -14.75 11.73 -60.28
N GLN A 1476 -15.59 12.62 -59.74
CA GLN A 1476 -15.17 13.81 -58.99
C GLN A 1476 -14.80 13.54 -57.51
N LEU A 1477 -15.12 12.36 -56.96
CA LEU A 1477 -14.76 12.05 -55.57
C LEU A 1477 -13.24 11.97 -55.43
N SER A 1478 -12.66 12.56 -54.38
CA SER A 1478 -11.23 12.46 -54.08
C SER A 1478 -10.91 11.35 -53.09
N GLU A 1479 -11.88 10.93 -52.29
CA GLU A 1479 -11.69 9.99 -51.18
C GLU A 1479 -11.74 8.52 -51.63
N PRO A 1480 -10.84 7.65 -51.14
CA PRO A 1480 -10.89 6.21 -51.42
C PRO A 1480 -11.95 5.51 -50.56
N VAL A 1481 -12.70 4.59 -51.19
CA VAL A 1481 -13.64 3.70 -50.50
C VAL A 1481 -12.91 2.43 -50.08
N GLY A 1482 -12.94 2.09 -48.78
CA GLY A 1482 -12.31 0.88 -48.24
C GLY A 1482 -13.28 -0.27 -48.00
N ILE A 1483 -14.54 0.05 -47.69
CA ILE A 1483 -15.56 -0.95 -47.35
C ILE A 1483 -16.87 -0.67 -48.07
N ALA A 1484 -17.60 -1.73 -48.43
CA ALA A 1484 -18.89 -1.61 -49.08
C ALA A 1484 -19.92 -2.60 -48.51
N VAL A 1485 -21.20 -2.22 -48.49
CA VAL A 1485 -22.33 -3.10 -48.14
C VAL A 1485 -23.40 -3.02 -49.22
N SER A 1486 -23.67 -4.15 -49.87
CA SER A 1486 -24.82 -4.33 -50.75
C SER A 1486 -26.06 -4.72 -49.96
N CYS A 1487 -27.12 -3.96 -50.14
CA CYS A 1487 -28.44 -4.15 -49.52
C CYS A 1487 -29.52 -4.42 -50.57
N VAL A 1488 -29.13 -4.69 -51.82
CA VAL A 1488 -30.07 -4.99 -52.91
C VAL A 1488 -30.52 -6.46 -52.86
N PRO A 1489 -31.77 -6.76 -53.24
CA PRO A 1489 -32.21 -8.15 -53.40
C PRO A 1489 -31.36 -8.87 -54.47
N SER A 1490 -30.98 -10.12 -54.18
CA SER A 1490 -30.17 -10.97 -55.05
C SER A 1490 -30.98 -11.82 -56.04
N ASP A 1491 -32.31 -11.80 -55.93
CA ASP A 1491 -33.25 -12.59 -56.75
C ASP A 1491 -33.47 -12.02 -58.15
N LYS A 1492 -33.03 -10.78 -58.40
CA LYS A 1492 -33.15 -10.09 -59.69
C LYS A 1492 -31.79 -9.64 -60.20
N PRO A 1493 -31.57 -9.60 -61.54
CA PRO A 1493 -30.40 -8.96 -62.11
C PRO A 1493 -30.29 -7.52 -61.60
N LEU A 1494 -29.05 -7.07 -61.34
CA LEU A 1494 -28.83 -5.69 -60.95
C LEU A 1494 -29.25 -4.79 -62.11
N ASP A 1495 -29.99 -3.72 -61.80
CA ASP A 1495 -30.34 -2.69 -62.77
C ASP A 1495 -29.08 -2.15 -63.46
N ASP A 1496 -29.10 -2.01 -64.79
CA ASP A 1496 -27.90 -1.64 -65.56
C ASP A 1496 -27.28 -0.31 -65.11
N ALA A 1497 -28.12 0.68 -64.78
CA ALA A 1497 -27.64 1.98 -64.31
C ALA A 1497 -27.03 1.87 -62.90
N LEU A 1498 -27.59 1.04 -62.02
CA LEU A 1498 -26.99 0.76 -60.71
C LEU A 1498 -25.69 -0.05 -60.83
N SER A 1499 -25.63 -0.99 -61.78
CA SER A 1499 -24.45 -1.83 -62.06
C SER A 1499 -23.28 -1.00 -62.56
N GLN A 1500 -23.54 -0.05 -63.47
CA GLN A 1500 -22.53 0.91 -63.92
C GLN A 1500 -22.01 1.78 -62.78
N LYS A 1501 -22.89 2.34 -61.94
CA LYS A 1501 -22.48 3.13 -60.76
C LYS A 1501 -21.65 2.33 -59.78
N LEU A 1502 -22.06 1.10 -59.48
CA LEU A 1502 -21.32 0.20 -58.60
C LEU A 1502 -19.93 -0.13 -59.17
N SER A 1503 -19.86 -0.50 -60.45
CA SER A 1503 -18.59 -0.80 -61.11
C SER A 1503 -17.64 0.40 -61.13
N ALA A 1504 -18.16 1.62 -61.33
CA ALA A 1504 -17.38 2.85 -61.28
C ALA A 1504 -16.82 3.15 -59.88
N PHE A 1505 -17.55 2.81 -58.81
CA PHE A 1505 -17.03 2.91 -57.45
C PHE A 1505 -15.94 1.89 -57.16
N LEU A 1506 -16.16 0.63 -57.56
CA LEU A 1506 -15.27 -0.49 -57.23
C LEU A 1506 -13.96 -0.45 -58.02
N SER A 1507 -13.94 0.15 -59.21
CA SER A 1507 -12.75 0.30 -60.06
C SER A 1507 -11.76 1.35 -59.57
N ARG A 1508 -12.17 2.22 -58.63
CA ARG A 1508 -11.30 3.27 -58.09
C ARG A 1508 -10.19 2.66 -57.22
N PRO A 1509 -8.94 3.13 -57.31
CA PRO A 1509 -7.85 2.65 -56.47
C PRO A 1509 -8.14 2.97 -55.00
N SER A 1510 -8.23 1.93 -54.16
CA SER A 1510 -8.38 2.07 -52.72
C SER A 1510 -7.00 2.18 -52.08
N ALA A 1511 -6.64 3.37 -51.58
CA ALA A 1511 -5.39 3.59 -50.86
C ALA A 1511 -5.54 3.21 -49.37
N THR A 1512 -5.99 1.98 -49.09
CA THR A 1512 -6.26 1.50 -47.74
C THR A 1512 -5.20 0.51 -47.25
N ASN A 1513 -5.01 0.44 -45.93
CA ASN A 1513 -4.02 -0.46 -45.29
C ASN A 1513 -4.52 -1.91 -45.14
N PHE A 1514 -5.66 -2.24 -45.76
CA PHE A 1514 -6.31 -3.54 -45.75
C PHE A 1514 -6.92 -3.79 -47.13
N ILE A 1515 -7.28 -5.03 -47.44
CA ILE A 1515 -7.90 -5.33 -48.74
C ILE A 1515 -9.32 -4.74 -48.77
N PRO A 1516 -9.69 -3.95 -49.80
CA PRO A 1516 -11.05 -3.43 -49.93
C PRO A 1516 -12.08 -4.55 -49.85
N THR A 1517 -13.06 -4.41 -48.96
CA THR A 1517 -13.95 -5.52 -48.58
C THR A 1517 -15.40 -5.14 -48.83
N ILE A 1518 -16.16 -6.01 -49.49
CA ILE A 1518 -17.59 -5.83 -49.76
C ILE A 1518 -18.39 -6.94 -49.11
N LEU A 1519 -19.42 -6.57 -48.36
CA LEU A 1519 -20.42 -7.48 -47.81
C LEU A 1519 -21.70 -7.37 -48.63
N ASP A 1520 -22.31 -8.50 -48.98
CA ASP A 1520 -23.68 -8.51 -49.52
C ASP A 1520 -24.61 -9.05 -48.45
N ALA A 1521 -25.65 -8.29 -48.09
CA ALA A 1521 -26.62 -8.68 -47.09
C ALA A 1521 -27.45 -9.90 -47.51
N ALA A 1522 -27.54 -10.17 -48.81
CA ALA A 1522 -28.15 -11.40 -49.31
C ALA A 1522 -27.28 -12.61 -48.96
N TYR A 1523 -27.85 -13.57 -48.23
CA TYR A 1523 -27.19 -14.83 -47.90
C TYR A 1523 -27.51 -15.96 -48.88
N LYS A 1524 -28.42 -15.75 -49.85
CA LYS A 1524 -28.75 -16.69 -50.92
C LYS A 1524 -28.86 -15.96 -52.27
N PRO A 1525 -28.15 -16.39 -53.33
CA PRO A 1525 -27.08 -17.40 -53.34
C PRO A 1525 -25.85 -16.94 -52.52
N LEU A 1526 -24.96 -17.87 -52.15
CA LEU A 1526 -23.73 -17.56 -51.40
C LEU A 1526 -22.80 -16.58 -52.14
N VAL A 1527 -22.74 -16.68 -53.47
CA VAL A 1527 -22.05 -15.74 -54.34
C VAL A 1527 -23.09 -15.03 -55.19
N THR A 1528 -23.35 -13.77 -54.86
CA THR A 1528 -24.31 -12.92 -55.59
C THR A 1528 -23.65 -12.30 -56.82
N PRO A 1529 -24.43 -11.79 -57.79
CA PRO A 1529 -23.89 -11.03 -58.92
C PRO A 1529 -23.03 -9.83 -58.47
N VAL A 1530 -23.38 -9.17 -57.35
CA VAL A 1530 -22.61 -8.06 -56.77
C VAL A 1530 -21.26 -8.54 -56.25
N LEU A 1531 -21.24 -9.61 -55.45
CA LEU A 1531 -19.99 -10.16 -54.92
C LEU A 1531 -19.10 -10.68 -56.04
N LYS A 1532 -19.68 -11.29 -57.08
CA LYS A 1532 -18.95 -11.77 -58.26
C LYS A 1532 -18.32 -10.60 -59.03
N LEU A 1533 -19.08 -9.54 -59.30
CA LEU A 1533 -18.57 -8.32 -59.93
C LEU A 1533 -17.41 -7.72 -59.12
N ALA A 1534 -17.58 -7.58 -57.81
CA ALA A 1534 -16.57 -6.94 -56.97
C ALA A 1534 -15.28 -7.76 -56.83
N SER A 1535 -15.41 -9.08 -56.66
CA SER A 1535 -14.26 -9.96 -56.48
C SER A 1535 -13.55 -10.32 -57.78
N GLU A 1536 -14.27 -10.78 -58.80
CA GLU A 1536 -13.67 -11.26 -60.05
C GLU A 1536 -13.21 -10.12 -60.98
N VAL A 1537 -13.90 -8.97 -60.98
CA VAL A 1537 -13.59 -7.85 -61.88
C VAL A 1537 -12.71 -6.79 -61.21
N HIS A 1538 -12.95 -6.49 -59.93
CA HIS A 1538 -12.30 -5.37 -59.23
C HIS A 1538 -11.37 -5.77 -58.09
N GLY A 1539 -11.25 -7.07 -57.79
CA GLY A 1539 -10.30 -7.56 -56.77
C GLY A 1539 -10.67 -7.27 -55.31
N TRP A 1540 -11.93 -6.96 -55.02
CA TRP A 1540 -12.42 -6.76 -53.65
C TRP A 1540 -12.62 -8.10 -52.93
N ARG A 1541 -12.41 -8.13 -51.61
CA ARG A 1541 -12.69 -9.31 -50.76
C ARG A 1541 -14.21 -9.46 -50.57
N PRO A 1542 -14.83 -10.57 -51.03
CA PRO A 1542 -16.26 -10.78 -50.87
C PRO A 1542 -16.62 -11.36 -49.50
N VAL A 1543 -17.66 -10.84 -48.86
CA VAL A 1543 -18.24 -11.35 -47.61
C VAL A 1543 -19.70 -11.70 -47.84
N SER A 1544 -20.05 -12.98 -47.66
CA SER A 1544 -21.42 -13.48 -47.86
C SER A 1544 -22.36 -13.00 -46.76
N GLY A 1545 -23.64 -12.82 -47.08
CA GLY A 1545 -24.67 -12.48 -46.09
C GLY A 1545 -24.88 -13.56 -45.03
N ALA A 1546 -24.45 -14.80 -45.27
CA ALA A 1546 -24.51 -15.87 -44.27
C ALA A 1546 -23.66 -15.53 -43.02
N GLN A 1547 -22.52 -14.87 -43.21
CA GLN A 1547 -21.70 -14.39 -42.09
C GLN A 1547 -22.41 -13.27 -41.32
N MET A 1548 -23.04 -12.32 -42.03
CA MET A 1548 -23.84 -11.26 -41.41
C MET A 1548 -24.95 -11.86 -40.54
N LEU A 1549 -25.68 -12.85 -41.06
CA LEU A 1549 -26.74 -13.56 -40.34
C LEU A 1549 -26.21 -14.23 -39.06
N VAL A 1550 -25.08 -14.94 -39.15
CA VAL A 1550 -24.50 -15.63 -38.00
C VAL A 1550 -23.98 -14.63 -36.95
N HIS A 1551 -23.21 -13.61 -37.35
CA HIS A 1551 -22.70 -12.61 -36.41
C HIS A 1551 -23.81 -11.81 -35.73
N GLN A 1552 -24.89 -11.49 -36.46
CA GLN A 1552 -26.07 -10.85 -35.91
C GLN A 1552 -26.78 -11.76 -34.89
N GLY A 1553 -26.99 -13.05 -35.21
CA GLY A 1553 -27.59 -14.00 -34.29
C GLY A 1553 -26.72 -14.35 -33.08
N VAL A 1554 -25.39 -14.35 -33.23
CA VAL A 1554 -24.44 -14.52 -32.11
C VAL A 1554 -24.53 -13.36 -31.12
N ALA A 1555 -24.67 -12.13 -31.61
CA ALA A 1555 -24.90 -10.97 -30.74
C ALA A 1555 -26.24 -11.10 -29.98
N GLN A 1556 -27.31 -11.56 -30.65
CA GLN A 1556 -28.59 -11.83 -29.97
C GLN A 1556 -28.47 -12.91 -28.90
N PHE A 1557 -27.76 -14.00 -29.21
CA PHE A 1557 -27.52 -15.10 -28.28
C PHE A 1557 -26.85 -14.59 -26.99
N GLU A 1558 -25.80 -13.78 -27.13
CA GLU A 1558 -25.07 -13.22 -25.99
C GLU A 1558 -25.95 -12.26 -25.18
N ILE A 1559 -26.74 -11.42 -25.84
CA ILE A 1559 -27.67 -10.50 -25.18
C ILE A 1559 -28.73 -11.25 -24.33
N TRP A 1560 -29.32 -12.33 -24.85
CA TRP A 1560 -30.39 -13.05 -24.14
C TRP A 1560 -29.90 -14.02 -23.08
N THR A 1561 -28.76 -14.67 -23.31
CA THR A 1561 -28.26 -15.73 -22.43
C THR A 1561 -27.19 -15.25 -21.46
N GLY A 1562 -26.46 -14.19 -21.83
CA GLY A 1562 -25.27 -13.73 -21.13
C GLY A 1562 -24.00 -14.53 -21.43
N PHE A 1563 -24.07 -15.56 -22.28
CA PHE A 1563 -22.95 -16.42 -22.69
C PHE A 1563 -22.51 -16.13 -24.14
N LYS A 1564 -21.21 -16.29 -24.43
CA LYS A 1564 -20.72 -16.28 -25.81
C LYS A 1564 -21.15 -17.54 -26.56
N ALA A 1565 -21.71 -17.37 -27.75
CA ALA A 1565 -22.12 -18.49 -28.58
C ALA A 1565 -20.91 -19.30 -29.10
N PRO A 1566 -21.01 -20.63 -29.22
CA PRO A 1566 -20.00 -21.45 -29.89
C PRO A 1566 -20.04 -21.20 -31.40
N PHE A 1567 -19.24 -20.23 -31.87
CA PHE A 1567 -19.35 -19.69 -33.23
C PHE A 1567 -19.21 -20.75 -34.33
N ALA A 1568 -18.20 -21.63 -34.27
CA ALA A 1568 -17.97 -22.59 -35.35
C ALA A 1568 -19.10 -23.63 -35.47
N PRO A 1569 -19.54 -24.33 -34.40
CA PRO A 1569 -20.72 -25.21 -34.47
C PRO A 1569 -21.98 -24.52 -34.99
N VAL A 1570 -22.17 -23.26 -34.59
CA VAL A 1570 -23.30 -22.44 -35.04
C VAL A 1570 -23.19 -22.06 -36.51
N TYR A 1571 -22.01 -21.63 -36.96
CA TYR A 1571 -21.74 -21.27 -38.34
C TYR A 1571 -21.95 -22.48 -39.26
N ASP A 1572 -21.34 -23.62 -38.92
CA ASP A 1572 -21.44 -24.87 -39.67
C ASP A 1572 -22.90 -25.34 -39.77
N ALA A 1573 -23.65 -25.33 -38.66
CA ALA A 1573 -25.07 -25.71 -38.68
C ALA A 1573 -25.93 -24.79 -39.56
N VAL A 1574 -25.58 -23.50 -39.66
CA VAL A 1574 -26.29 -22.54 -40.52
C VAL A 1574 -25.94 -22.72 -42.00
N THR A 1575 -24.68 -23.03 -42.34
CA THR A 1575 -24.16 -23.07 -43.73
C THR A 1575 -24.03 -24.46 -44.36
N GLN A 1576 -24.34 -25.55 -43.66
CA GLN A 1576 -24.24 -26.92 -44.19
C GLN A 1576 -25.22 -27.28 -45.34
N GLU A 1577 -26.23 -26.45 -45.61
CA GLU A 1577 -27.11 -26.54 -46.80
C GLU A 1577 -26.62 -25.63 -47.92
#